data_AF-A0A958IQA0-F1
#
_entry.id   AF-A0A958IQA0-F1
#
_cell.length_a   1.000
_cell.length_b   1.000
_cell.length_c   1.000
_cell.angle_alpha   90.00
_cell.angle_beta   90.00
_cell.angle_gamma   90.00
#
_symmetry.space_group_name_H-M   'P 1'
#
loop_
_entity.id
_entity.type
_entity.pdbx_description
1 polymer ?
#
loop_
_entity_poly.entity_id
_entity_poly.type
_entity_poly.pdbx_seq_one_letter_code
_entity_poly.pdbx_strand_id
1 'polypeptide(L)'
;QSIWPDRDVTASSGTTTNVMTLRWRNDGVSQDSAWAGIMRSTASFPDQQKTKFIELWVKGEKGQVNIDIGQVSEDYWVRGRFPDPNNESILIESYANLNTEDRNNNGLLDLDDANFEDTGIDGVRGSDNSNVPNDAGDDDWADPRNTQPQFLRINGTENNSDAKGARFPDTEDLDGDGTVNTFNNYFSYAFNLDSTLDKTFLASRTEFDDGTPTGWKLYRIPIKQYQFKIGDPDTTFQQIFNVRIWVNDIEPTVGRYDSVRIATFDFVGNDWEEIGFQGKDDERFELSESRFGITVYNSEEHSGDPTNYRSPPNVEGIRDRITKAVSKEQSLVMQLKQFPVGAKVEAKKQFREKLNLLNYKRLKMFLHGDTRYEAGAGLREQDPVVFYVRFGPTDKIYYEYRQPVYPGWRELEIDFARLSDTKNFPLPADSAAFIFNIPEPDSLLEVFYRRDPKQPESEFVVVGNPGLHNINYITFGAYNSGEEGALLDSLSNYEIWVDEMRVTGVERESGTAMRLLTDLTVADIGSIRAQWELVDDDFRRVEQQFASTNGKDQTQEKQSYFASLRLHKFMPESWGFEIPIDAKLTRARNVPKYFFNSDQRTNYAIDGFGDRMKTFFGLTDIDPELEREITFTESRSIGATLKRRKKPRDPWLLKYTVNEIVMDVDYSEKEAFNPNNALDNNTALSGRFSYQIPFGRDNFIKPFAWMGKGKLLRPLTSQKIYYTPNSASMNFTLTDNEDVRQSRVEADLQAAGVGEAPVPNINVRNTRKFSMGYKFTESISFDYNRDYQSDARLDSTSDARAKDVLESIIREGDFGTDTRITQRFSAGYNPKLFSWLGANYRYTANFIYSLDNPQINSRSSNLTVNHSVSGDFKLATLLESIYNPNKPGRNRGQSAASSSRRRGGQNRPGEQSGKSEDEDTVKQTEEKKGGPKPPNPLKAIWSLLNSFKSISLDYKDDATYGDFNLREVPGWEYQFGFNTGDPSQGNPDLSFDKVAIARSIRKTRSLDGSTQLDLFRNMKIGLKYNRQKVENISSDQRTETVSNTVFFTGDDPGGLPETAEGDSLLEASQPGWWNLIPDWRINLSGVEKLPLFNMIAKTASLEHSRNGKYSETTRRGQRDQASFTMNYQPFIGLTINTIWNVTATIRSNRSISFDYRTAGATTRREQSGFNISASYSVTKGFSLPLPFLKKSKLNNEIQFSLAFDKSNSSNFSKSVTDTEFQELDVSDTWKLRPSVTYRFSQKVNGTAFYEQNKSFNKRTGTSTYKEFGINVNIAIR
;
A
#
# COMPACT_ATOMS: atom_id res chain seq x y z
N GLN A 1 7.73 -37.45 20.00
CA GLN A 1 7.83 -38.65 20.84
C GLN A 1 8.69 -39.77 20.23
N SER A 2 8.45 -40.29 19.01
CA SER A 2 9.32 -41.36 18.45
C SER A 2 10.70 -40.90 17.94
N ILE A 3 10.90 -39.59 17.80
CA ILE A 3 12.17 -38.93 17.39
C ILE A 3 12.75 -38.21 18.60
N TRP A 4 11.96 -37.31 19.19
CA TRP A 4 12.23 -36.62 20.46
C TRP A 4 11.22 -37.07 21.52
N PRO A 5 11.59 -37.98 22.44
CA PRO A 5 10.73 -38.48 23.52
C PRO A 5 10.35 -37.39 24.53
N ASP A 6 11.32 -36.55 24.91
CA ASP A 6 11.17 -35.50 25.94
C ASP A 6 10.38 -34.26 25.47
N ARG A 7 10.06 -34.17 24.18
CA ARG A 7 9.30 -33.05 23.62
C ARG A 7 7.82 -33.19 23.96
N ASP A 8 7.30 -32.23 24.74
CA ASP A 8 5.88 -32.16 25.07
C ASP A 8 5.05 -31.85 23.81
N VAL A 9 3.99 -32.63 23.58
CA VAL A 9 3.11 -32.52 22.42
C VAL A 9 1.67 -32.47 22.86
N THR A 10 0.93 -31.52 22.30
CA THR A 10 -0.49 -31.29 22.57
C THR A 10 -1.32 -31.57 21.32
N ALA A 11 -2.65 -31.70 21.44
CA ALA A 11 -3.52 -31.90 20.27
C ALA A 11 -3.44 -30.76 19.23
N SER A 12 -2.93 -29.60 19.62
CA SER A 12 -2.77 -28.39 18.81
C SER A 12 -1.37 -28.22 18.20
N SER A 13 -0.32 -28.76 18.82
CA SER A 13 1.02 -28.85 18.25
C SER A 13 1.14 -30.21 17.57
N GLY A 14 1.18 -30.26 16.23
CA GLY A 14 1.11 -31.53 15.48
C GLY A 14 1.93 -32.66 16.12
N THR A 15 1.26 -33.77 16.46
CA THR A 15 1.87 -34.95 17.11
C THR A 15 2.74 -35.78 16.16
N THR A 16 2.84 -35.35 14.91
CA THR A 16 3.53 -36.05 13.81
C THR A 16 4.54 -35.12 13.16
N THR A 17 5.73 -35.65 12.88
CA THR A 17 6.81 -34.96 12.15
C THR A 17 7.01 -35.65 10.80
N ASN A 18 7.15 -34.86 9.73
CA ASN A 18 7.50 -35.39 8.41
C ASN A 18 8.97 -35.82 8.41
N VAL A 19 9.26 -36.98 7.84
CA VAL A 19 10.60 -37.56 7.78
C VAL A 19 10.93 -37.88 6.33
N MET A 20 12.06 -37.38 5.85
CA MET A 20 12.60 -37.75 4.54
C MET A 20 13.28 -39.12 4.66
N THR A 21 12.97 -40.06 3.77
CA THR A 21 13.59 -41.39 3.77
C THR A 21 14.30 -41.61 2.44
N LEU A 22 15.63 -41.61 2.48
CA LEU A 22 16.47 -42.01 1.36
C LEU A 22 16.56 -43.53 1.36
N ARG A 23 15.94 -44.19 0.38
CA ARG A 23 16.05 -45.64 0.19
C ARG A 23 16.97 -45.93 -0.98
N TRP A 24 17.94 -46.79 -0.76
CA TRP A 24 18.94 -47.12 -1.77
C TRP A 24 19.04 -48.64 -1.92
N ARG A 25 19.11 -49.10 -3.18
CA ARG A 25 19.45 -50.45 -3.60
C ARG A 25 20.68 -50.42 -4.51
N ASN A 26 21.68 -51.26 -4.22
CA ASN A 26 22.86 -51.47 -5.07
C ASN A 26 22.94 -52.95 -5.46
N ASP A 27 22.64 -53.25 -6.74
CA ASP A 27 22.54 -54.61 -7.27
C ASP A 27 23.84 -55.16 -7.87
N GLY A 28 24.98 -54.48 -7.71
CA GLY A 28 26.27 -55.00 -8.17
C GLY A 28 27.30 -53.96 -8.61
N VAL A 29 27.06 -52.67 -8.38
CA VAL A 29 28.08 -51.62 -8.57
C VAL A 29 29.07 -51.70 -7.42
N SER A 30 30.38 -51.58 -7.69
CA SER A 30 31.41 -51.58 -6.65
C SER A 30 31.12 -50.52 -5.58
N GLN A 31 31.37 -50.87 -4.32
CA GLN A 31 31.11 -50.02 -3.15
C GLN A 31 31.69 -48.60 -3.30
N ASP A 32 32.92 -48.51 -3.82
CA ASP A 32 33.64 -47.24 -4.00
C ASP A 32 33.10 -46.38 -5.16
N SER A 33 32.23 -46.91 -6.00
CA SER A 33 31.72 -46.25 -7.21
C SER A 33 30.23 -45.96 -7.17
N ALA A 34 29.50 -46.57 -6.22
CA ALA A 34 28.07 -46.38 -6.08
C ALA A 34 27.77 -45.21 -5.13
N TRP A 35 26.99 -44.25 -5.58
CA TRP A 35 26.50 -43.14 -4.76
C TRP A 35 25.09 -42.73 -5.21
N ALA A 36 24.32 -42.09 -4.34
CA ALA A 36 23.02 -41.52 -4.67
C ALA A 36 22.80 -40.23 -3.86
N GLY A 37 22.26 -39.19 -4.49
CA GLY A 37 22.10 -37.89 -3.85
C GLY A 37 20.87 -37.13 -4.28
N ILE A 38 20.57 -36.07 -3.53
CA ILE A 38 19.54 -35.08 -3.82
C ILE A 38 20.14 -33.69 -3.65
N MET A 39 19.66 -32.72 -4.43
CA MET A 39 20.07 -31.33 -4.29
C MET A 39 18.86 -30.40 -4.23
N ARG A 40 19.08 -29.21 -3.68
CA ARG A 40 18.07 -28.15 -3.60
C ARG A 40 18.72 -26.78 -3.72
N SER A 41 18.06 -25.87 -4.44
CA SER A 41 18.43 -24.46 -4.49
C SER A 41 18.05 -23.73 -3.18
N THR A 42 18.99 -22.93 -2.68
CA THR A 42 18.88 -22.00 -1.56
C THR A 42 18.95 -20.54 -2.02
N ALA A 43 18.73 -20.26 -3.31
CA ALA A 43 18.74 -18.90 -3.89
C ALA A 43 17.79 -17.90 -3.19
N SER A 44 16.77 -18.40 -2.48
CA SER A 44 15.86 -17.58 -1.66
C SER A 44 16.44 -17.14 -0.29
N PHE A 45 17.51 -17.77 0.19
CA PHE A 45 18.20 -17.46 1.45
C PHE A 45 19.72 -17.73 1.38
N PRO A 46 20.45 -17.08 0.46
CA PRO A 46 21.83 -17.45 0.15
C PRO A 46 22.85 -17.06 1.22
N ASP A 47 22.54 -16.08 2.07
CA ASP A 47 23.44 -15.57 3.10
C ASP A 47 23.42 -16.45 4.35
N GLN A 48 24.54 -17.13 4.59
CA GLN A 48 24.80 -18.02 5.72
C GLN A 48 25.98 -17.51 6.58
N GLN A 49 26.31 -16.22 6.51
CA GLN A 49 27.47 -15.66 7.24
C GLN A 49 27.38 -15.84 8.76
N LYS A 50 26.16 -15.82 9.32
CA LYS A 50 25.90 -16.00 10.77
C LYS A 50 25.68 -17.45 11.19
N THR A 51 25.66 -18.38 10.24
CA THR A 51 25.46 -19.80 10.52
C THR A 51 26.74 -20.39 11.12
N LYS A 52 26.59 -21.16 12.21
CA LYS A 52 27.72 -21.86 12.85
C LYS A 52 27.73 -23.34 12.50
N PHE A 53 26.56 -23.97 12.54
CA PHE A 53 26.43 -25.41 12.37
C PHE A 53 25.37 -25.77 11.33
N ILE A 54 25.57 -26.89 10.66
CA ILE A 54 24.53 -27.66 9.98
C ILE A 54 24.10 -28.76 10.95
N GLU A 55 22.83 -28.77 11.33
CA GLU A 55 22.26 -29.80 12.19
C GLU A 55 21.41 -30.77 11.38
N LEU A 56 21.65 -32.06 11.59
CA LEU A 56 20.99 -33.13 10.86
C LEU A 56 20.54 -34.24 11.83
N TRP A 57 19.24 -34.43 11.97
CA TRP A 57 18.68 -35.56 12.73
C TRP A 57 18.50 -36.77 11.81
N VAL A 58 19.35 -37.79 11.98
CA VAL A 58 19.42 -38.96 11.12
C VAL A 58 19.12 -40.26 11.87
N LYS A 59 18.45 -41.20 11.20
CA LYS A 59 18.33 -42.59 11.63
C LYS A 59 18.84 -43.52 10.53
N GLY A 60 19.93 -44.21 10.83
CA GLY A 60 20.66 -45.12 9.93
C GLY A 60 21.93 -45.66 10.61
N GLU A 61 22.40 -46.82 10.16
CA GLU A 61 23.58 -47.52 10.73
C GLU A 61 24.62 -47.92 9.68
N LYS A 62 24.39 -47.61 8.39
CA LYS A 62 25.26 -48.01 7.27
C LYS A 62 25.36 -46.91 6.24
N GLY A 63 26.53 -46.80 5.58
CA GLY A 63 26.84 -45.83 4.53
C GLY A 63 27.47 -44.54 5.06
N GLN A 64 28.19 -43.86 4.18
CA GLN A 64 28.76 -42.54 4.42
C GLN A 64 27.84 -41.47 3.84
N VAL A 65 27.50 -40.46 4.64
CA VAL A 65 26.70 -39.29 4.22
C VAL A 65 27.64 -38.14 3.91
N ASN A 66 27.40 -37.49 2.79
CA ASN A 66 28.14 -36.34 2.28
C ASN A 66 27.16 -35.17 2.08
N ILE A 67 27.60 -33.97 2.44
CA ILE A 67 26.84 -32.73 2.31
C ILE A 67 27.71 -31.73 1.59
N ASP A 68 27.25 -31.21 0.46
CA ASP A 68 27.90 -30.14 -0.29
C ASP A 68 27.08 -28.86 -0.17
N ILE A 69 27.73 -27.73 0.11
CA ILE A 69 27.09 -26.42 0.20
C ILE A 69 27.88 -25.39 -0.60
N GLY A 70 27.21 -24.56 -1.39
CA GLY A 70 27.85 -23.51 -2.20
C GLY A 70 27.14 -23.35 -3.52
N GLN A 71 27.90 -23.31 -4.61
CA GLN A 71 27.40 -23.40 -5.98
C GLN A 71 27.72 -24.79 -6.49
N VAL A 72 26.70 -25.63 -6.61
CA VAL A 72 26.82 -27.00 -7.12
C VAL A 72 26.19 -27.02 -8.50
N SER A 73 26.85 -27.67 -9.46
CA SER A 73 26.35 -27.77 -10.83
C SER A 73 24.94 -28.34 -10.84
N GLU A 74 24.05 -27.68 -11.58
CA GLU A 74 22.65 -28.06 -11.75
C GLU A 74 22.45 -29.01 -12.94
N ASP A 75 23.45 -29.07 -13.83
CA ASP A 75 23.54 -30.02 -14.96
C ASP A 75 23.43 -31.48 -14.49
N TYR A 76 22.28 -32.10 -14.75
CA TYR A 76 21.99 -33.51 -14.52
C TYR A 76 22.33 -34.29 -15.80
N TRP A 77 23.60 -34.60 -15.95
CA TRP A 77 24.09 -35.27 -17.16
C TRP A 77 23.44 -36.64 -17.37
N VAL A 78 22.69 -36.77 -18.46
CA VAL A 78 22.17 -38.05 -18.96
C VAL A 78 23.02 -38.52 -20.14
N ARG A 79 23.34 -39.80 -20.19
CA ARG A 79 24.22 -40.36 -21.23
C ARG A 79 23.45 -40.53 -22.54
N GLY A 80 23.62 -39.61 -23.49
CA GLY A 80 23.00 -39.74 -24.81
C GLY A 80 23.05 -38.45 -25.61
N ARG A 81 22.29 -38.44 -26.71
CA ARG A 81 21.91 -37.20 -27.39
C ARG A 81 20.39 -37.13 -27.42
N PHE A 82 19.85 -36.04 -26.92
CA PHE A 82 18.43 -35.85 -26.69
C PHE A 82 17.89 -34.74 -27.60
N PRO A 83 16.58 -34.74 -27.89
CA PRO A 83 15.95 -33.66 -28.64
C PRO A 83 16.22 -32.31 -27.97
N ASP A 84 16.63 -31.29 -28.74
CA ASP A 84 16.74 -29.92 -28.23
C ASP A 84 15.34 -29.45 -27.79
N PRO A 85 15.18 -28.89 -26.57
CA PRO A 85 13.89 -28.41 -26.07
C PRO A 85 13.21 -27.41 -27.02
N ASN A 86 14.00 -26.66 -27.80
CA ASN A 86 13.51 -25.68 -28.76
C ASN A 86 13.36 -26.24 -30.19
N ASN A 87 13.92 -27.43 -30.48
CA ASN A 87 13.84 -28.06 -31.80
C ASN A 87 14.12 -29.58 -31.77
N GLU A 88 13.05 -30.38 -31.71
CA GLU A 88 13.12 -31.85 -31.64
C GLU A 88 13.88 -32.54 -32.78
N SER A 89 14.07 -31.85 -33.91
CA SER A 89 14.83 -32.39 -35.05
C SER A 89 16.34 -32.30 -34.89
N ILE A 90 16.81 -31.59 -33.86
CA ILE A 90 18.22 -31.46 -33.48
C ILE A 90 18.46 -32.31 -32.24
N LEU A 91 19.46 -33.18 -32.30
CA LEU A 91 19.92 -33.94 -31.14
C LEU A 91 21.15 -33.26 -30.55
N ILE A 92 21.04 -32.75 -29.32
CA ILE A 92 22.11 -32.13 -28.56
C ILE A 92 22.65 -33.08 -27.49
N GLU A 93 23.90 -32.88 -27.07
CA GLU A 93 24.44 -33.61 -25.92
C GLU A 93 23.85 -33.01 -24.63
N SER A 94 23.44 -33.84 -23.67
CA SER A 94 22.86 -33.34 -22.40
C SER A 94 23.83 -32.46 -21.60
N TYR A 95 25.14 -32.71 -21.74
CA TYR A 95 26.17 -31.96 -21.01
C TYR A 95 26.17 -30.47 -21.36
N ALA A 96 26.13 -29.62 -20.33
CA ALA A 96 26.18 -28.16 -20.40
C ALA A 96 25.06 -27.49 -21.24
N ASN A 97 23.98 -28.22 -21.53
CA ASN A 97 22.77 -27.71 -22.15
C ASN A 97 21.61 -27.88 -21.18
N LEU A 98 20.67 -26.93 -21.17
CA LEU A 98 19.50 -26.98 -20.30
C LEU A 98 18.58 -28.13 -20.73
N ASN A 99 18.53 -29.19 -19.93
CA ASN A 99 17.58 -30.27 -20.11
C ASN A 99 16.29 -29.91 -19.33
N THR A 100 15.17 -29.84 -20.04
CA THR A 100 13.89 -29.39 -19.49
C THR A 100 12.73 -30.01 -20.28
N GLU A 101 11.67 -30.35 -19.56
CA GLU A 101 10.39 -30.75 -20.14
C GLU A 101 9.61 -29.57 -20.75
N ASP A 102 9.92 -28.34 -20.33
CA ASP A 102 9.24 -27.11 -20.78
C ASP A 102 9.68 -26.70 -22.19
N ARG A 103 9.09 -27.32 -23.22
CA ARG A 103 9.50 -27.14 -24.62
C ARG A 103 9.15 -25.75 -25.17
N ASN A 104 8.09 -25.15 -24.64
CA ASN A 104 7.63 -23.83 -25.06
C ASN A 104 8.05 -22.70 -24.09
N ASN A 105 8.87 -23.01 -23.08
CA ASN A 105 9.39 -22.09 -22.06
C ASN A 105 8.28 -21.26 -21.38
N ASN A 106 7.11 -21.85 -21.14
CA ASN A 106 5.95 -21.17 -20.55
C ASN A 106 5.84 -21.38 -19.01
N GLY A 107 6.67 -22.27 -18.45
CA GLY A 107 6.69 -22.66 -17.04
C GLY A 107 5.47 -23.48 -16.59
N LEU A 108 4.78 -24.13 -17.51
CA LEU A 108 3.61 -24.99 -17.32
C LEU A 108 3.82 -26.30 -18.04
N LEU A 109 3.48 -27.39 -17.38
CA LEU A 109 3.49 -28.70 -18.01
C LEU A 109 2.26 -28.89 -18.91
N ASP A 110 2.49 -29.17 -20.19
CA ASP A 110 1.48 -29.57 -21.17
C ASP A 110 1.27 -31.09 -21.19
N LEU A 111 0.01 -31.52 -20.98
CA LEU A 111 -0.37 -32.93 -20.79
C LEU A 111 -1.35 -33.43 -21.87
N ASP A 112 -1.55 -32.66 -22.94
CA ASP A 112 -2.37 -33.06 -24.07
C ASP A 112 -1.60 -34.02 -24.99
N ASP A 113 -2.29 -35.03 -25.54
CA ASP A 113 -1.68 -36.09 -26.37
C ASP A 113 -0.85 -35.55 -27.58
N ALA A 114 -1.05 -34.30 -27.98
CA ALA A 114 -0.34 -33.67 -29.09
C ALA A 114 0.95 -32.93 -28.66
N ASN A 115 1.03 -32.43 -27.42
CA ASN A 115 2.16 -31.66 -26.88
C ASN A 115 2.54 -32.17 -25.48
N PHE A 116 2.55 -33.49 -25.32
CA PHE A 116 2.80 -34.12 -24.02
C PHE A 116 4.26 -33.85 -23.58
N GLU A 117 4.45 -33.11 -22.50
CA GLU A 117 5.74 -32.66 -21.98
C GLU A 117 6.26 -33.46 -20.77
N ASP A 118 5.40 -34.24 -20.11
CA ASP A 118 5.74 -35.08 -18.93
C ASP A 118 6.50 -36.35 -19.37
N THR A 119 7.62 -36.12 -20.06
CA THR A 119 8.43 -37.10 -20.78
C THR A 119 9.77 -37.40 -20.10
N GLY A 120 10.02 -36.85 -18.91
CA GLY A 120 11.31 -36.89 -18.26
C GLY A 120 12.29 -35.81 -18.73
N ILE A 121 13.38 -35.64 -17.97
CA ILE A 121 14.47 -34.68 -18.29
C ILE A 121 15.17 -35.03 -19.62
N ASP A 122 15.05 -36.27 -20.09
CA ASP A 122 15.60 -36.71 -21.37
C ASP A 122 14.73 -36.31 -22.59
N GLY A 123 13.50 -35.83 -22.35
CA GLY A 123 12.55 -35.40 -23.37
C GLY A 123 11.97 -36.53 -24.23
N VAL A 124 12.15 -37.81 -23.84
CA VAL A 124 11.77 -38.98 -24.64
C VAL A 124 10.82 -39.86 -23.87
N ARG A 125 9.59 -39.99 -24.37
CA ARG A 125 8.57 -40.85 -23.76
C ARG A 125 8.84 -42.34 -24.02
N GLY A 126 9.04 -43.15 -22.99
CA GLY A 126 9.24 -44.58 -23.14
C GLY A 126 9.09 -45.37 -21.84
N SER A 127 8.41 -46.53 -21.91
CA SER A 127 8.35 -47.40 -20.74
C SER A 127 9.68 -48.15 -20.55
N ASP A 128 10.16 -48.17 -19.30
CA ASP A 128 11.34 -48.92 -18.88
C ASP A 128 11.30 -50.36 -19.44
N ASN A 129 12.39 -50.79 -20.08
CA ASN A 129 12.58 -52.10 -20.77
C ASN A 129 11.96 -52.23 -22.17
N SER A 130 11.32 -51.18 -22.71
CA SER A 130 10.81 -51.18 -24.10
C SER A 130 11.88 -50.87 -25.14
N ASN A 131 13.10 -50.52 -24.70
CA ASN A 131 14.27 -50.24 -25.54
C ASN A 131 13.97 -49.15 -26.59
N VAL A 132 13.27 -48.10 -26.16
CA VAL A 132 12.91 -46.95 -26.99
C VAL A 132 14.20 -46.20 -27.35
N PRO A 133 14.42 -45.81 -28.63
CA PRO A 133 15.64 -45.08 -29.00
C PRO A 133 15.73 -43.73 -28.28
N ASN A 134 16.89 -43.46 -27.67
CA ASN A 134 17.24 -42.22 -26.94
C ASN A 134 16.49 -42.00 -25.60
N ASP A 135 15.75 -43.00 -25.13
CA ASP A 135 15.13 -43.07 -23.80
C ASP A 135 16.18 -43.41 -22.73
N ALA A 136 16.12 -42.75 -21.58
CA ALA A 136 17.00 -43.01 -20.43
C ALA A 136 16.73 -44.41 -19.82
N GLY A 137 15.46 -44.84 -19.84
CA GLY A 137 15.04 -46.19 -19.46
C GLY A 137 15.07 -46.48 -17.97
N ASP A 138 15.13 -45.43 -17.13
CA ASP A 138 15.11 -45.50 -15.68
C ASP A 138 14.37 -44.35 -14.97
N ASP A 139 13.54 -43.59 -15.69
CA ASP A 139 12.89 -42.36 -15.24
C ASP A 139 11.36 -42.46 -15.13
N ASP A 140 10.75 -43.61 -15.42
CA ASP A 140 9.33 -43.91 -15.18
C ASP A 140 8.90 -43.61 -13.73
N TRP A 141 7.93 -42.69 -13.54
CA TRP A 141 7.27 -42.48 -12.25
C TRP A 141 6.22 -43.57 -11.96
N ALA A 142 6.09 -43.96 -10.68
CA ALA A 142 5.00 -44.81 -10.25
C ALA A 142 4.39 -44.40 -8.90
N ASP A 143 3.06 -44.42 -8.83
CA ASP A 143 2.32 -44.18 -7.59
C ASP A 143 2.80 -45.16 -6.50
N PRO A 144 3.18 -44.68 -5.30
CA PRO A 144 3.67 -45.53 -4.21
C PRO A 144 2.71 -46.65 -3.81
N ARG A 145 1.40 -46.49 -4.05
CA ARG A 145 0.37 -47.50 -3.76
C ARG A 145 0.42 -48.70 -4.71
N ASN A 146 1.03 -48.52 -5.89
CA ASN A 146 1.07 -49.51 -6.96
C ASN A 146 2.42 -50.23 -7.05
N THR A 147 3.40 -49.88 -6.21
CA THR A 147 4.74 -50.48 -6.25
C THR A 147 5.04 -51.35 -5.03
N GLN A 148 5.85 -52.39 -5.24
CA GLN A 148 6.34 -53.27 -4.19
C GLN A 148 7.86 -53.45 -4.32
N PRO A 149 8.68 -52.95 -3.37
CA PRO A 149 8.29 -52.24 -2.15
C PRO A 149 7.62 -50.88 -2.41
N GLN A 150 6.78 -50.46 -1.46
CA GLN A 150 6.09 -49.15 -1.52
C GLN A 150 7.10 -48.02 -1.70
N PHE A 151 6.79 -47.02 -2.55
CA PHE A 151 7.68 -45.90 -2.95
C PHE A 151 8.82 -46.26 -3.91
N LEU A 152 8.84 -47.46 -4.48
CA LEU A 152 9.71 -47.74 -5.62
C LEU A 152 9.25 -46.86 -6.80
N ARG A 153 10.19 -46.20 -7.52
CA ARG A 153 9.94 -45.27 -8.65
C ARG A 153 9.17 -43.97 -8.33
N ILE A 154 9.12 -43.55 -7.07
CA ILE A 154 8.44 -42.29 -6.69
C ILE A 154 9.16 -41.01 -7.17
N ASN A 155 10.45 -41.11 -7.50
CA ASN A 155 11.29 -40.00 -7.97
C ASN A 155 11.51 -40.02 -9.49
N GLY A 156 10.78 -40.86 -10.24
CA GLY A 156 10.82 -40.81 -11.70
C GLY A 156 10.33 -39.46 -12.20
N THR A 157 10.90 -39.01 -13.32
CA THR A 157 10.54 -37.75 -13.98
C THR A 157 9.44 -37.97 -15.02
N GLU A 158 9.38 -39.13 -15.69
CA GLU A 158 8.32 -39.39 -16.68
C GLU A 158 6.97 -39.72 -16.02
N ASN A 159 5.89 -39.08 -16.46
CA ASN A 159 4.52 -39.24 -15.96
C ASN A 159 4.34 -38.88 -14.46
N ASN A 160 5.19 -37.99 -13.93
CA ASN A 160 5.17 -37.65 -12.51
C ASN A 160 4.12 -36.60 -12.13
N SER A 161 3.44 -36.00 -13.13
CA SER A 161 2.46 -34.92 -12.95
C SER A 161 1.21 -35.27 -12.15
N ASP A 162 0.95 -36.57 -11.99
CA ASP A 162 -0.08 -37.10 -11.11
C ASP A 162 0.28 -37.03 -9.62
N ALA A 163 1.56 -36.83 -9.29
CA ALA A 163 2.01 -36.59 -7.92
C ALA A 163 1.55 -35.21 -7.41
N LYS A 164 1.13 -35.17 -6.15
CA LYS A 164 0.63 -33.94 -5.52
C LYS A 164 1.76 -32.91 -5.38
N GLY A 165 1.75 -31.88 -6.23
CA GLY A 165 2.72 -30.79 -6.20
C GLY A 165 3.75 -30.81 -7.34
N ALA A 166 3.73 -31.84 -8.19
CA ALA A 166 4.62 -32.00 -9.34
C ALA A 166 3.95 -31.57 -10.66
N ARG A 167 3.23 -30.44 -10.67
CA ARG A 167 2.57 -29.91 -11.91
C ARG A 167 3.41 -28.84 -12.60
N PHE A 168 4.70 -28.87 -12.34
CA PHE A 168 5.70 -28.02 -12.96
C PHE A 168 6.56 -28.92 -13.84
N PRO A 169 7.03 -28.43 -15.00
CA PRO A 169 8.00 -29.16 -15.81
C PRO A 169 9.24 -29.50 -14.99
N ASP A 170 9.74 -30.72 -15.11
CA ASP A 170 11.05 -31.07 -14.58
C ASP A 170 12.14 -30.37 -15.40
N THR A 171 13.06 -29.72 -14.70
CA THR A 171 14.10 -28.90 -15.31
C THR A 171 15.37 -28.90 -14.47
N GLU A 172 16.51 -28.74 -15.13
CA GLU A 172 17.80 -28.51 -14.47
C GLU A 172 17.95 -27.09 -13.93
N ASP A 173 17.10 -26.14 -14.34
CA ASP A 173 17.10 -24.77 -13.82
C ASP A 173 16.44 -24.73 -12.41
N LEU A 174 17.23 -24.98 -11.37
CA LEU A 174 16.73 -25.09 -10.00
C LEU A 174 16.46 -23.74 -9.32
N ASP A 175 16.99 -22.63 -9.85
CA ASP A 175 16.81 -21.28 -9.31
C ASP A 175 15.87 -20.39 -10.15
N GLY A 176 15.51 -20.83 -11.36
CA GLY A 176 14.52 -20.23 -12.25
C GLY A 176 15.07 -19.06 -13.08
N ASP A 177 16.37 -19.03 -13.35
CA ASP A 177 17.03 -17.95 -14.09
C ASP A 177 17.01 -18.13 -15.62
N GLY A 178 16.51 -19.29 -16.09
CA GLY A 178 16.38 -19.67 -17.49
C GLY A 178 17.65 -20.28 -18.10
N THR A 179 18.66 -20.58 -17.28
CA THR A 179 19.94 -21.16 -17.72
C THR A 179 20.38 -22.30 -16.80
N VAL A 180 21.21 -23.22 -17.33
CA VAL A 180 21.80 -24.29 -16.51
C VAL A 180 23.15 -23.83 -15.93
N ASN A 181 23.25 -23.80 -14.60
CA ASN A 181 24.49 -23.44 -13.92
C ASN A 181 25.44 -24.64 -13.84
N THR A 182 26.62 -24.55 -14.48
CA THR A 182 27.62 -25.65 -14.54
C THR A 182 28.78 -25.47 -13.54
N PHE A 183 28.73 -24.45 -12.68
CA PHE A 183 29.80 -24.17 -11.73
C PHE A 183 29.84 -25.18 -10.58
N ASN A 184 31.04 -25.57 -10.17
CA ASN A 184 31.27 -26.40 -8.98
C ASN A 184 32.22 -25.67 -8.02
N ASN A 185 31.63 -24.77 -7.22
CA ASN A 185 32.31 -24.00 -6.19
C ASN A 185 31.62 -24.26 -4.85
N TYR A 186 32.02 -25.31 -4.13
CA TYR A 186 31.34 -25.72 -2.90
C TYR A 186 32.29 -26.28 -1.84
N PHE A 187 31.79 -26.32 -0.60
CA PHE A 187 32.40 -27.00 0.52
C PHE A 187 31.71 -28.35 0.76
N SER A 188 32.48 -29.39 1.05
CA SER A 188 31.97 -30.75 1.29
C SER A 188 32.30 -31.27 2.70
N TYR A 189 31.33 -31.95 3.31
CA TYR A 189 31.42 -32.59 4.63
C TYR A 189 31.01 -34.05 4.49
N ALA A 190 31.82 -34.99 4.99
CA ALA A 190 31.52 -36.41 4.96
C ALA A 190 31.62 -37.06 6.35
N PHE A 191 30.72 -37.98 6.67
CA PHE A 191 30.78 -38.77 7.92
C PHE A 191 30.07 -40.12 7.78
N ASN A 192 30.50 -41.12 8.55
CA ASN A 192 29.90 -42.45 8.53
C ASN A 192 28.70 -42.55 9.49
N LEU A 193 27.63 -43.22 9.06
CA LEU A 193 26.44 -43.46 9.91
C LEU A 193 26.66 -44.56 10.95
N ASP A 194 27.61 -45.47 10.73
CA ASP A 194 28.05 -46.43 11.72
C ASP A 194 28.85 -45.72 12.82
N SER A 195 28.18 -45.53 13.94
CA SER A 195 28.73 -44.81 15.09
C SER A 195 29.84 -45.55 15.85
N THR A 196 30.12 -46.80 15.49
CA THR A 196 31.30 -47.54 15.97
C THR A 196 32.56 -47.19 15.19
N LEU A 197 32.40 -46.78 13.92
CA LEU A 197 33.48 -46.42 13.01
C LEU A 197 33.81 -44.92 13.04
N ASP A 198 32.79 -44.07 13.17
CA ASP A 198 32.94 -42.61 13.12
C ASP A 198 32.05 -41.89 14.14
N LYS A 199 32.64 -40.95 14.88
CA LYS A 199 31.96 -40.08 15.86
C LYS A 199 32.20 -38.59 15.62
N THR A 200 32.81 -38.22 14.50
CA THR A 200 33.38 -36.88 14.25
C THR A 200 32.37 -35.74 14.42
N PHE A 201 31.14 -35.90 13.93
CA PHE A 201 30.07 -34.89 14.05
C PHE A 201 28.89 -35.33 14.92
N LEU A 202 28.99 -36.48 15.61
CA LEU A 202 27.89 -37.01 16.41
C LEU A 202 27.75 -36.20 17.71
N ALA A 203 26.66 -35.44 17.83
CA ALA A 203 26.42 -34.57 18.98
C ALA A 203 25.56 -35.24 20.08
N SER A 204 24.47 -35.92 19.70
CA SER A 204 23.55 -36.53 20.66
C SER A 204 22.75 -37.71 20.07
N ARG A 205 22.08 -38.47 20.94
CA ARG A 205 21.15 -39.56 20.61
C ARG A 205 19.93 -39.46 21.51
N THR A 206 18.76 -39.84 21.01
CA THR A 206 17.55 -39.90 21.85
C THR A 206 17.28 -41.33 22.33
N GLU A 207 16.78 -41.43 23.55
CA GLU A 207 16.41 -42.68 24.22
C GLU A 207 14.98 -42.57 24.74
N PHE A 208 14.24 -43.68 24.77
CA PHE A 208 12.93 -43.74 25.42
C PHE A 208 13.08 -43.74 26.94
N ASP A 209 11.98 -43.48 27.67
CA ASP A 209 11.94 -43.45 29.14
C ASP A 209 12.46 -44.74 29.81
N ASP A 210 12.50 -45.86 29.09
CA ASP A 210 13.03 -47.16 29.56
C ASP A 210 14.54 -47.32 29.33
N GLY A 211 15.23 -46.30 28.81
CA GLY A 211 16.66 -46.29 28.50
C GLY A 211 17.03 -46.97 27.18
N THR A 212 16.05 -47.34 26.33
CA THR A 212 16.34 -47.93 25.02
C THR A 212 16.58 -46.86 23.95
N PRO A 213 17.64 -46.94 23.13
CA PRO A 213 17.88 -45.96 22.07
C PRO A 213 16.77 -45.96 21.00
N THR A 214 16.30 -44.77 20.62
CA THR A 214 15.29 -44.63 19.55
C THR A 214 15.85 -44.93 18.16
N GLY A 215 17.18 -44.91 18.03
CA GLY A 215 17.94 -45.01 16.77
C GLY A 215 18.11 -43.69 16.02
N TRP A 216 17.64 -42.56 16.56
CA TRP A 216 17.89 -41.23 16.01
C TRP A 216 19.17 -40.62 16.60
N LYS A 217 20.00 -40.05 15.73
CA LYS A 217 21.29 -39.44 16.02
C LYS A 217 21.27 -38.00 15.50
N LEU A 218 21.72 -37.05 16.32
CA LEU A 218 21.96 -35.67 15.90
C LEU A 218 23.41 -35.54 15.45
N TYR A 219 23.60 -35.18 14.18
CA TYR A 219 24.90 -34.75 13.67
C TYR A 219 24.94 -33.22 13.62
N ARG A 220 25.96 -32.63 14.24
CA ARG A 220 26.18 -31.17 14.28
C ARG A 220 27.53 -30.87 13.61
N ILE A 221 27.48 -30.29 12.42
CA ILE A 221 28.62 -30.11 11.53
C ILE A 221 29.00 -28.63 11.52
N PRO A 222 30.20 -28.21 11.98
CA PRO A 222 30.62 -26.82 11.91
C PRO A 222 30.82 -26.38 10.45
N ILE A 223 30.09 -25.36 10.00
CA ILE A 223 30.07 -24.93 8.60
C ILE A 223 31.43 -24.35 8.11
N LYS A 224 32.32 -24.00 9.03
CA LYS A 224 33.67 -23.51 8.69
C LYS A 224 34.72 -24.61 8.66
N GLN A 225 34.41 -25.81 9.16
CA GLN A 225 35.33 -26.95 9.24
C GLN A 225 35.01 -27.97 8.14
N TYR A 226 35.07 -27.53 6.88
CA TYR A 226 34.88 -28.39 5.72
C TYR A 226 36.07 -29.34 5.52
N GLN A 227 35.79 -30.54 5.00
CA GLN A 227 36.83 -31.53 4.70
C GLN A 227 37.45 -31.30 3.32
N PHE A 228 36.62 -30.89 2.35
CA PHE A 228 37.05 -30.59 0.99
C PHE A 228 36.52 -29.22 0.55
N LYS A 229 37.37 -28.45 -0.15
CA LYS A 229 37.00 -27.24 -0.89
C LYS A 229 37.16 -27.57 -2.38
N ILE A 230 36.07 -27.52 -3.13
CA ILE A 230 36.06 -27.79 -4.58
C ILE A 230 35.85 -26.47 -5.33
N GLY A 231 36.69 -26.17 -6.31
CA GLY A 231 36.66 -24.89 -7.04
C GLY A 231 37.10 -23.71 -6.17
N ASP A 232 36.45 -22.56 -6.35
CA ASP A 232 36.67 -21.36 -5.52
C ASP A 232 35.38 -20.83 -4.87
N PRO A 233 34.79 -21.56 -3.91
CA PRO A 233 33.59 -21.13 -3.17
C PRO A 233 33.83 -19.89 -2.33
N ASP A 234 32.75 -19.13 -2.14
CA ASP A 234 32.71 -17.97 -1.25
C ASP A 234 32.97 -18.37 0.22
N THR A 235 34.18 -18.07 0.68
CA THR A 235 34.62 -18.31 2.06
C THR A 235 33.93 -17.44 3.12
N THR A 236 33.18 -16.42 2.70
CA THR A 236 32.35 -15.60 3.62
C THR A 236 30.96 -16.21 3.86
N PHE A 237 30.58 -17.24 3.08
CA PHE A 237 29.29 -17.91 3.13
C PHE A 237 28.09 -17.00 2.84
N GLN A 238 28.28 -15.91 2.10
CA GLN A 238 27.20 -15.01 1.68
C GLN A 238 26.48 -15.53 0.42
N GLN A 239 27.15 -16.37 -0.38
CA GLN A 239 26.64 -16.89 -1.65
C GLN A 239 26.52 -18.42 -1.64
N ILE A 240 25.64 -18.95 -0.80
CA ILE A 240 25.29 -20.38 -0.80
C ILE A 240 24.00 -20.58 -1.61
N PHE A 241 24.10 -21.06 -2.85
CA PHE A 241 22.95 -21.19 -3.76
C PHE A 241 22.40 -22.62 -3.87
N ASN A 242 23.17 -23.64 -3.53
CA ASN A 242 22.74 -25.04 -3.59
C ASN A 242 23.25 -25.80 -2.37
N VAL A 243 22.44 -26.75 -1.92
CA VAL A 243 22.80 -27.77 -0.93
C VAL A 243 22.54 -29.14 -1.55
N ARG A 244 23.56 -30.00 -1.59
CA ARG A 244 23.45 -31.38 -2.07
C ARG A 244 23.78 -32.35 -0.94
N ILE A 245 22.94 -33.36 -0.75
CA ILE A 245 23.16 -34.45 0.22
C ILE A 245 23.25 -35.74 -0.56
N TRP A 246 24.31 -36.51 -0.37
CA TRP A 246 24.50 -37.77 -1.07
C TRP A 246 25.12 -38.83 -0.17
N VAL A 247 24.78 -40.09 -0.41
CA VAL A 247 25.24 -41.25 0.37
C VAL A 247 26.09 -42.12 -0.54
N ASN A 248 27.19 -42.65 -0.02
CA ASN A 248 28.05 -43.64 -0.68
C ASN A 248 28.47 -44.74 0.32
N ASP A 249 29.37 -45.64 -0.10
CA ASP A 249 29.99 -46.64 0.78
C ASP A 249 28.99 -47.65 1.40
N ILE A 250 28.01 -48.10 0.61
CA ILE A 250 27.08 -49.16 1.00
C ILE A 250 27.44 -50.46 0.27
N GLU A 251 27.62 -51.54 1.04
CA GLU A 251 27.93 -52.86 0.50
C GLU A 251 26.87 -53.33 -0.52
N PRO A 252 27.28 -53.77 -1.73
CA PRO A 252 26.36 -54.23 -2.76
C PRO A 252 25.59 -55.47 -2.26
N THR A 253 24.29 -55.34 -2.11
CA THR A 253 23.42 -56.44 -1.65
C THR A 253 22.25 -56.60 -2.60
N VAL A 254 22.33 -57.61 -3.47
CA VAL A 254 21.34 -57.87 -4.52
C VAL A 254 19.92 -57.96 -3.92
N GLY A 255 19.01 -57.12 -4.42
CA GLY A 255 17.60 -57.16 -4.06
C GLY A 255 17.26 -56.63 -2.65
N ARG A 256 18.21 -56.03 -1.94
CA ARG A 256 17.99 -55.42 -0.61
C ARG A 256 18.01 -53.89 -0.70
N TYR A 257 17.06 -53.25 -0.02
CA TYR A 257 17.05 -51.80 0.17
C TYR A 257 17.60 -51.47 1.55
N ASP A 258 18.58 -50.58 1.60
CA ASP A 258 18.99 -49.88 2.82
C ASP A 258 18.31 -48.51 2.86
N SER A 259 18.13 -47.95 4.06
CA SER A 259 17.44 -46.66 4.21
C SER A 259 18.09 -45.75 5.24
N VAL A 260 18.27 -44.49 4.87
CA VAL A 260 18.67 -43.39 5.77
C VAL A 260 17.47 -42.48 5.93
N ARG A 261 17.08 -42.18 7.17
CA ARG A 261 15.94 -41.29 7.46
C ARG A 261 16.45 -39.98 8.04
N ILE A 262 15.96 -38.87 7.54
CA ILE A 262 16.32 -37.52 7.98
C ILE A 262 15.05 -36.83 8.49
N ALA A 263 15.05 -36.43 9.76
CA ALA A 263 13.92 -35.73 10.38
C ALA A 263 13.99 -34.22 10.14
N THR A 264 15.18 -33.62 10.29
CA THR A 264 15.43 -32.20 10.03
C THR A 264 16.82 -32.00 9.45
N PHE A 265 16.98 -30.96 8.66
CA PHE A 265 18.24 -30.41 8.16
C PHE A 265 18.14 -28.90 8.38
N ASP A 266 18.95 -28.35 9.26
CA ASP A 266 18.85 -26.96 9.70
C ASP A 266 20.20 -26.25 9.64
N PHE A 267 20.21 -25.03 9.10
CA PHE A 267 21.32 -24.10 9.29
C PHE A 267 21.11 -23.36 10.61
N VAL A 268 21.98 -23.60 11.58
CA VAL A 268 21.85 -23.10 12.95
C VAL A 268 22.96 -22.11 13.26
N GLY A 269 22.57 -20.92 13.69
CA GLY A 269 23.47 -19.87 14.17
C GLY A 269 23.18 -19.52 15.63
N ASN A 270 23.94 -18.55 16.16
CA ASN A 270 23.67 -17.98 17.48
C ASN A 270 23.32 -16.48 17.31
N ASP A 271 22.29 -16.03 18.02
CA ASP A 271 21.97 -14.60 18.15
C ASP A 271 23.09 -13.81 18.84
N TRP A 272 23.89 -14.50 19.65
CA TRP A 272 25.08 -13.97 20.31
C TRP A 272 26.31 -14.22 19.44
N GLU A 273 26.96 -13.13 19.07
CA GLU A 273 28.19 -13.11 18.30
C GLU A 273 29.39 -13.15 19.24
N GLU A 274 30.36 -14.01 18.94
CA GLU A 274 31.64 -14.03 19.66
C GLU A 274 32.43 -12.80 19.25
N ILE A 275 32.88 -11.98 20.21
CA ILE A 275 33.82 -10.88 19.94
C ILE A 275 35.25 -11.41 19.99
N GLY A 276 35.52 -12.36 20.89
CA GLY A 276 36.76 -13.13 20.93
C GLY A 276 37.40 -13.20 22.31
N PHE A 277 38.68 -13.57 22.32
CA PHE A 277 39.55 -13.65 23.48
C PHE A 277 40.62 -12.56 23.41
N GLN A 278 40.92 -11.93 24.54
CA GLN A 278 42.02 -10.96 24.69
C GLN A 278 42.92 -11.43 25.84
N GLY A 279 44.20 -11.64 25.59
CA GLY A 279 45.20 -11.91 26.63
C GLY A 279 45.51 -10.67 27.46
N LYS A 280 46.22 -10.86 28.58
CA LYS A 280 46.58 -9.78 29.52
C LYS A 280 47.33 -8.62 28.85
N ASP A 281 48.21 -8.93 27.90
CA ASP A 281 49.07 -7.98 27.18
C ASP A 281 48.57 -7.67 25.74
N ASP A 282 47.45 -8.24 25.32
CA ASP A 282 46.92 -8.05 23.97
C ASP A 282 46.08 -6.77 23.87
N GLU A 283 46.27 -5.98 22.81
CA GLU A 283 45.51 -4.74 22.60
C GLU A 283 44.09 -4.96 22.03
N ARG A 284 43.83 -6.12 21.40
CA ARG A 284 42.57 -6.40 20.69
C ARG A 284 42.07 -7.80 20.98
N PHE A 285 40.75 -7.97 20.88
CA PHE A 285 40.12 -9.29 20.89
C PHE A 285 40.41 -10.05 19.60
N GLU A 286 40.75 -11.33 19.73
CA GLU A 286 40.95 -12.26 18.64
C GLU A 286 39.90 -13.37 18.70
N LEU A 287 39.22 -13.62 17.59
CA LEU A 287 38.29 -14.73 17.43
C LEU A 287 39.07 -16.06 17.44
N SER A 288 38.90 -16.85 18.50
CA SER A 288 39.59 -18.12 18.67
C SER A 288 38.69 -19.16 19.32
N GLU A 289 38.07 -20.01 18.50
CA GLU A 289 37.17 -21.08 18.95
C GLU A 289 37.86 -22.12 19.87
N SER A 290 39.19 -22.20 19.83
CA SER A 290 39.97 -23.07 20.72
C SER A 290 40.14 -22.50 22.13
N ARG A 291 39.98 -21.18 22.32
CA ARG A 291 40.08 -20.50 23.63
C ARG A 291 38.72 -20.12 24.19
N PHE A 292 37.81 -19.63 23.36
CA PHE A 292 36.48 -19.16 23.76
C PHE A 292 35.42 -19.61 22.74
N GLY A 293 34.26 -20.04 23.23
CA GLY A 293 33.12 -20.36 22.39
C GLY A 293 31.79 -20.12 23.11
N ILE A 294 30.74 -19.87 22.34
CA ILE A 294 29.37 -19.71 22.86
C ILE A 294 28.48 -20.82 22.32
N THR A 295 27.80 -21.51 23.23
CA THR A 295 26.80 -22.53 22.93
C THR A 295 25.51 -22.29 23.73
N VAL A 296 24.51 -23.15 23.55
CA VAL A 296 23.23 -23.11 24.25
C VAL A 296 22.94 -24.48 24.84
N TYR A 297 22.66 -24.53 26.14
CA TYR A 297 22.14 -25.74 26.79
C TYR A 297 20.64 -25.59 27.00
N ASN A 298 19.92 -26.70 26.90
CA ASN A 298 18.46 -26.68 27.01
C ASN A 298 17.92 -27.91 27.71
N SER A 299 16.70 -27.74 28.26
CA SER A 299 16.03 -28.75 29.08
C SER A 299 15.65 -30.05 28.33
N GLU A 300 15.57 -30.03 27.00
CA GLU A 300 15.15 -31.19 26.19
C GLU A 300 16.36 -32.02 25.69
N GLU A 301 17.44 -31.37 25.25
CA GLU A 301 18.58 -32.04 24.58
C GLU A 301 19.77 -32.30 25.51
N HIS A 302 19.88 -31.56 26.63
CA HIS A 302 21.08 -31.56 27.50
C HIS A 302 20.78 -32.00 28.93
N SER A 303 19.68 -32.72 29.16
CA SER A 303 19.20 -33.16 30.49
C SER A 303 19.99 -34.34 31.09
N GLY A 304 20.78 -35.07 30.28
CA GLY A 304 21.59 -36.24 30.67
C GLY A 304 23.11 -36.00 30.67
N ASP A 305 23.88 -37.05 30.96
CA ASP A 305 25.36 -37.07 30.96
C ASP A 305 25.90 -36.79 29.54
N PRO A 306 26.96 -35.96 29.33
CA PRO A 306 27.86 -35.35 30.31
C PRO A 306 27.47 -33.96 30.85
N THR A 307 26.40 -33.33 30.35
CA THR A 307 26.08 -31.92 30.65
C THR A 307 25.15 -31.72 31.83
N ASN A 308 24.18 -32.63 32.04
CA ASN A 308 23.19 -32.63 33.13
C ASN A 308 22.57 -31.23 33.43
N TYR A 309 22.14 -30.53 32.39
CA TYR A 309 21.55 -29.20 32.49
C TYR A 309 20.23 -29.23 33.29
N ARG A 310 20.06 -28.26 34.18
CA ARG A 310 18.85 -28.01 34.96
C ARG A 310 18.56 -26.51 34.97
N SER A 311 17.32 -26.16 34.64
CA SER A 311 16.83 -24.78 34.62
C SER A 311 17.06 -24.09 35.98
N PRO A 312 17.28 -22.76 36.00
CA PRO A 312 17.47 -22.03 37.24
C PRO A 312 16.27 -22.18 38.20
N PRO A 313 16.46 -21.91 39.51
CA PRO A 313 15.38 -22.05 40.50
C PRO A 313 14.13 -21.22 40.15
N ASN A 314 12.96 -21.89 40.09
CA ASN A 314 11.66 -21.32 39.72
C ASN A 314 11.56 -20.80 38.28
N VAL A 315 12.42 -21.26 37.39
CA VAL A 315 12.34 -21.01 35.95
C VAL A 315 11.81 -22.26 35.28
N GLU A 316 10.75 -22.09 34.49
CA GLU A 316 10.15 -23.14 33.69
C GLU A 316 9.87 -22.59 32.30
N GLY A 317 9.80 -23.48 31.32
CA GLY A 317 9.41 -23.11 29.97
C GLY A 317 8.07 -22.37 29.89
N ILE A 318 7.93 -21.48 28.92
CA ILE A 318 6.69 -20.74 28.71
C ILE A 318 5.58 -21.74 28.40
N ARG A 319 4.59 -21.79 29.29
CA ARG A 319 3.38 -22.55 29.05
C ARG A 319 2.44 -21.76 28.16
N ASP A 320 2.24 -22.24 26.95
CA ASP A 320 1.26 -21.68 26.05
C ASP A 320 -0.14 -21.80 26.68
N ARG A 321 -0.85 -20.67 26.80
CA ARG A 321 -2.15 -20.59 27.47
C ARG A 321 -3.24 -21.39 26.75
N ILE A 322 -3.11 -21.59 25.44
CA ILE A 322 -4.07 -22.31 24.62
C ILE A 322 -3.71 -23.79 24.60
N THR A 323 -2.48 -24.10 24.20
CA THR A 323 -2.07 -25.48 23.95
C THR A 323 -1.69 -26.21 25.24
N LYS A 324 -1.32 -25.48 26.30
CA LYS A 324 -0.74 -25.97 27.56
C LYS A 324 0.64 -26.63 27.42
N ALA A 325 1.20 -26.66 26.22
CA ALA A 325 2.57 -27.11 25.96
C ALA A 325 3.55 -26.18 26.68
N VAL A 326 4.59 -26.78 27.25
CA VAL A 326 5.71 -26.05 27.85
C VAL A 326 6.79 -25.92 26.78
N SER A 327 7.23 -24.70 26.46
CA SER A 327 8.34 -24.50 25.53
C SER A 327 9.66 -25.01 26.13
N LYS A 328 10.61 -25.45 25.30
CA LYS A 328 11.97 -25.70 25.78
C LYS A 328 12.55 -24.48 26.48
N GLU A 329 13.22 -24.72 27.60
CA GLU A 329 13.96 -23.69 28.33
C GLU A 329 15.45 -23.82 28.01
N GLN A 330 16.13 -22.69 27.82
CA GLN A 330 17.49 -22.66 27.29
C GLN A 330 18.34 -21.57 27.92
N SER A 331 19.57 -21.93 28.30
CA SER A 331 20.60 -21.00 28.81
C SER A 331 21.69 -20.79 27.77
N LEU A 332 22.21 -19.56 27.71
CA LEU A 332 23.45 -19.25 26.99
C LEU A 332 24.63 -19.79 27.80
N VAL A 333 25.63 -20.36 27.12
CA VAL A 333 26.81 -20.94 27.77
C VAL A 333 28.07 -20.36 27.16
N MET A 334 28.88 -19.71 27.98
CA MET A 334 30.21 -19.21 27.63
C MET A 334 31.25 -20.25 28.05
N GLN A 335 31.87 -20.91 27.07
CA GLN A 335 32.88 -21.95 27.29
C GLN A 335 34.28 -21.35 27.25
N LEU A 336 34.93 -21.30 28.41
CA LEU A 336 36.29 -20.79 28.60
C LEU A 336 37.27 -21.97 28.57
N LYS A 337 37.73 -22.33 27.37
CA LYS A 337 38.59 -23.51 27.16
C LYS A 337 40.01 -23.30 27.70
N GLN A 338 40.58 -22.12 27.46
CA GLN A 338 41.90 -21.70 27.97
C GLN A 338 41.82 -20.25 28.45
N PHE A 339 41.81 -20.05 29.77
CA PHE A 339 41.55 -18.76 30.36
C PHE A 339 42.61 -18.38 31.41
N PRO A 340 43.78 -17.89 30.97
CA PRO A 340 44.87 -17.48 31.86
C PRO A 340 44.51 -16.22 32.66
N VAL A 341 45.22 -16.00 33.76
CA VAL A 341 45.08 -14.79 34.60
C VAL A 341 45.22 -13.51 33.75
N GLY A 342 44.29 -12.57 33.92
CA GLY A 342 44.25 -11.31 33.18
C GLY A 342 43.61 -11.37 31.80
N ALA A 343 43.25 -12.55 31.29
CA ALA A 343 42.53 -12.67 30.02
C ALA A 343 41.06 -12.22 30.12
N LYS A 344 40.50 -11.81 28.98
CA LYS A 344 39.10 -11.39 28.80
C LYS A 344 38.45 -12.12 27.64
N VAL A 345 37.14 -12.34 27.75
CA VAL A 345 36.31 -12.84 26.64
C VAL A 345 35.02 -12.04 26.55
N GLU A 346 34.50 -11.86 25.34
CA GLU A 346 33.25 -11.12 25.11
C GLU A 346 32.33 -11.79 24.09
N ALA A 347 31.03 -11.74 24.37
CA ALA A 347 29.91 -12.20 23.56
C ALA A 347 28.91 -11.04 23.41
N LYS A 348 28.49 -10.70 22.19
CA LYS A 348 27.64 -9.53 21.91
C LYS A 348 26.35 -9.92 21.20
N LYS A 349 25.24 -9.35 21.65
CA LYS A 349 23.95 -9.37 20.96
C LYS A 349 23.59 -7.96 20.50
N GLN A 350 23.33 -7.81 19.21
CA GLN A 350 22.91 -6.54 18.62
C GLN A 350 21.41 -6.54 18.36
N PHE A 351 20.73 -5.45 18.73
CA PHE A 351 19.29 -5.30 18.51
C PHE A 351 19.00 -4.58 17.20
N ARG A 352 18.01 -5.10 16.45
CA ARG A 352 17.49 -4.43 15.24
C ARG A 352 16.64 -3.21 15.59
N GLU A 353 15.91 -3.28 16.69
CA GLU A 353 15.14 -2.16 17.25
C GLU A 353 15.74 -1.73 18.58
N LYS A 354 15.81 -0.42 18.80
CA LYS A 354 16.38 0.18 20.00
C LYS A 354 15.58 -0.22 21.23
N LEU A 355 16.26 -0.79 22.23
CA LEU A 355 15.63 -1.16 23.48
C LEU A 355 15.53 0.06 24.41
N ASN A 356 14.33 0.32 24.93
CA ASN A 356 14.08 1.37 25.93
C ASN A 356 13.80 0.73 27.30
N LEU A 357 14.72 0.97 28.24
CA LEU A 357 14.70 0.41 29.59
C LEU A 357 14.17 1.38 30.66
N LEU A 358 13.81 2.63 30.31
CA LEU A 358 13.40 3.68 31.26
C LEU A 358 12.15 3.33 32.10
N ASN A 359 11.26 2.49 31.57
CA ASN A 359 10.00 2.14 32.24
C ASN A 359 10.16 1.03 33.30
N TYR A 360 11.38 0.56 33.54
CA TYR A 360 11.70 -0.54 34.45
C TYR A 360 12.76 -0.09 35.46
N LYS A 361 12.78 -0.72 36.64
CA LYS A 361 13.73 -0.38 37.71
C LYS A 361 14.99 -1.23 37.68
N ARG A 362 14.89 -2.48 37.21
CA ARG A 362 15.96 -3.47 37.36
C ARG A 362 16.07 -4.38 36.16
N LEU A 363 17.29 -4.77 35.81
CA LEU A 363 17.58 -5.96 35.00
C LEU A 363 17.91 -7.10 35.95
N LYS A 364 17.30 -8.27 35.76
CA LYS A 364 17.61 -9.50 36.47
C LYS A 364 18.03 -10.56 35.47
N MET A 365 18.98 -11.40 35.84
CA MET A 365 19.35 -12.60 35.09
C MET A 365 19.90 -13.64 36.08
N PHE A 366 19.91 -14.90 35.68
CA PHE A 366 20.61 -15.94 36.42
C PHE A 366 21.99 -16.17 35.83
N LEU A 367 22.97 -16.32 36.71
CA LEU A 367 24.35 -16.61 36.39
C LEU A 367 24.75 -17.92 37.09
N HIS A 368 25.29 -18.87 36.34
CA HIS A 368 25.79 -20.15 36.86
C HIS A 368 27.31 -20.22 36.73
N GLY A 369 28.01 -20.44 37.83
CA GLY A 369 29.44 -20.79 37.82
C GLY A 369 29.66 -22.30 37.82
N ASP A 370 30.83 -22.72 37.35
CA ASP A 370 31.20 -24.13 37.26
C ASP A 370 31.27 -24.81 38.63
N THR A 371 30.43 -25.83 38.85
CA THR A 371 30.32 -26.54 40.12
C THR A 371 31.49 -27.47 40.41
N ARG A 372 32.37 -27.73 39.44
CA ARG A 372 33.60 -28.54 39.66
C ARG A 372 34.57 -27.87 40.64
N TYR A 373 34.38 -26.59 40.93
CA TYR A 373 35.18 -25.79 41.86
C TYR A 373 34.48 -25.55 43.21
N GLU A 374 33.40 -26.29 43.53
CA GLU A 374 32.73 -26.20 44.84
C GLU A 374 33.68 -26.47 46.03
N ALA A 375 33.45 -25.74 47.13
CA ALA A 375 34.29 -25.70 48.33
C ALA A 375 34.31 -27.04 49.11
N GLY A 376 35.02 -28.03 48.58
CA GLY A 376 35.43 -29.27 49.26
C GLY A 376 36.94 -29.49 49.28
N ALA A 377 37.72 -28.62 48.64
CA ALA A 377 39.17 -28.77 48.42
C ALA A 377 40.03 -27.58 48.92
N GLY A 378 39.52 -26.76 49.85
CA GLY A 378 40.27 -25.63 50.42
C GLY A 378 40.45 -24.42 49.48
N LEU A 379 39.56 -24.26 48.49
CA LEU A 379 39.54 -23.13 47.55
C LEU A 379 38.41 -22.14 47.90
N ARG A 380 38.57 -20.87 47.48
CA ARG A 380 37.82 -19.66 47.89
C ARG A 380 36.27 -19.81 47.76
N GLU A 381 35.52 -19.02 48.53
CA GLU A 381 34.04 -18.85 48.38
C GLU A 381 33.61 -18.22 47.02
N GLN A 382 34.58 -17.71 46.25
CA GLN A 382 34.40 -16.98 44.98
C GLN A 382 35.32 -17.59 43.92
N ASP A 383 34.81 -17.74 42.69
CA ASP A 383 35.65 -18.14 41.55
C ASP A 383 36.58 -16.98 41.17
N PRO A 384 37.79 -17.25 40.61
CA PRO A 384 38.69 -16.21 40.13
C PRO A 384 38.19 -15.53 38.84
N VAL A 385 36.91 -15.69 38.49
CA VAL A 385 36.29 -15.17 37.27
C VAL A 385 35.29 -14.08 37.64
N VAL A 386 35.40 -12.92 37.00
CA VAL A 386 34.45 -11.83 37.13
C VAL A 386 33.66 -11.72 35.83
N PHE A 387 32.34 -11.88 35.94
CA PHE A 387 31.40 -11.68 34.86
C PHE A 387 30.98 -10.22 34.79
N TYR A 388 30.79 -9.70 33.57
CA TYR A 388 30.27 -8.37 33.36
C TYR A 388 29.25 -8.30 32.23
N VAL A 389 28.29 -7.41 32.42
CA VAL A 389 27.24 -7.10 31.45
C VAL A 389 27.40 -5.67 31.02
N ARG A 390 27.61 -5.44 29.73
CA ARG A 390 27.76 -4.12 29.12
C ARG A 390 26.60 -3.84 28.17
N PHE A 391 26.02 -2.65 28.21
CA PHE A 391 24.96 -2.26 27.28
C PHE A 391 24.91 -0.75 27.06
N GLY A 392 24.57 -0.33 25.83
CA GLY A 392 24.58 1.08 25.48
C GLY A 392 24.19 1.36 24.03
N PRO A 393 24.23 2.65 23.62
CA PRO A 393 24.06 3.04 22.23
C PRO A 393 25.23 2.61 21.32
N THR A 394 26.47 2.57 21.82
CA THR A 394 27.66 2.19 21.03
C THR A 394 28.72 1.53 21.92
N ASP A 395 29.67 0.80 21.33
CA ASP A 395 30.76 0.15 22.09
C ASP A 395 31.68 1.14 22.85
N LYS A 396 31.60 2.44 22.54
CA LYS A 396 32.36 3.51 23.20
C LYS A 396 31.58 4.23 24.31
N ILE A 397 30.25 4.18 24.29
CA ILE A 397 29.37 4.90 25.22
C ILE A 397 28.39 3.89 25.81
N TYR A 398 28.61 3.48 27.05
CA TYR A 398 27.92 2.33 27.63
C TYR A 398 27.84 2.34 29.14
N TYR A 399 26.90 1.54 29.63
CA TYR A 399 26.79 1.09 31.00
C TYR A 399 27.41 -0.30 31.15
N GLU A 400 28.08 -0.56 32.27
CA GLU A 400 28.64 -1.87 32.58
C GLU A 400 28.44 -2.22 34.07
N TYR A 401 28.06 -3.46 34.35
CA TYR A 401 27.95 -4.01 35.70
C TYR A 401 28.82 -5.26 35.82
N ARG A 402 29.61 -5.37 36.88
CA ARG A 402 30.57 -6.45 37.12
C ARG A 402 30.24 -7.18 38.42
N GLN A 403 30.40 -8.49 38.44
CA GLN A 403 30.21 -9.32 39.64
C GLN A 403 31.06 -10.61 39.55
N PRO A 404 31.67 -11.08 40.66
CA PRO A 404 32.33 -12.38 40.71
C PRO A 404 31.35 -13.52 40.41
N VAL A 405 31.83 -14.53 39.69
CA VAL A 405 31.08 -15.76 39.44
C VAL A 405 31.14 -16.65 40.69
N TYR A 406 30.03 -17.32 40.98
CA TYR A 406 29.90 -18.25 42.09
C TYR A 406 29.47 -19.62 41.55
N PRO A 407 29.96 -20.74 42.10
CA PRO A 407 29.51 -22.07 41.71
C PRO A 407 27.99 -22.24 41.86
N GLY A 408 27.34 -22.79 40.83
CA GLY A 408 25.89 -22.99 40.81
C GLY A 408 25.07 -21.74 40.41
N TRP A 409 23.74 -21.88 40.34
CA TRP A 409 22.83 -20.79 39.93
C TRP A 409 22.71 -19.70 41.00
N ARG A 410 22.93 -18.43 40.60
CA ARG A 410 22.67 -17.24 41.42
C ARG A 410 21.99 -16.14 40.60
N GLU A 411 21.01 -15.46 41.20
CA GLU A 411 20.37 -14.31 40.54
C GLU A 411 21.26 -13.06 40.64
N LEU A 412 21.56 -12.46 39.49
CA LEU A 412 22.21 -11.17 39.33
C LEU A 412 21.12 -10.10 39.15
N GLU A 413 21.21 -9.01 39.91
CA GLU A 413 20.26 -7.89 39.87
C GLU A 413 21.00 -6.57 39.63
N ILE A 414 20.77 -5.95 38.46
CA ILE A 414 21.29 -4.62 38.12
C ILE A 414 20.18 -3.60 38.41
N ASP A 415 20.42 -2.70 39.35
CA ASP A 415 19.51 -1.59 39.66
C ASP A 415 19.81 -0.39 38.75
N PHE A 416 18.87 -0.06 37.85
CA PHE A 416 19.09 0.98 36.84
C PHE A 416 19.22 2.39 37.45
N ALA A 417 18.56 2.65 38.59
CA ALA A 417 18.70 3.95 39.26
C ALA A 417 20.12 4.11 39.82
N ARG A 418 20.68 3.05 40.41
CA ARG A 418 22.07 3.06 40.91
C ARG A 418 23.10 3.14 39.79
N LEU A 419 22.83 2.44 38.69
CA LEU A 419 23.66 2.47 37.50
C LEU A 419 23.71 3.90 36.91
N SER A 420 22.56 4.57 36.78
CA SER A 420 22.50 5.97 36.34
C SER A 420 23.15 6.92 37.35
N ASP A 421 22.90 6.74 38.66
CA ASP A 421 23.53 7.51 39.75
C ASP A 421 25.06 7.43 39.76
N THR A 422 25.64 6.38 39.15
CA THR A 422 27.10 6.22 39.06
C THR A 422 27.74 7.36 38.29
N LYS A 423 27.01 8.03 37.39
CA LYS A 423 27.44 9.28 36.71
C LYS A 423 27.81 10.41 37.67
N ASN A 424 27.40 10.36 38.94
CA ASN A 424 27.77 11.35 39.96
C ASN A 424 29.08 11.01 40.70
N PHE A 425 29.74 9.89 40.36
CA PHE A 425 30.97 9.41 41.00
C PHE A 425 32.11 9.32 39.97
N PRO A 426 32.71 10.45 39.57
CA PRO A 426 33.81 10.46 38.61
C PRO A 426 35.04 9.74 39.16
N LEU A 427 35.71 8.97 38.31
CA LEU A 427 37.01 8.39 38.65
C LEU A 427 38.08 9.51 38.73
N PRO A 428 38.99 9.50 39.72
CA PRO A 428 40.13 10.39 39.72
C PRO A 428 40.97 10.20 38.45
N ALA A 429 41.39 11.30 37.80
CA ALA A 429 42.12 11.27 36.52
C ALA A 429 43.38 10.37 36.57
N ASP A 430 44.03 10.30 37.73
CA ASP A 430 45.25 9.53 37.96
C ASP A 430 45.00 8.01 38.12
N SER A 431 43.73 7.59 38.26
CA SER A 431 43.31 6.19 38.45
C SER A 431 42.88 5.51 37.14
N ALA A 432 42.71 6.28 36.06
CA ALA A 432 42.21 5.77 34.77
C ALA A 432 43.20 4.79 34.10
N ALA A 433 44.51 5.03 34.22
CA ALA A 433 45.55 4.22 33.60
C ALA A 433 45.80 2.86 34.28
N PHE A 434 45.33 2.67 35.52
CA PHE A 434 45.65 1.48 36.33
C PHE A 434 44.56 0.39 36.31
N ILE A 435 43.36 0.68 35.78
CA ILE A 435 42.21 -0.25 35.79
C ILE A 435 41.59 -0.45 34.39
N PHE A 436 41.84 0.44 33.43
CA PHE A 436 41.21 0.38 32.12
C PHE A 436 42.24 0.52 30.99
N ASN A 437 42.61 -0.59 30.35
CA ASN A 437 43.29 -0.57 29.06
C ASN A 437 42.26 -0.15 27.98
N ILE A 438 41.78 1.10 28.03
CA ILE A 438 40.99 1.71 26.95
C ILE A 438 41.99 2.08 25.86
N PRO A 439 41.91 1.47 24.66
CA PRO A 439 42.82 1.81 23.57
C PRO A 439 42.57 3.25 23.12
N GLU A 440 43.65 4.02 23.11
CA GLU A 440 43.86 5.35 22.55
C GLU A 440 43.27 6.59 23.28
N PRO A 441 44.13 7.60 23.59
CA PRO A 441 43.77 8.86 24.25
C PRO A 441 43.29 9.92 23.24
N ASP A 442 42.32 9.58 22.39
CA ASP A 442 41.74 10.53 21.42
C ASP A 442 40.25 10.81 21.69
N SER A 443 39.76 10.51 22.90
CA SER A 443 38.37 10.77 23.29
C SER A 443 38.29 11.21 24.75
N LEU A 444 37.91 12.47 24.97
CA LEU A 444 37.60 13.11 26.27
C LEU A 444 36.36 12.49 26.97
N LEU A 445 36.14 11.19 26.87
CA LEU A 445 34.98 10.53 27.46
C LEU A 445 35.25 10.26 28.94
N GLU A 446 34.42 10.82 29.81
CA GLU A 446 34.48 10.60 31.25
C GLU A 446 34.12 9.15 31.59
N VAL A 447 34.85 8.57 32.55
CA VAL A 447 34.57 7.25 33.11
C VAL A 447 34.17 7.40 34.57
N PHE A 448 33.03 6.80 34.93
CA PHE A 448 32.48 6.82 36.27
C PHE A 448 32.45 5.42 36.86
N TYR A 449 32.64 5.33 38.18
CA TYR A 449 32.77 4.05 38.88
C TYR A 449 32.18 4.09 40.28
N ARG A 450 31.50 3.01 40.67
CA ARG A 450 30.95 2.86 42.01
C ARG A 450 30.81 1.38 42.38
N ARG A 451 31.26 0.97 43.57
CA ARG A 451 30.94 -0.35 44.14
C ARG A 451 29.48 -0.45 44.54
N ASP A 452 28.84 -1.59 44.34
CA ASP A 452 27.46 -1.80 44.77
C ASP A 452 27.39 -1.87 46.31
N PRO A 453 26.64 -0.97 46.98
CA PRO A 453 26.47 -1.05 48.43
C PRO A 453 25.76 -2.32 48.92
N LYS A 454 24.99 -3.01 48.06
CA LYS A 454 24.32 -4.27 48.40
C LYS A 454 25.25 -5.49 48.29
N GLN A 455 26.22 -5.44 47.37
CA GLN A 455 27.19 -6.49 47.09
C GLN A 455 28.55 -5.82 46.88
N PRO A 456 29.36 -5.62 47.94
CA PRO A 456 30.61 -4.85 47.87
C PRO A 456 31.64 -5.38 46.86
N GLU A 457 31.51 -6.64 46.47
CA GLU A 457 32.28 -7.33 45.43
C GLU A 457 31.82 -7.00 44.00
N SER A 458 30.67 -6.35 43.83
CA SER A 458 30.11 -5.95 42.54
C SER A 458 30.34 -4.47 42.26
N GLU A 459 30.40 -4.12 40.97
CA GLU A 459 30.81 -2.78 40.52
C GLU A 459 29.92 -2.27 39.39
N PHE A 460 29.59 -0.97 39.44
CA PHE A 460 28.97 -0.22 38.36
C PHE A 460 30.03 0.64 37.67
N VAL A 461 30.03 0.62 36.34
CA VAL A 461 30.92 1.41 35.48
C VAL A 461 30.08 2.12 34.42
N VAL A 462 30.37 3.39 34.16
CA VAL A 462 29.72 4.18 33.10
C VAL A 462 30.80 4.85 32.26
N VAL A 463 30.72 4.73 30.94
CA VAL A 463 31.66 5.37 30.01
C VAL A 463 30.92 6.34 29.10
N GLY A 464 31.32 7.61 29.11
CA GLY A 464 30.60 8.70 28.44
C GLY A 464 29.26 9.02 29.11
N ASN A 465 28.26 9.44 28.32
CA ASN A 465 26.91 9.71 28.81
C ASN A 465 25.86 8.83 28.10
N PRO A 466 25.82 7.51 28.37
CA PRO A 466 24.82 6.60 27.80
C PRO A 466 23.41 6.88 28.35
N GLY A 467 22.37 6.60 27.57
CA GLY A 467 20.98 6.73 27.99
C GLY A 467 20.22 5.41 27.91
N LEU A 468 19.41 5.10 28.93
CA LEU A 468 18.59 3.87 29.00
C LEU A 468 17.45 3.82 27.96
N HIS A 469 17.17 4.93 27.26
CA HIS A 469 16.15 5.02 26.22
C HIS A 469 16.60 4.49 24.86
N ASN A 470 17.91 4.26 24.66
CA ASN A 470 18.49 3.94 23.36
C ASN A 470 19.62 2.90 23.49
N ILE A 471 19.25 1.68 23.86
CA ILE A 471 20.19 0.55 23.96
C ILE A 471 20.18 -0.22 22.63
N ASN A 472 21.34 -0.27 21.97
CA ASN A 472 21.53 -0.92 20.66
C ASN A 472 22.13 -2.33 20.78
N TYR A 473 22.83 -2.61 21.87
CA TYR A 473 23.49 -3.90 22.08
C TYR A 473 23.58 -4.23 23.56
N ILE A 474 23.78 -5.52 23.83
CA ILE A 474 24.23 -6.04 25.13
C ILE A 474 25.43 -6.95 24.87
N THR A 475 26.46 -6.83 25.70
CA THR A 475 27.64 -7.69 25.70
C THR A 475 27.73 -8.39 27.06
N PHE A 476 27.95 -9.69 27.03
CA PHE A 476 28.37 -10.48 28.17
C PHE A 476 29.86 -10.75 28.05
N GLY A 477 30.61 -10.44 29.09
CA GLY A 477 32.03 -10.71 29.13
C GLY A 477 32.46 -11.30 30.45
N ALA A 478 33.64 -11.91 30.45
CA ALA A 478 34.27 -12.42 31.64
C ALA A 478 35.77 -12.11 31.62
N TYR A 479 36.35 -11.85 32.78
CA TYR A 479 37.80 -11.71 32.92
C TYR A 479 38.33 -12.51 34.12
N ASN A 480 39.56 -13.02 34.00
CA ASN A 480 40.20 -13.79 35.06
C ASN A 480 40.93 -12.84 36.03
N SER A 481 40.44 -12.74 37.26
CA SER A 481 41.00 -11.95 38.35
C SER A 481 41.90 -12.76 39.31
N GLY A 482 42.32 -13.96 38.92
CA GLY A 482 43.20 -14.82 39.70
C GLY A 482 44.59 -14.21 39.97
N GLU A 483 45.33 -14.83 40.88
CA GLU A 483 46.71 -14.44 41.21
C GLU A 483 47.71 -15.30 40.43
N GLU A 484 48.67 -14.66 39.77
CA GLU A 484 49.70 -15.30 38.94
C GLU A 484 50.58 -16.22 39.82
N GLY A 485 50.66 -17.52 39.49
CA GLY A 485 51.39 -18.53 40.27
C GLY A 485 50.58 -19.27 41.35
N ALA A 486 49.27 -19.03 41.47
CA ALA A 486 48.36 -19.86 42.26
C ALA A 486 48.09 -21.23 41.59
N LEU A 487 47.56 -22.21 42.33
CA LEU A 487 47.20 -23.55 41.81
C LEU A 487 46.17 -23.54 40.66
N LEU A 488 45.62 -22.38 40.32
CA LEU A 488 44.62 -22.10 39.28
C LEU A 488 45.10 -20.95 38.36
N ASP A 489 46.34 -21.00 37.86
CA ASP A 489 46.94 -19.95 37.01
C ASP A 489 46.31 -19.83 35.61
N SER A 490 45.61 -20.88 35.16
CA SER A 490 44.81 -20.92 33.95
C SER A 490 43.63 -21.84 34.16
N LEU A 491 42.41 -21.31 34.06
CA LEU A 491 41.21 -22.13 34.06
C LEU A 491 41.06 -22.82 32.71
N SER A 492 40.92 -24.15 32.73
CA SER A 492 40.67 -24.95 31.54
C SER A 492 39.25 -25.52 31.55
N ASN A 493 38.57 -25.37 30.42
CA ASN A 493 37.19 -25.80 30.19
C ASN A 493 36.15 -25.27 31.21
N TYR A 494 36.37 -24.08 31.78
CA TYR A 494 35.42 -23.47 32.71
C TYR A 494 34.19 -22.94 31.96
N GLU A 495 33.00 -23.08 32.53
CA GLU A 495 31.76 -22.65 31.88
C GLU A 495 30.99 -21.63 32.73
N ILE A 496 30.44 -20.61 32.07
CA ILE A 496 29.50 -19.67 32.66
C ILE A 496 28.17 -19.81 31.95
N TRP A 497 27.09 -20.07 32.68
CA TRP A 497 25.75 -20.14 32.10
C TRP A 497 24.95 -18.89 32.45
N VAL A 498 24.24 -18.32 31.47
CA VAL A 498 23.43 -17.12 31.62
C VAL A 498 22.02 -17.40 31.11
N ASP A 499 21.04 -17.18 31.99
CA ASP A 499 19.63 -17.44 31.67
C ASP A 499 18.70 -16.34 32.21
N GLU A 500 17.47 -16.29 31.68
CA GLU A 500 16.35 -15.54 32.22
C GLU A 500 16.64 -14.04 32.41
N MET A 501 17.27 -13.43 31.40
CA MET A 501 17.49 -12.00 31.36
C MET A 501 16.17 -11.25 31.16
N ARG A 502 15.69 -10.62 32.24
CA ARG A 502 14.38 -9.96 32.30
C ARG A 502 14.46 -8.61 32.98
N VAL A 503 13.60 -7.70 32.56
CA VAL A 503 13.41 -6.42 33.23
C VAL A 503 12.28 -6.52 34.25
N THR A 504 12.48 -5.95 35.43
CA THR A 504 11.50 -6.01 36.53
C THR A 504 11.31 -4.66 37.20
N GLY A 505 10.24 -4.55 38.00
CA GLY A 505 9.89 -3.31 38.67
C GLY A 505 9.40 -2.25 37.69
N VAL A 506 8.36 -2.59 36.92
CA VAL A 506 7.61 -1.63 36.09
C VAL A 506 7.30 -0.37 36.90
N GLU A 507 7.58 0.80 36.34
CA GLU A 507 7.18 2.08 36.93
C GLU A 507 5.65 2.17 36.98
N ARG A 508 5.12 2.45 38.17
CA ARG A 508 3.68 2.52 38.48
C ARG A 508 3.32 3.87 39.06
N GLU A 509 3.79 4.92 38.40
CA GLU A 509 3.47 6.30 38.77
C GLU A 509 2.06 6.65 38.27
N SER A 510 1.29 7.35 39.10
CA SER A 510 -0.07 7.76 38.76
C SER A 510 -0.05 9.14 38.12
N GLY A 511 -0.37 9.21 36.83
CA GLY A 511 -0.61 10.50 36.18
C GLY A 511 -2.07 10.95 36.27
N THR A 512 -2.29 12.26 36.25
CA THR A 512 -3.63 12.84 36.18
C THR A 512 -3.78 13.70 34.93
N ALA A 513 -5.02 13.86 34.47
CA ALA A 513 -5.37 14.79 33.41
C ALA A 513 -6.55 15.64 33.86
N MET A 514 -6.40 16.96 33.71
CA MET A 514 -7.44 17.93 34.01
C MET A 514 -7.72 18.75 32.76
N ARG A 515 -9.00 18.87 32.41
CA ARG A 515 -9.45 19.74 31.32
C ARG A 515 -10.62 20.58 31.81
N LEU A 516 -10.51 21.89 31.62
CA LEU A 516 -11.58 22.83 31.86
C LEU A 516 -11.93 23.57 30.58
N LEU A 517 -13.23 23.67 30.32
CA LEU A 517 -13.80 24.39 29.19
C LEU A 517 -14.80 25.40 29.73
N THR A 518 -14.58 26.67 29.42
CA THR A 518 -15.48 27.78 29.79
C THR A 518 -15.96 28.46 28.52
N ASP A 519 -17.27 28.51 28.33
CA ASP A 519 -17.93 29.21 27.23
C ASP A 519 -18.85 30.30 27.80
N LEU A 520 -18.51 31.58 27.55
CA LEU A 520 -19.31 32.74 27.92
C LEU A 520 -19.83 33.43 26.66
N THR A 521 -21.14 33.63 26.55
CA THR A 521 -21.77 34.40 25.46
C THR A 521 -22.58 35.54 26.04
N VAL A 522 -22.27 36.77 25.63
CA VAL A 522 -22.96 37.99 26.11
C VAL A 522 -23.91 38.48 25.02
N ALA A 523 -25.15 37.99 25.09
CA ALA A 523 -26.24 38.29 24.16
C ALA A 523 -25.80 38.20 22.69
N ASP A 524 -25.82 39.33 21.97
CA ASP A 524 -25.39 39.45 20.58
C ASP A 524 -24.13 40.31 20.41
N ILE A 525 -23.45 40.67 21.50
CA ILE A 525 -22.26 41.54 21.53
C ILE A 525 -20.98 40.73 21.33
N GLY A 526 -20.85 39.56 21.96
CA GLY A 526 -19.63 38.77 21.84
C GLY A 526 -19.65 37.46 22.61
N SER A 527 -18.61 36.65 22.42
CA SER A 527 -18.39 35.41 23.14
C SER A 527 -16.91 35.22 23.48
N ILE A 528 -16.64 34.61 24.63
CA ILE A 528 -15.30 34.23 25.08
C ILE A 528 -15.33 32.73 25.37
N ARG A 529 -14.41 31.99 24.77
CA ARG A 529 -14.14 30.58 25.03
C ARG A 529 -12.74 30.46 25.61
N ALA A 530 -12.62 29.81 26.75
CA ALA A 530 -11.33 29.46 27.35
C ALA A 530 -11.26 27.95 27.55
N GLN A 531 -10.17 27.34 27.11
CA GLN A 531 -9.84 25.93 27.34
C GLN A 531 -8.49 25.84 28.00
N TRP A 532 -8.43 25.17 29.16
CA TRP A 532 -7.18 24.84 29.83
C TRP A 532 -7.09 23.33 30.02
N GLU A 533 -5.91 22.80 29.78
CA GLU A 533 -5.62 21.38 29.76
C GLU A 533 -4.26 21.17 30.39
N LEU A 534 -4.23 20.36 31.44
CA LEU A 534 -3.04 19.89 32.12
C LEU A 534 -3.05 18.36 32.06
N VAL A 535 -2.02 17.77 31.48
CA VAL A 535 -1.87 16.31 31.39
C VAL A 535 -0.48 15.97 31.92
N ASP A 536 -0.43 15.19 32.99
CA ASP A 536 0.84 14.73 33.55
C ASP A 536 1.50 13.72 32.62
N ASP A 537 2.83 13.60 32.72
CA ASP A 537 3.69 12.69 31.96
C ASP A 537 3.33 11.20 32.16
N ASP A 538 2.81 10.83 33.33
CA ASP A 538 2.38 9.45 33.60
C ASP A 538 0.92 9.16 33.23
N PHE A 539 0.17 10.13 32.70
CA PHE A 539 -1.24 9.92 32.38
C PHE A 539 -1.40 9.08 31.11
N ARG A 540 -2.05 7.92 31.24
CA ARG A 540 -2.33 6.99 30.14
C ARG A 540 -3.81 6.69 30.01
N ARG A 541 -4.28 6.49 28.78
CA ARG A 541 -5.62 5.98 28.47
C ARG A 541 -5.63 4.45 28.52
N VAL A 542 -6.80 3.85 28.80
CA VAL A 542 -6.96 2.38 28.90
C VAL A 542 -6.53 1.63 27.63
N GLU A 543 -6.67 2.26 26.47
CA GLU A 543 -6.32 1.72 25.15
C GLU A 543 -4.81 1.78 24.82
N GLN A 544 -4.01 2.54 25.58
CA GLN A 544 -2.59 2.71 25.29
C GLN A 544 -1.78 1.55 25.87
N GLN A 545 -1.06 0.83 25.01
CA GLN A 545 -0.16 -0.24 25.44
C GLN A 545 0.98 0.31 26.31
N PHE A 546 1.31 -0.44 27.37
CA PHE A 546 2.47 -0.20 28.21
C PHE A 546 3.75 -0.30 27.35
N ALA A 547 4.66 0.67 27.44
CA ALA A 547 5.87 0.80 26.60
C ALA A 547 5.66 1.09 25.10
N SER A 548 4.51 1.64 24.67
CA SER A 548 4.41 2.25 23.34
C SER A 548 5.40 3.41 23.21
N THR A 549 6.17 3.45 22.12
CA THR A 549 7.08 4.55 21.73
C THR A 549 6.40 5.93 21.66
N ASN A 550 5.05 5.97 21.73
CA ASN A 550 4.22 7.17 21.68
C ASN A 550 3.57 7.54 23.03
N GLY A 551 3.96 6.89 24.15
CA GLY A 551 3.60 7.32 25.50
C GLY A 551 4.23 8.69 25.77
N LYS A 552 3.42 9.68 26.12
CA LYS A 552 3.89 11.05 26.32
C LYS A 552 4.64 11.13 27.65
N ASP A 553 5.93 10.81 27.66
CA ASP A 553 6.86 11.01 28.78
C ASP A 553 7.13 12.52 29.02
N GLN A 554 6.07 13.34 28.98
CA GLN A 554 6.10 14.79 29.01
C GLN A 554 4.82 15.34 29.65
N THR A 555 4.95 16.23 30.62
CA THR A 555 3.85 17.01 31.19
C THR A 555 3.42 18.07 30.18
N GLN A 556 2.14 18.09 29.82
CA GLN A 556 1.58 19.02 28.86
C GLN A 556 0.69 20.05 29.55
N GLU A 557 1.02 21.32 29.37
CA GLU A 557 0.24 22.47 29.83
C GLU A 557 -0.22 23.26 28.61
N LYS A 558 -1.54 23.29 28.37
CA LYS A 558 -2.11 23.98 27.22
C LYS A 558 -3.21 24.91 27.66
N GLN A 559 -3.09 26.16 27.24
CA GLN A 559 -4.10 27.20 27.43
C GLN A 559 -4.53 27.76 26.08
N SER A 560 -5.83 27.89 25.87
CA SER A 560 -6.40 28.40 24.62
C SER A 560 -7.57 29.33 24.93
N TYR A 561 -7.43 30.60 24.54
CA TYR A 561 -8.42 31.64 24.70
C TYR A 561 -8.87 32.09 23.32
N PHE A 562 -10.17 32.22 23.13
CA PHE A 562 -10.80 32.73 21.92
C PHE A 562 -11.86 33.74 22.31
N ALA A 563 -11.76 34.96 21.81
CA ALA A 563 -12.71 36.02 22.04
C ALA A 563 -13.24 36.52 20.69
N SER A 564 -14.55 36.70 20.59
CA SER A 564 -15.20 37.28 19.42
C SER A 564 -16.07 38.45 19.88
N LEU A 565 -15.86 39.63 19.30
CA LEU A 565 -16.53 40.87 19.67
C LEU A 565 -17.14 41.53 18.43
N ARG A 566 -18.41 41.90 18.51
CA ARG A 566 -19.13 42.61 17.45
C ARG A 566 -19.14 44.11 17.72
N LEU A 567 -18.06 44.81 17.37
CA LEU A 567 -17.89 46.26 17.62
C LEU A 567 -19.04 47.11 17.07
N HIS A 568 -19.67 46.69 15.97
CA HIS A 568 -20.78 47.42 15.36
C HIS A 568 -22.02 47.56 16.28
N LYS A 569 -22.12 46.78 17.36
CA LYS A 569 -23.20 46.91 18.36
C LYS A 569 -23.07 48.16 19.23
N PHE A 570 -21.89 48.78 19.28
CA PHE A 570 -21.64 50.04 19.99
C PHE A 570 -21.80 51.29 19.09
N MET A 571 -22.06 51.10 17.80
CA MET A 571 -22.24 52.17 16.81
C MET A 571 -23.72 52.34 16.44
N PRO A 572 -24.15 53.52 15.94
CA PRO A 572 -25.52 53.72 15.49
C PRO A 572 -25.94 52.73 14.38
N GLU A 573 -27.09 52.09 14.54
CA GLU A 573 -27.64 51.15 13.55
C GLU A 573 -27.90 51.80 12.17
N SER A 574 -28.02 53.14 12.13
CA SER A 574 -28.15 53.93 10.90
C SER A 574 -26.96 53.74 9.96
N TRP A 575 -25.73 53.64 10.49
CA TRP A 575 -24.50 53.46 9.71
C TRP A 575 -24.46 52.09 9.01
N GLY A 576 -24.97 51.05 9.69
CA GLY A 576 -25.14 49.73 9.12
C GLY A 576 -23.85 48.95 8.91
N PHE A 577 -22.74 49.32 9.55
CA PHE A 577 -21.51 48.52 9.52
C PHE A 577 -21.65 47.22 10.31
N GLU A 578 -20.86 46.22 9.94
CA GLU A 578 -20.68 44.97 10.66
C GLU A 578 -19.18 44.75 10.81
N ILE A 579 -18.74 44.83 12.06
CA ILE A 579 -17.32 44.75 12.45
C ILE A 579 -17.17 43.67 13.52
N PRO A 580 -17.03 42.38 13.15
CA PRO A 580 -16.55 41.36 14.07
C PRO A 580 -15.03 41.48 14.23
N ILE A 581 -14.57 41.37 15.47
CA ILE A 581 -13.17 41.22 15.84
C ILE A 581 -13.03 39.87 16.52
N ASP A 582 -12.15 39.03 16.00
CA ASP A 582 -11.83 37.73 16.57
C ASP A 582 -10.39 37.76 17.07
N ALA A 583 -10.18 37.40 18.33
CA ALA A 583 -8.88 37.32 18.96
C ALA A 583 -8.66 35.91 19.51
N LYS A 584 -7.48 35.35 19.28
CA LYS A 584 -7.09 34.02 19.76
C LYS A 584 -5.70 34.10 20.39
N LEU A 585 -5.56 33.46 21.55
CA LEU A 585 -4.28 33.26 22.23
C LEU A 585 -4.18 31.78 22.57
N THR A 586 -3.13 31.12 22.15
CA THR A 586 -2.84 29.72 22.52
C THR A 586 -1.42 29.62 23.03
N ARG A 587 -1.27 29.15 24.27
CA ARG A 587 0.01 28.89 24.93
C ARG A 587 0.10 27.41 25.23
N ALA A 588 1.19 26.78 24.84
CA ALA A 588 1.44 25.37 25.06
C ALA A 588 2.87 25.19 25.57
N ARG A 589 3.03 24.39 26.60
CA ARG A 589 4.31 24.01 27.18
C ARG A 589 4.34 22.51 27.39
N ASN A 590 5.36 21.85 26.88
CA ASN A 590 5.64 20.45 27.13
C ASN A 590 6.95 20.38 27.91
N VAL A 591 6.89 19.83 29.12
CA VAL A 591 8.06 19.61 29.97
C VAL A 591 8.38 18.12 29.93
N PRO A 592 9.55 17.71 29.44
CA PRO A 592 9.89 16.29 29.39
C PRO A 592 10.16 15.72 30.80
N LYS A 593 9.82 14.45 31.01
CA LYS A 593 10.09 13.72 32.25
C LYS A 593 11.59 13.52 32.48
N TYR A 594 12.34 13.36 31.39
CA TYR A 594 13.79 13.16 31.38
C TYR A 594 14.47 14.30 30.61
N PHE A 595 15.69 14.67 30.99
CA PHE A 595 16.52 15.60 30.23
C PHE A 595 16.78 15.06 28.81
N PHE A 596 16.97 15.94 27.82
CA PHE A 596 17.17 15.55 26.44
C PHE A 596 18.36 14.60 26.28
N ASN A 597 18.14 13.46 25.61
CA ASN A 597 19.12 12.37 25.46
C ASN A 597 19.74 11.86 26.77
N SER A 598 19.04 12.04 27.90
CA SER A 598 19.47 11.58 29.21
C SER A 598 18.46 10.59 29.80
N ASP A 599 18.88 9.90 30.84
CA ASP A 599 18.06 9.07 31.72
C ASP A 599 17.85 9.72 33.10
N GLN A 600 18.38 10.92 33.30
CA GLN A 600 18.11 11.74 34.47
C GLN A 600 16.72 12.37 34.39
N ARG A 601 15.97 12.31 35.49
CA ARG A 601 14.63 12.91 35.60
C ARG A 601 14.73 14.41 35.83
N THR A 602 13.84 15.17 35.20
CA THR A 602 13.68 16.61 35.45
C THR A 602 13.03 16.90 36.81
N ASN A 603 12.39 15.87 37.40
CA ASN A 603 11.61 15.96 38.66
C ASN A 603 10.53 17.05 38.64
N TYR A 604 10.09 17.46 37.46
CA TYR A 604 9.01 18.41 37.30
C TYR A 604 7.67 17.74 37.64
N ALA A 605 7.04 18.17 38.72
CA ALA A 605 5.71 17.72 39.11
C ALA A 605 4.90 18.91 39.65
N ILE A 606 3.61 18.96 39.28
CA ILE A 606 2.66 19.93 39.84
C ILE A 606 1.82 19.18 40.89
N ASP A 607 2.29 19.22 42.13
CA ASP A 607 1.67 18.48 43.22
C ASP A 607 0.55 19.27 43.89
N GLY A 608 -0.59 18.60 44.13
CA GLY A 608 -1.72 19.17 44.84
C GLY A 608 -2.73 19.92 43.97
N PHE A 609 -4.01 19.77 44.31
CA PHE A 609 -5.12 20.44 43.59
C PHE A 609 -4.99 21.97 43.61
N GLY A 610 -4.46 22.55 44.69
CA GLY A 610 -4.24 23.99 44.81
C GLY A 610 -3.23 24.53 43.80
N ASP A 611 -2.10 23.87 43.61
CA ASP A 611 -1.06 24.30 42.66
C ASP A 611 -1.46 24.01 41.21
N ARG A 612 -2.18 22.91 40.97
CA ARG A 612 -2.89 22.65 39.70
C ARG A 612 -3.97 23.68 39.38
N MET A 613 -4.56 24.30 40.40
CA MET A 613 -5.48 25.43 40.23
C MET A 613 -4.75 26.77 40.11
N LYS A 614 -3.46 26.89 40.42
CA LYS A 614 -2.67 28.10 40.13
C LYS A 614 -2.30 28.17 38.65
N THR A 615 -2.05 27.03 37.99
CA THR A 615 -1.83 26.96 36.52
C THR A 615 -3.05 27.36 35.69
N PHE A 616 -4.21 27.51 36.33
CA PHE A 616 -5.43 28.13 35.78
C PHE A 616 -5.17 29.61 35.40
N PHE A 617 -4.41 30.36 36.21
CA PHE A 617 -4.21 31.82 36.03
C PHE A 617 -2.87 32.20 35.39
N GLY A 618 -2.05 31.23 34.99
CA GLY A 618 -0.71 31.46 34.43
C GLY A 618 0.05 30.16 34.20
N LEU A 619 1.27 30.23 33.68
CA LEU A 619 2.19 29.09 33.71
C LEU A 619 2.96 29.11 35.03
N THR A 620 3.29 27.94 35.58
CA THR A 620 4.21 27.82 36.73
C THR A 620 5.60 28.28 36.35
N ASP A 621 6.31 28.90 37.29
CA ASP A 621 7.73 29.20 37.16
C ASP A 621 8.52 27.89 37.03
N ILE A 622 9.52 27.88 36.16
CA ILE A 622 10.40 26.73 35.91
C ILE A 622 11.84 27.16 36.22
N ASP A 623 12.63 26.21 36.71
CA ASP A 623 14.07 26.39 36.92
C ASP A 623 14.78 26.76 35.60
N PRO A 624 15.68 27.75 35.57
CA PRO A 624 16.48 28.10 34.40
C PRO A 624 17.16 26.91 33.70
N GLU A 625 17.54 25.86 34.43
CA GLU A 625 18.11 24.65 33.83
C GLU A 625 17.08 23.84 33.03
N LEU A 626 15.84 23.74 33.52
CA LEU A 626 14.75 23.05 32.82
C LEU A 626 14.22 23.87 31.63
N GLU A 627 14.31 25.20 31.65
CA GLU A 627 13.87 26.05 30.53
C GLU A 627 14.58 25.71 29.22
N ARG A 628 15.79 25.15 29.29
CA ARG A 628 16.53 24.67 28.11
C ARG A 628 15.94 23.39 27.50
N GLU A 629 15.18 22.62 28.27
CA GLU A 629 14.67 21.29 27.93
C GLU A 629 13.20 21.28 27.51
N ILE A 630 12.46 22.34 27.82
CA ILE A 630 11.03 22.41 27.49
C ILE A 630 10.81 22.71 26.01
N THR A 631 9.65 22.29 25.50
CA THR A 631 9.09 22.80 24.25
C THR A 631 7.98 23.79 24.58
N PHE A 632 8.16 25.05 24.18
CA PHE A 632 7.19 26.11 24.39
C PHE A 632 6.67 26.66 23.06
N THR A 633 5.40 27.00 23.02
CA THR A 633 4.78 27.67 21.88
C THR A 633 3.68 28.59 22.36
N GLU A 634 3.79 29.88 22.04
CA GLU A 634 2.75 30.88 22.18
C GLU A 634 2.32 31.37 20.81
N SER A 635 1.03 31.43 20.56
CA SER A 635 0.47 31.95 19.31
C SER A 635 -0.65 32.91 19.61
N ARG A 636 -0.54 34.12 19.09
CA ARG A 636 -1.49 35.22 19.23
C ARG A 636 -2.02 35.54 17.84
N SER A 637 -3.32 35.74 17.69
CA SER A 637 -3.87 36.23 16.43
C SER A 637 -5.08 37.12 16.68
N ILE A 638 -5.17 38.22 15.93
CA ILE A 638 -6.31 39.12 15.93
C ILE A 638 -6.74 39.39 14.49
N GLY A 639 -8.02 39.16 14.21
CA GLY A 639 -8.65 39.38 12.92
C GLY A 639 -9.80 40.37 13.05
N ALA A 640 -9.97 41.24 12.06
CA ALA A 640 -11.09 42.16 11.98
C ALA A 640 -11.63 42.21 10.55
N THR A 641 -12.95 42.04 10.40
CA THR A 641 -13.65 42.23 9.13
C THR A 641 -14.46 43.52 9.19
N LEU A 642 -14.41 44.34 8.14
CA LEU A 642 -15.28 45.50 7.94
C LEU A 642 -16.14 45.29 6.71
N LYS A 643 -17.47 45.26 6.89
CA LYS A 643 -18.45 45.24 5.80
C LYS A 643 -19.69 46.07 6.16
N ARG A 644 -20.44 46.57 5.17
CA ARG A 644 -21.72 47.28 5.38
C ARG A 644 -22.92 46.39 5.06
N ARG A 645 -23.93 46.40 5.92
CA ARG A 645 -25.20 45.70 5.73
C ARG A 645 -26.03 46.37 4.63
N LYS A 646 -26.48 45.57 3.67
CA LYS A 646 -27.28 46.02 2.53
C LYS A 646 -28.73 46.30 2.97
N LYS A 647 -29.22 47.54 2.80
CA LYS A 647 -30.63 47.91 3.08
C LYS A 647 -31.40 48.08 1.76
N PRO A 648 -32.66 47.59 1.64
CA PRO A 648 -33.45 47.71 0.41
C PRO A 648 -33.68 49.15 -0.10
N ARG A 649 -33.58 50.15 0.78
CA ARG A 649 -33.77 51.59 0.49
C ARG A 649 -32.45 52.37 0.38
N ASP A 650 -31.30 51.71 0.29
CA ASP A 650 -30.02 52.40 0.11
C ASP A 650 -29.99 53.19 -1.22
N PRO A 651 -29.49 54.44 -1.22
CA PRO A 651 -29.22 55.20 -2.44
C PRO A 651 -28.38 54.40 -3.44
N TRP A 652 -28.64 54.58 -4.74
CA TRP A 652 -27.92 53.87 -5.81
C TRP A 652 -26.39 54.04 -5.69
N LEU A 653 -25.93 55.23 -5.29
CA LEU A 653 -24.51 55.51 -5.06
C LEU A 653 -23.93 54.57 -4.00
N LEU A 654 -24.51 54.51 -2.80
CA LEU A 654 -24.03 53.63 -1.71
C LEU A 654 -24.13 52.14 -2.06
N LYS A 655 -25.15 51.76 -2.85
CA LYS A 655 -25.32 50.39 -3.32
C LYS A 655 -24.18 49.92 -4.22
N TYR A 656 -23.66 50.80 -5.07
CA TYR A 656 -22.62 50.47 -6.03
C TYR A 656 -21.22 50.88 -5.59
N THR A 657 -21.04 51.72 -4.56
CA THR A 657 -19.72 52.13 -4.08
C THR A 657 -19.32 51.44 -2.77
N VAL A 658 -20.05 51.70 -1.67
CA VAL A 658 -19.62 51.30 -0.32
C VAL A 658 -20.17 49.93 0.11
N ASN A 659 -21.38 49.55 -0.32
CA ASN A 659 -22.06 48.32 0.13
C ASN A 659 -21.40 47.01 -0.25
N GLU A 660 -20.53 47.06 -1.24
CA GLU A 660 -19.89 45.88 -1.82
C GLU A 660 -18.41 45.77 -1.43
N ILE A 661 -17.91 46.72 -0.63
CA ILE A 661 -16.56 46.69 -0.07
C ILE A 661 -16.56 45.79 1.17
N VAL A 662 -15.65 44.84 1.19
CA VAL A 662 -15.28 44.03 2.35
C VAL A 662 -13.78 44.19 2.56
N MET A 663 -13.38 44.56 3.77
CA MET A 663 -11.99 44.63 4.18
C MET A 663 -11.77 43.63 5.32
N ASP A 664 -10.75 42.80 5.23
CA ASP A 664 -10.35 41.86 6.28
C ASP A 664 -8.88 42.11 6.61
N VAL A 665 -8.54 42.16 7.90
CA VAL A 665 -7.16 42.28 8.36
C VAL A 665 -6.94 41.25 9.45
N ASP A 666 -5.93 40.41 9.27
CA ASP A 666 -5.52 39.36 10.20
C ASP A 666 -4.05 39.57 10.55
N TYR A 667 -3.76 39.68 11.84
CA TYR A 667 -2.40 39.71 12.38
C TYR A 667 -2.21 38.50 13.27
N SER A 668 -1.09 37.79 13.12
CA SER A 668 -0.71 36.68 13.98
C SER A 668 0.77 36.68 14.30
N GLU A 669 1.08 36.30 15.52
CA GLU A 669 2.43 36.19 16.06
C GLU A 669 2.55 34.82 16.72
N LYS A 670 3.65 34.12 16.46
CA LYS A 670 4.02 32.86 17.09
C LYS A 670 5.41 33.03 17.66
N GLU A 671 5.55 32.72 18.94
CA GLU A 671 6.83 32.59 19.63
C GLU A 671 7.00 31.13 20.04
N ALA A 672 8.13 30.52 19.73
CA ALA A 672 8.40 29.14 20.11
C ALA A 672 9.88 28.90 20.36
N PHE A 673 10.15 27.92 21.22
CA PHE A 673 11.49 27.39 21.46
C PHE A 673 11.40 25.92 21.89
N ASN A 674 12.49 25.19 21.70
CA ASN A 674 12.60 23.77 22.05
C ASN A 674 14.07 23.42 22.39
N PRO A 675 14.40 22.15 22.72
CA PRO A 675 15.78 21.78 23.03
C PRO A 675 16.79 22.00 21.89
N ASN A 676 16.35 22.03 20.63
CA ASN A 676 17.24 22.24 19.49
C ASN A 676 17.32 23.72 19.06
N ASN A 677 16.21 24.46 19.18
CA ASN A 677 16.07 25.85 18.72
C ASN A 677 15.80 26.78 19.91
N ALA A 678 16.68 27.76 20.11
CA ALA A 678 16.50 28.81 21.11
C ALA A 678 15.38 29.78 20.73
N LEU A 679 15.14 29.97 19.42
CA LEU A 679 14.14 30.89 18.88
C LEU A 679 13.51 30.30 17.60
N ASP A 680 12.19 30.30 17.52
CA ASP A 680 11.38 29.98 16.32
C ASP A 680 10.15 30.90 16.31
N ASN A 681 10.38 32.16 15.94
CA ASN A 681 9.37 33.20 15.90
C ASN A 681 8.81 33.36 14.48
N ASN A 682 7.49 33.57 14.38
CA ASN A 682 6.83 33.93 13.14
C ASN A 682 5.86 35.08 13.40
N THR A 683 5.99 36.16 12.61
CA THR A 683 5.00 37.23 12.57
C THR A 683 4.38 37.31 11.18
N ALA A 684 3.06 37.25 11.10
CA ALA A 684 2.32 37.34 9.86
C ALA A 684 1.21 38.39 9.92
N LEU A 685 1.12 39.23 8.89
CA LEU A 685 0.06 40.20 8.66
C LEU A 685 -0.57 39.89 7.30
N SER A 686 -1.89 39.75 7.24
CA SER A 686 -2.64 39.63 6.00
C SER A 686 -3.74 40.67 5.93
N GLY A 687 -3.76 41.45 4.85
CA GLY A 687 -4.81 42.41 4.54
C GLY A 687 -5.51 42.01 3.26
N ARG A 688 -6.84 41.95 3.27
CA ARG A 688 -7.66 41.65 2.11
C ARG A 688 -8.66 42.77 1.85
N PHE A 689 -8.73 43.19 0.59
CA PHE A 689 -9.73 44.10 0.08
C PHE A 689 -10.53 43.40 -1.02
N SER A 690 -11.84 43.31 -0.85
CA SER A 690 -12.76 42.67 -1.79
C SER A 690 -13.84 43.65 -2.20
N TYR A 691 -14.09 43.77 -3.51
CA TYR A 691 -15.11 44.63 -4.08
C TYR A 691 -15.86 43.92 -5.19
N GLN A 692 -17.19 43.82 -5.08
CA GLN A 692 -18.03 43.10 -6.04
C GLN A 692 -19.18 43.95 -6.55
N ILE A 693 -19.22 44.25 -7.85
CA ILE A 693 -20.33 45.00 -8.46
C ILE A 693 -21.35 44.00 -9.07
N PRO A 694 -22.54 43.81 -8.45
CA PRO A 694 -23.64 43.08 -9.07
C PRO A 694 -24.46 44.02 -9.97
N PHE A 695 -24.35 43.87 -11.28
CA PHE A 695 -25.18 44.64 -12.21
C PHE A 695 -26.62 44.11 -12.22
N GLY A 696 -27.59 45.02 -12.42
CA GLY A 696 -29.01 44.66 -12.46
C GLY A 696 -29.35 43.73 -13.63
N ARG A 697 -30.44 42.96 -13.52
CA ARG A 697 -30.87 41.99 -14.56
C ARG A 697 -31.73 42.61 -15.68
N ASP A 698 -32.07 43.89 -15.58
CA ASP A 698 -33.02 44.58 -16.48
C ASP A 698 -32.34 45.47 -17.55
N ASN A 699 -31.04 45.29 -17.74
CA ASN A 699 -30.15 46.05 -18.63
C ASN A 699 -30.07 45.47 -20.06
N PHE A 700 -31.21 45.23 -20.72
CA PHE A 700 -31.24 44.60 -22.06
C PHE A 700 -31.99 45.41 -23.15
N ILE A 701 -31.59 45.21 -24.40
CA ILE A 701 -32.30 45.66 -25.61
C ILE A 701 -32.78 44.45 -26.44
N LYS A 702 -33.87 44.63 -27.20
CA LYS A 702 -34.44 43.60 -28.11
C LYS A 702 -34.37 44.09 -29.56
N PRO A 703 -33.23 43.94 -30.26
CA PRO A 703 -33.02 44.53 -31.58
C PRO A 703 -33.93 43.94 -32.68
N PHE A 704 -34.44 42.72 -32.46
CA PHE A 704 -35.22 41.96 -33.44
C PHE A 704 -36.73 41.98 -33.18
N ALA A 705 -37.21 42.84 -32.27
CA ALA A 705 -38.62 42.93 -31.92
C ALA A 705 -39.53 43.32 -33.11
N TRP A 706 -38.97 43.93 -34.16
CA TRP A 706 -39.68 44.38 -35.35
C TRP A 706 -40.06 43.27 -36.35
N MET A 707 -39.45 42.08 -36.28
CA MET A 707 -39.62 40.98 -37.26
C MET A 707 -40.92 40.14 -37.14
N GLY A 708 -41.91 40.59 -36.38
CA GLY A 708 -43.24 39.97 -36.30
C GLY A 708 -43.35 38.71 -35.40
N LYS A 709 -44.58 38.18 -35.21
CA LYS A 709 -44.92 37.13 -34.23
C LYS A 709 -45.06 35.72 -34.81
N GLY A 710 -44.44 35.42 -35.95
CA GLY A 710 -44.48 34.08 -36.57
C GLY A 710 -43.89 33.00 -35.66
N LYS A 711 -44.48 31.79 -35.62
CA LYS A 711 -44.03 30.70 -34.73
C LYS A 711 -42.55 30.32 -34.91
N LEU A 712 -42.02 30.46 -36.13
CA LEU A 712 -40.60 30.19 -36.48
C LEU A 712 -39.66 31.36 -36.11
N LEU A 713 -40.15 32.60 -36.06
CA LEU A 713 -39.35 33.81 -35.78
C LEU A 713 -39.42 34.27 -34.32
N ARG A 714 -40.24 33.60 -33.49
CA ARG A 714 -40.41 33.91 -32.06
C ARG A 714 -39.12 33.81 -31.24
N PRO A 715 -38.20 32.84 -31.46
CA PRO A 715 -36.92 32.80 -30.77
C PRO A 715 -36.03 34.01 -31.11
N LEU A 716 -35.97 34.40 -32.38
CA LEU A 716 -35.21 35.57 -32.86
C LEU A 716 -35.77 36.89 -32.30
N THR A 717 -37.08 37.08 -32.34
CA THR A 717 -37.76 38.32 -31.86
C THR A 717 -37.77 38.48 -30.34
N SER A 718 -37.50 37.41 -29.58
CA SER A 718 -37.44 37.43 -28.11
C SER A 718 -36.02 37.53 -27.54
N GLN A 719 -34.99 37.51 -28.41
CA GLN A 719 -33.59 37.60 -28.02
C GLN A 719 -33.30 38.94 -27.35
N LYS A 720 -32.65 38.87 -26.18
CA LYS A 720 -32.18 40.02 -25.41
C LYS A 720 -30.67 40.15 -25.54
N ILE A 721 -30.20 41.35 -25.80
CA ILE A 721 -28.78 41.72 -25.72
C ILE A 721 -28.59 42.57 -24.48
N TYR A 722 -27.78 42.09 -23.53
CA TYR A 722 -27.46 42.80 -22.30
C TYR A 722 -26.22 43.66 -22.53
N TYR A 723 -26.24 44.94 -22.16
CA TYR A 723 -25.13 45.88 -22.41
C TYR A 723 -24.18 46.08 -21.22
N THR A 724 -24.44 45.46 -20.06
CA THR A 724 -23.47 45.39 -18.95
C THR A 724 -23.24 43.94 -18.53
N PRO A 725 -22.08 43.61 -17.92
CA PRO A 725 -21.84 42.28 -17.34
C PRO A 725 -22.84 41.95 -16.23
N ASN A 726 -22.89 40.69 -15.79
CA ASN A 726 -23.72 40.25 -14.67
C ASN A 726 -23.08 40.60 -13.33
N SER A 727 -21.76 40.42 -13.26
CA SER A 727 -20.97 40.74 -12.08
C SER A 727 -19.53 41.01 -12.48
N ALA A 728 -18.90 41.97 -11.79
CA ALA A 728 -17.46 42.14 -11.79
C ALA A 728 -16.98 42.13 -10.33
N SER A 729 -15.85 41.50 -10.05
CA SER A 729 -15.24 41.54 -8.72
C SER A 729 -13.73 41.73 -8.80
N MET A 730 -13.21 42.48 -7.85
CA MET A 730 -11.79 42.71 -7.64
C MET A 730 -11.46 42.29 -6.21
N ASN A 731 -10.43 41.46 -6.06
CA ASN A 731 -9.87 41.11 -4.76
C ASN A 731 -8.39 41.43 -4.76
N PHE A 732 -7.93 42.08 -3.70
CA PHE A 732 -6.54 42.33 -3.41
C PHE A 732 -6.22 41.70 -2.06
N THR A 733 -5.11 40.99 -1.97
CA THR A 733 -4.61 40.42 -0.71
C THR A 733 -3.13 40.75 -0.61
N LEU A 734 -2.71 41.32 0.50
CA LEU A 734 -1.31 41.55 0.86
C LEU A 734 -1.00 40.67 2.06
N THR A 735 0.09 39.92 2.00
CA THR A 735 0.58 39.08 3.09
C THR A 735 2.03 39.42 3.34
N ASP A 736 2.38 39.74 4.59
CA ASP A 736 3.74 39.96 5.07
C ASP A 736 3.99 38.91 6.15
N ASN A 737 4.98 38.05 5.95
CA ASN A 737 5.34 36.98 6.87
C ASN A 737 6.85 37.04 7.13
N GLU A 738 7.21 37.13 8.40
CA GLU A 738 8.58 37.17 8.91
C GLU A 738 8.82 35.95 9.79
N ASP A 739 9.79 35.12 9.40
CA ASP A 739 10.21 33.94 10.16
C ASP A 739 11.64 34.15 10.69
N VAL A 740 11.84 34.03 12.00
CA VAL A 740 13.15 34.12 12.64
C VAL A 740 13.43 32.81 13.36
N ARG A 741 14.51 32.13 12.96
CA ARG A 741 14.95 30.88 13.60
C ARG A 741 16.39 30.98 14.02
N GLN A 742 16.67 30.47 15.22
CA GLN A 742 18.01 30.38 15.77
C GLN A 742 18.15 29.05 16.51
N SER A 743 19.18 28.28 16.14
CA SER A 743 19.53 27.06 16.87
C SER A 743 20.13 27.40 18.24
N ARG A 744 20.08 26.47 19.21
CA ARG A 744 20.71 26.70 20.52
C ARG A 744 22.22 26.89 20.43
N VAL A 745 22.88 26.16 19.52
CA VAL A 745 24.33 26.28 19.30
C VAL A 745 24.69 27.69 18.84
N GLU A 746 23.95 28.26 17.89
CA GLU A 746 24.14 29.64 17.43
C GLU A 746 23.89 30.65 18.56
N ALA A 747 22.88 30.43 19.39
CA ALA A 747 22.58 31.28 20.53
C ALA A 747 23.70 31.23 21.60
N ASP A 748 24.26 30.04 21.88
CA ASP A 748 25.38 29.87 22.81
C ASP A 748 26.67 30.51 22.27
N LEU A 749 26.96 30.37 20.97
CA LEU A 749 28.09 31.03 20.32
C LEU A 749 27.94 32.57 20.33
N GLN A 750 26.72 33.07 20.14
CA GLN A 750 26.41 34.49 20.25
C GLN A 750 26.59 35.00 21.69
N ALA A 751 26.13 34.24 22.69
CA ALA A 751 26.34 34.56 24.11
C ALA A 751 27.82 34.57 24.50
N ALA A 752 28.65 33.74 23.84
CA ALA A 752 30.11 33.74 23.97
C ALA A 752 30.81 34.87 23.18
N GLY A 753 30.07 35.70 22.44
CA GLY A 753 30.61 36.82 21.66
C GLY A 753 31.23 36.43 20.32
N VAL A 754 30.99 35.21 19.82
CA VAL A 754 31.60 34.65 18.60
C VAL A 754 30.57 34.47 17.46
N GLY A 755 29.27 34.63 17.72
CA GLY A 755 28.17 34.44 16.74
C GLY A 755 27.51 35.73 16.24
N GLU A 756 26.94 35.68 15.02
CA GLU A 756 26.11 36.75 14.45
C GLU A 756 24.64 36.65 14.92
N ALA A 757 23.90 37.76 14.84
CA ALA A 757 22.47 37.78 15.15
C ALA A 757 21.67 37.03 14.06
N PRO A 758 20.57 36.33 14.42
CA PRO A 758 19.77 35.60 13.44
C PRO A 758 19.14 36.56 12.42
N VAL A 759 19.31 36.24 11.14
CA VAL A 759 18.73 37.04 10.05
C VAL A 759 17.27 36.63 9.83
N PRO A 760 16.30 37.57 9.88
CA PRO A 760 14.89 37.27 9.64
C PRO A 760 14.65 36.90 8.17
N ASN A 761 13.87 35.85 7.93
CA ASN A 761 13.38 35.50 6.61
C ASN A 761 12.06 36.21 6.35
N ILE A 762 12.09 37.28 5.56
CA ILE A 762 10.93 38.12 5.24
C ILE A 762 10.35 37.72 3.88
N ASN A 763 9.04 37.45 3.85
CA ASN A 763 8.30 37.07 2.66
C ASN A 763 7.03 37.93 2.55
N VAL A 764 7.09 38.96 1.71
CA VAL A 764 5.95 39.83 1.41
C VAL A 764 5.41 39.52 0.03
N ARG A 765 4.11 39.21 -0.05
CA ARG A 765 3.43 38.84 -1.29
C ARG A 765 2.13 39.58 -1.44
N ASN A 766 1.77 39.92 -2.66
CA ASN A 766 0.43 40.40 -2.97
C ASN A 766 -0.23 39.56 -4.06
N THR A 767 -1.55 39.44 -3.96
CA THR A 767 -2.41 38.73 -4.90
C THR A 767 -3.51 39.67 -5.39
N ARG A 768 -3.67 39.79 -6.71
CA ARG A 768 -4.67 40.66 -7.37
C ARG A 768 -5.56 39.81 -8.27
N LYS A 769 -6.82 39.60 -7.87
CA LYS A 769 -7.81 38.80 -8.60
C LYS A 769 -8.89 39.68 -9.20
N PHE A 770 -9.05 39.63 -10.51
CA PHE A 770 -10.15 40.21 -11.25
C PHE A 770 -11.03 39.11 -11.83
N SER A 771 -12.34 39.22 -11.67
CA SER A 771 -13.33 38.29 -12.23
C SER A 771 -14.48 39.06 -12.84
N MET A 772 -14.91 38.66 -14.03
CA MET A 772 -16.04 39.26 -14.75
C MET A 772 -16.87 38.17 -15.43
N GLY A 773 -18.15 38.11 -15.11
CA GLY A 773 -19.12 37.28 -15.81
C GLY A 773 -20.04 38.15 -16.65
N TYR A 774 -20.13 37.90 -17.96
CA TYR A 774 -20.93 38.66 -18.90
C TYR A 774 -21.80 37.78 -19.80
N LYS A 775 -23.09 37.77 -19.52
CA LYS A 775 -24.14 37.19 -20.35
C LYS A 775 -24.56 38.18 -21.44
N PHE A 776 -23.79 38.27 -22.52
CA PHE A 776 -24.07 39.15 -23.65
C PHE A 776 -25.46 38.92 -24.26
N THR A 777 -25.88 37.66 -24.42
CA THR A 777 -27.27 37.30 -24.77
C THR A 777 -27.77 36.12 -23.95
N GLU A 778 -29.04 35.73 -24.08
CA GLU A 778 -29.54 34.50 -23.45
C GLU A 778 -28.84 33.22 -23.93
N SER A 779 -28.13 33.29 -25.06
CA SER A 779 -27.38 32.20 -25.66
C SER A 779 -25.87 32.39 -25.65
N ILE A 780 -25.34 33.60 -25.44
CA ILE A 780 -23.88 33.88 -25.42
C ILE A 780 -23.49 34.38 -24.03
N SER A 781 -22.54 33.71 -23.39
CA SER A 781 -21.96 34.12 -22.12
C SER A 781 -20.44 34.07 -22.16
N PHE A 782 -19.81 35.01 -21.46
CA PHE A 782 -18.38 35.13 -21.28
C PHE A 782 -18.06 35.11 -19.79
N ASP A 783 -17.01 34.41 -19.41
CA ASP A 783 -16.45 34.46 -18.07
C ASP A 783 -14.94 34.72 -18.21
N TYR A 784 -14.45 35.72 -17.48
CA TYR A 784 -13.05 36.11 -17.48
C TYR A 784 -12.56 36.18 -16.04
N ASN A 785 -11.45 35.51 -15.75
CA ASN A 785 -10.77 35.58 -14.47
C ASN A 785 -9.28 35.83 -14.72
N ARG A 786 -8.67 36.71 -13.94
CA ARG A 786 -7.23 36.94 -13.96
C ARG A 786 -6.71 37.14 -12.56
N ASP A 787 -5.67 36.40 -12.21
CA ASP A 787 -5.02 36.37 -10.90
C ASP A 787 -3.54 36.68 -11.09
N TYR A 788 -3.06 37.74 -10.46
CA TYR A 788 -1.65 38.08 -10.38
C TYR A 788 -1.15 37.77 -8.98
N GLN A 789 -0.05 37.03 -8.89
CA GLN A 789 0.73 36.82 -7.67
C GLN A 789 2.08 37.48 -7.87
N SER A 790 2.46 38.34 -6.94
CA SER A 790 3.69 39.12 -7.01
C SER A 790 4.49 38.91 -5.73
N ASP A 791 5.82 38.84 -5.89
CA ASP A 791 6.76 39.07 -4.79
C ASP A 791 6.83 40.58 -4.60
N ALA A 792 6.36 41.04 -3.45
CA ALA A 792 6.15 42.46 -3.19
C ALA A 792 7.41 43.15 -2.61
N ARG A 793 8.53 42.41 -2.49
CA ARG A 793 9.84 43.00 -2.17
C ARG A 793 10.30 43.83 -3.37
N LEU A 794 10.03 45.13 -3.30
CA LEU A 794 10.23 46.13 -4.37
C LEU A 794 11.59 45.99 -5.07
N ASP A 795 12.63 45.59 -4.32
CA ASP A 795 13.88 45.06 -4.84
C ASP A 795 14.28 43.76 -4.09
N SER A 796 15.00 42.88 -4.79
CA SER A 796 15.60 41.63 -4.31
C SER A 796 16.53 41.79 -3.10
N THR A 797 17.00 43.01 -2.82
CA THR A 797 17.88 43.35 -1.67
C THR A 797 17.17 44.12 -0.55
N SER A 798 15.88 44.41 -0.70
CA SER A 798 15.13 45.27 0.23
C SER A 798 14.39 44.48 1.32
N ASP A 799 14.54 44.91 2.58
CA ASP A 799 13.76 44.42 3.74
C ASP A 799 12.37 45.09 3.84
N ALA A 800 11.76 45.40 2.70
CA ALA A 800 10.50 46.13 2.64
C ALA A 800 9.37 45.34 3.33
N ARG A 801 8.63 45.99 4.23
CA ARG A 801 7.50 45.38 4.97
C ARG A 801 6.16 45.78 4.36
N ALA A 802 5.07 45.19 4.85
CA ALA A 802 3.71 45.49 4.37
C ALA A 802 3.39 47.00 4.30
N LYS A 803 3.92 47.79 5.25
CA LYS A 803 3.72 49.24 5.27
C LYS A 803 4.41 49.92 4.08
N ASP A 804 5.67 49.59 3.81
CA ASP A 804 6.46 50.18 2.73
C ASP A 804 5.88 49.79 1.37
N VAL A 805 5.45 48.52 1.24
CA VAL A 805 4.75 48.01 0.07
C VAL A 805 3.39 48.69 -0.12
N LEU A 806 2.62 48.91 0.95
CA LEU A 806 1.34 49.61 0.83
C LEU A 806 1.54 51.08 0.42
N GLU A 807 2.59 51.73 0.94
CA GLU A 807 2.96 53.09 0.58
C GLU A 807 3.38 53.21 -0.89
N SER A 808 4.22 52.29 -1.39
CA SER A 808 4.59 52.26 -2.81
C SER A 808 3.40 51.94 -3.72
N ILE A 809 2.51 51.02 -3.34
CA ILE A 809 1.26 50.74 -4.07
C ILE A 809 0.39 52.00 -4.18
N ILE A 810 0.23 52.76 -3.10
CA ILE A 810 -0.65 53.94 -3.06
C ILE A 810 -0.03 55.14 -3.78
N ARG A 811 1.29 55.36 -3.62
CA ARG A 811 1.98 56.55 -4.15
C ARG A 811 2.50 56.36 -5.57
N GLU A 812 3.09 55.21 -5.87
CA GLU A 812 3.82 54.92 -7.11
C GLU A 812 3.08 53.92 -8.00
N GLY A 813 2.13 53.16 -7.43
CA GLY A 813 1.40 52.11 -8.15
C GLY A 813 2.25 50.87 -8.42
N ASP A 814 3.37 50.70 -7.72
CA ASP A 814 4.25 49.55 -7.84
C ASP A 814 3.77 48.41 -6.92
N PHE A 815 3.62 47.21 -7.48
CA PHE A 815 3.17 46.01 -6.79
C PHE A 815 4.28 44.95 -6.66
N GLY A 816 5.53 45.31 -6.97
CA GLY A 816 6.65 44.39 -7.02
C GLY A 816 6.65 43.48 -8.26
N THR A 817 7.45 42.42 -8.21
CA THR A 817 7.69 41.54 -9.36
C THR A 817 6.63 40.44 -9.45
N ASP A 818 5.88 40.41 -10.56
CA ASP A 818 4.91 39.33 -10.81
C ASP A 818 5.61 37.98 -10.96
N THR A 819 5.37 37.08 -10.00
CA THR A 819 5.90 35.71 -9.97
C THR A 819 4.99 34.75 -10.70
N ARG A 820 3.68 34.99 -10.70
CA ARG A 820 2.72 34.14 -11.41
C ARG A 820 1.48 34.91 -11.87
N ILE A 821 1.08 34.72 -13.11
CA ILE A 821 -0.16 35.26 -13.68
C ILE A 821 -1.01 34.08 -14.16
N THR A 822 -2.24 33.98 -13.67
CA THR A 822 -3.21 32.98 -14.14
C THR A 822 -4.40 33.69 -14.75
N GLN A 823 -4.67 33.43 -16.03
CA GLN A 823 -5.80 33.96 -16.77
C GLN A 823 -6.70 32.80 -17.22
N ARG A 824 -8.01 32.93 -17.04
CA ARG A 824 -9.02 32.02 -17.56
C ARG A 824 -10.09 32.80 -18.29
N PHE A 825 -10.22 32.55 -19.58
CA PHE A 825 -11.31 33.03 -20.40
C PHE A 825 -12.21 31.85 -20.78
N SER A 826 -13.52 32.02 -20.74
CA SER A 826 -14.49 31.03 -21.17
C SER A 826 -15.60 31.72 -21.94
N ALA A 827 -15.90 31.24 -23.15
CA ALA A 827 -17.02 31.71 -23.96
C ALA A 827 -17.95 30.53 -24.23
N GLY A 828 -19.23 30.69 -23.93
CA GLY A 828 -20.28 29.70 -24.18
C GLY A 828 -21.30 30.24 -25.16
N TYR A 829 -21.68 29.43 -26.15
CA TYR A 829 -22.74 29.71 -27.11
C TYR A 829 -23.74 28.55 -27.16
N ASN A 830 -24.93 28.75 -26.59
CA ASN A 830 -26.02 27.79 -26.52
C ASN A 830 -27.29 28.36 -27.20
N PRO A 831 -27.35 28.36 -28.55
CA PRO A 831 -28.49 28.86 -29.29
C PRO A 831 -29.75 28.02 -29.08
N LYS A 832 -30.85 28.66 -28.68
CA LYS A 832 -32.19 28.03 -28.61
C LYS A 832 -33.04 28.38 -29.83
N LEU A 833 -32.48 28.18 -31.03
CA LEU A 833 -33.12 28.57 -32.30
C LEU A 833 -34.21 27.56 -32.72
N PHE A 834 -33.96 26.26 -32.55
CA PHE A 834 -34.87 25.19 -32.95
C PHE A 834 -35.16 24.26 -31.77
N SER A 835 -36.41 23.80 -31.62
CA SER A 835 -36.77 22.86 -30.54
C SER A 835 -36.20 21.45 -30.74
N TRP A 836 -35.77 21.13 -31.96
CA TRP A 836 -35.25 19.82 -32.36
C TRP A 836 -33.72 19.73 -32.36
N LEU A 837 -33.02 20.84 -32.19
CA LEU A 837 -31.56 20.92 -32.14
C LEU A 837 -31.13 21.64 -30.86
N GLY A 838 -30.50 20.91 -29.94
CA GLY A 838 -29.75 21.49 -28.84
C GLY A 838 -28.29 21.60 -29.22
N ALA A 839 -27.82 22.76 -29.69
CA ALA A 839 -26.41 22.97 -29.98
C ALA A 839 -25.76 23.79 -28.86
N ASN A 840 -24.57 23.38 -28.43
CA ASN A 840 -23.80 24.08 -27.42
C ASN A 840 -22.32 24.07 -27.83
N TYR A 841 -21.75 25.26 -27.92
CA TYR A 841 -20.35 25.48 -28.18
C TYR A 841 -19.72 26.12 -26.95
N ARG A 842 -18.58 25.60 -26.50
CA ARG A 842 -17.82 26.18 -25.40
C ARG A 842 -16.35 26.24 -25.78
N TYR A 843 -15.82 27.45 -25.70
CA TYR A 843 -14.41 27.78 -25.81
C TYR A 843 -13.87 28.14 -24.43
N THR A 844 -12.69 27.64 -24.08
CA THR A 844 -12.02 28.02 -22.83
C THR A 844 -10.53 28.11 -23.06
N ALA A 845 -9.91 29.21 -22.66
CA ALA A 845 -8.47 29.40 -22.67
C ALA A 845 -7.99 29.65 -21.24
N ASN A 846 -7.08 28.81 -20.78
CA ASN A 846 -6.42 28.95 -19.48
C ASN A 846 -4.94 29.22 -19.73
N PHE A 847 -4.48 30.41 -19.41
CA PHE A 847 -3.10 30.84 -19.57
C PHE A 847 -2.45 31.00 -18.20
N ILE A 848 -1.33 30.34 -17.98
CA ILE A 848 -0.51 30.47 -16.78
C ILE A 848 0.85 30.98 -17.22
N TYR A 849 1.38 31.96 -16.52
CA TYR A 849 2.72 32.50 -16.71
C TYR A 849 3.43 32.49 -15.37
N SER A 850 4.64 31.94 -15.29
CA SER A 850 5.41 31.86 -14.05
C SER A 850 6.85 32.33 -14.23
N LEU A 851 7.39 32.95 -13.19
CA LEU A 851 8.81 33.21 -13.03
C LEU A 851 9.47 31.95 -12.48
N ASP A 852 10.30 31.30 -13.29
CA ASP A 852 10.91 30.02 -12.95
C ASP A 852 12.28 30.22 -12.28
N ASN A 853 13.06 31.18 -12.77
CA ASN A 853 14.34 31.57 -12.16
C ASN A 853 14.44 33.09 -12.01
N PRO A 854 14.31 33.63 -10.77
CA PRO A 854 14.44 35.06 -10.50
C PRO A 854 15.82 35.65 -10.84
N GLN A 855 16.91 34.89 -10.68
CA GLN A 855 18.28 35.43 -10.85
C GLN A 855 18.61 35.82 -12.30
N ILE A 856 18.07 35.07 -13.26
CA ILE A 856 18.24 35.32 -14.70
C ILE A 856 16.93 35.80 -15.36
N ASN A 857 15.90 36.07 -14.55
CA ASN A 857 14.54 36.41 -14.99
C ASN A 857 13.98 35.47 -16.07
N SER A 858 14.23 34.16 -15.92
CA SER A 858 13.68 33.15 -16.85
C SER A 858 12.25 32.79 -16.45
N ARG A 859 11.35 32.77 -17.43
CA ARG A 859 9.92 32.58 -17.24
C ARG A 859 9.38 31.49 -18.15
N SER A 860 8.25 30.92 -17.79
CA SER A 860 7.52 29.98 -18.64
C SER A 860 6.06 30.37 -18.77
N SER A 861 5.44 29.85 -19.83
CA SER A 861 4.01 29.94 -20.02
C SER A 861 3.40 28.58 -20.31
N ASN A 862 2.20 28.35 -19.81
CA ASN A 862 1.39 27.18 -20.09
C ASN A 862 -0.03 27.64 -20.50
N LEU A 863 -0.36 27.46 -21.77
CA LEU A 863 -1.64 27.80 -22.36
C LEU A 863 -2.43 26.54 -22.68
N THR A 864 -3.58 26.36 -22.05
CA THR A 864 -4.55 25.29 -22.35
C THR A 864 -5.79 25.86 -23.02
N VAL A 865 -6.01 25.50 -24.28
CA VAL A 865 -7.17 25.89 -25.09
C VAL A 865 -8.07 24.68 -25.29
N ASN A 866 -9.34 24.82 -24.91
CA ASN A 866 -10.36 23.78 -25.02
C ASN A 866 -11.47 24.26 -25.93
N HIS A 867 -11.73 23.51 -27.00
CA HIS A 867 -12.91 23.66 -27.85
C HIS A 867 -13.83 22.47 -27.61
N SER A 868 -15.09 22.75 -27.29
CA SER A 868 -16.10 21.69 -27.18
C SER A 868 -17.36 22.08 -27.94
N VAL A 869 -17.85 21.15 -28.76
CA VAL A 869 -19.08 21.25 -29.52
C VAL A 869 -19.94 20.07 -29.12
N SER A 870 -21.07 20.31 -28.47
CA SER A 870 -22.04 19.28 -28.14
C SER A 870 -23.37 19.55 -28.86
N GLY A 871 -24.00 18.52 -29.37
CA GLY A 871 -25.21 18.61 -30.19
C GLY A 871 -26.20 17.48 -29.89
N ASP A 872 -27.41 17.84 -29.46
CA ASP A 872 -28.53 16.93 -29.28
C ASP A 872 -29.54 17.10 -30.43
N PHE A 873 -29.69 16.06 -31.26
CA PHE A 873 -30.64 16.04 -32.37
C PHE A 873 -31.87 15.20 -32.00
N LYS A 874 -33.02 15.85 -31.85
CA LYS A 874 -34.31 15.21 -31.54
C LYS A 874 -35.14 15.01 -32.81
N LEU A 875 -34.87 13.91 -33.52
CA LEU A 875 -35.49 13.58 -34.81
C LEU A 875 -37.03 13.57 -34.76
N ALA A 876 -37.64 13.05 -33.69
CA ALA A 876 -39.09 13.06 -33.48
C ALA A 876 -39.68 14.48 -33.55
N THR A 877 -39.07 15.44 -32.85
CA THR A 877 -39.54 16.83 -32.81
C THR A 877 -39.28 17.59 -34.12
N LEU A 878 -38.21 17.26 -34.85
CA LEU A 878 -37.95 17.78 -36.20
C LEU A 878 -39.09 17.36 -37.13
N LEU A 879 -39.45 16.07 -37.09
CA LEU A 879 -40.48 15.53 -37.94
C LEU A 879 -41.87 16.08 -37.60
N GLU A 880 -42.22 16.20 -36.31
CA GLU A 880 -43.47 16.87 -35.88
C GLU A 880 -43.58 18.33 -36.35
N SER A 881 -42.45 19.02 -36.52
CA SER A 881 -42.41 20.39 -37.03
C SER A 881 -42.69 20.49 -38.54
N ILE A 882 -42.39 19.43 -39.31
CA ILE A 882 -42.55 19.35 -40.77
C ILE A 882 -43.86 18.64 -41.15
N TYR A 883 -44.12 17.47 -40.57
CA TYR A 883 -45.26 16.60 -40.88
C TYR A 883 -45.72 15.82 -39.64
N ASN A 884 -46.91 16.12 -39.15
CA ASN A 884 -47.56 15.37 -38.07
C ASN A 884 -48.80 14.65 -38.63
N PRO A 885 -48.77 13.31 -38.80
CA PRO A 885 -49.89 12.56 -39.37
C PRO A 885 -51.13 12.53 -38.48
N ASN A 886 -51.04 12.98 -37.21
CA ASN A 886 -52.14 13.01 -36.25
C ASN A 886 -52.83 14.38 -36.15
N LYS A 887 -52.56 15.33 -37.05
CA LYS A 887 -53.33 16.58 -37.13
C LYS A 887 -54.64 16.34 -37.91
N PRO A 888 -55.83 16.49 -37.31
CA PRO A 888 -57.08 16.47 -38.06
C PRO A 888 -57.14 17.66 -39.03
N GLY A 889 -57.72 17.41 -40.21
CA GLY A 889 -57.84 18.36 -41.31
C GLY A 889 -58.41 19.70 -40.87
N ARG A 890 -57.75 20.77 -41.31
CA ARG A 890 -58.07 22.15 -40.97
C ARG A 890 -59.26 22.62 -41.81
N ASN A 891 -60.48 22.61 -41.25
CA ASN A 891 -61.60 23.32 -41.86
C ASN A 891 -61.38 24.83 -41.68
N ARG A 892 -61.29 25.54 -42.82
CA ARG A 892 -61.32 27.00 -42.89
C ARG A 892 -62.74 27.47 -42.60
N GLY A 893 -62.92 28.30 -41.58
CA GLY A 893 -64.20 28.92 -41.28
C GLY A 893 -64.13 29.94 -40.16
N GLN A 894 -64.11 31.21 -40.57
CA GLN A 894 -64.53 32.41 -39.85
C GLN A 894 -63.58 33.11 -38.86
N SER A 895 -63.72 34.42 -38.97
CA SER A 895 -62.83 35.53 -38.65
C SER A 895 -63.04 36.09 -37.26
N ALA A 896 -62.03 36.86 -36.86
CA ALA A 896 -61.88 37.68 -35.67
C ALA A 896 -63.16 38.36 -35.14
N ALA A 897 -63.27 38.39 -33.81
CA ALA A 897 -63.72 39.57 -33.07
C ALA A 897 -63.00 39.65 -31.72
N SER A 898 -62.38 40.81 -31.48
CA SER A 898 -61.78 41.26 -30.23
C SER A 898 -62.83 41.58 -29.17
N SER A 899 -62.56 41.33 -27.88
CA SER A 899 -62.77 42.34 -26.83
C SER A 899 -62.06 41.98 -25.52
N SER A 900 -62.04 42.97 -24.64
CA SER A 900 -61.07 43.29 -23.60
C SER A 900 -61.51 42.94 -22.18
N ARG A 901 -60.55 42.89 -21.22
CA ARG A 901 -60.66 43.20 -19.77
C ARG A 901 -61.68 42.36 -18.96
N ARG A 902 -61.39 41.78 -17.79
CA ARG A 902 -60.88 42.39 -16.53
C ARG A 902 -60.65 41.28 -15.46
N ARG A 903 -59.91 41.70 -14.42
CA ARG A 903 -59.55 41.12 -13.09
C ARG A 903 -60.48 40.12 -12.37
N GLY A 904 -59.83 39.34 -11.47
CA GLY A 904 -60.38 38.67 -10.26
C GLY A 904 -60.51 37.14 -10.42
N GLY A 905 -60.21 36.23 -9.50
CA GLY A 905 -59.67 36.18 -8.13
C GLY A 905 -59.48 34.67 -7.79
N GLN A 906 -58.36 34.28 -7.17
CA GLN A 906 -58.27 33.66 -5.83
C GLN A 906 -58.95 32.28 -5.59
N ASN A 907 -58.10 31.27 -5.32
CA ASN A 907 -58.23 30.06 -4.48
C ASN A 907 -59.56 29.27 -4.36
N ARG A 908 -59.52 27.95 -4.66
CA ARG A 908 -59.34 26.85 -3.66
C ARG A 908 -59.33 25.45 -4.32
N PRO A 909 -58.66 24.45 -3.70
CA PRO A 909 -58.65 23.04 -4.12
C PRO A 909 -59.64 22.18 -3.29
N GLY A 910 -60.15 21.12 -3.90
CA GLY A 910 -60.91 20.01 -3.27
C GLY A 910 -61.18 18.94 -4.34
N GLU A 911 -60.68 17.71 -4.21
CA GLU A 911 -61.35 16.55 -3.56
C GLU A 911 -62.66 16.16 -4.28
N GLN A 912 -62.98 14.90 -4.59
CA GLN A 912 -62.46 13.58 -4.25
C GLN A 912 -63.17 12.53 -5.14
N SER A 913 -62.50 11.40 -5.41
CA SER A 913 -62.99 10.00 -5.48
C SER A 913 -64.34 9.56 -6.12
N GLY A 914 -64.27 8.40 -6.78
CA GLY A 914 -65.36 7.40 -6.93
C GLY A 914 -65.40 6.82 -8.35
N LYS A 915 -64.91 5.59 -8.64
CA LYS A 915 -65.63 4.28 -8.63
C LYS A 915 -67.08 4.42 -9.16
N SER A 916 -67.56 3.68 -10.16
CA SER A 916 -67.44 2.23 -10.42
C SER A 916 -67.89 1.86 -11.85
N GLU A 917 -67.78 0.56 -12.11
CA GLU A 917 -67.99 -0.27 -13.30
C GLU A 917 -69.24 -0.06 -14.19
N ASP A 918 -69.05 -0.59 -15.41
CA ASP A 918 -69.97 -1.19 -16.39
C ASP A 918 -71.07 -0.36 -17.07
N GLU A 919 -70.94 -0.22 -18.40
CA GLU A 919 -71.97 -0.67 -19.35
C GLU A 919 -71.41 -0.68 -20.78
N ASP A 920 -70.98 -1.87 -21.23
CA ASP A 920 -70.82 -2.18 -22.65
C ASP A 920 -72.21 -2.39 -23.26
N THR A 921 -72.64 -1.47 -24.14
CA THR A 921 -73.69 -1.77 -25.12
C THR A 921 -73.17 -1.57 -26.53
N VAL A 922 -73.22 -2.68 -27.25
CA VAL A 922 -72.88 -2.93 -28.64
C VAL A 922 -73.51 -1.90 -29.59
N LYS A 923 -72.69 -1.30 -30.46
CA LYS A 923 -73.11 -0.95 -31.83
C LYS A 923 -72.21 -1.68 -32.82
N GLN A 924 -72.80 -2.67 -33.47
CA GLN A 924 -72.30 -3.28 -34.68
C GLN A 924 -72.18 -2.23 -35.78
N THR A 925 -71.04 -2.18 -36.49
CA THR A 925 -71.05 -1.86 -37.91
C THR A 925 -69.92 -2.62 -38.61
N GLU A 926 -70.36 -3.66 -39.30
CA GLU A 926 -69.79 -4.40 -40.42
C GLU A 926 -68.38 -4.04 -40.92
N GLU A 927 -67.54 -5.08 -40.98
CA GLU A 927 -66.38 -5.16 -41.86
C GLU A 927 -66.79 -4.93 -43.33
N LYS A 928 -66.20 -3.91 -43.97
CA LYS A 928 -65.94 -3.95 -45.40
C LYS A 928 -64.46 -4.22 -45.64
N LYS A 929 -64.20 -5.43 -46.13
CA LYS A 929 -62.95 -5.84 -46.78
C LYS A 929 -62.56 -4.80 -47.84
N GLY A 930 -61.51 -4.04 -47.56
CA GLY A 930 -60.78 -3.24 -48.54
C GLY A 930 -59.31 -3.68 -48.49
N GLY A 931 -58.78 -4.14 -49.62
CA GLY A 931 -57.43 -4.70 -49.75
C GLY A 931 -56.31 -3.81 -49.20
N PRO A 932 -55.11 -4.39 -49.00
CA PRO A 932 -54.00 -3.71 -48.34
C PRO A 932 -53.65 -2.43 -49.12
N LYS A 933 -53.91 -1.26 -48.50
CA LYS A 933 -53.32 -0.02 -48.98
C LYS A 933 -51.80 -0.16 -48.86
N PRO A 934 -51.01 0.18 -49.89
CA PRO A 934 -49.57 0.10 -49.80
C PRO A 934 -49.09 0.89 -48.56
N PRO A 935 -48.09 0.39 -47.82
CA PRO A 935 -47.59 1.08 -46.65
C PRO A 935 -47.20 2.49 -47.09
N ASN A 936 -47.84 3.52 -46.54
CA ASN A 936 -47.44 4.89 -46.81
C ASN A 936 -46.00 5.01 -46.33
N PRO A 937 -44.99 5.13 -47.23
CA PRO A 937 -43.60 5.08 -46.84
C PRO A 937 -43.27 6.20 -45.85
N LEU A 938 -43.98 7.33 -45.94
CA LEU A 938 -43.86 8.44 -45.00
C LEU A 938 -44.34 8.09 -43.58
N LYS A 939 -45.33 7.20 -43.42
CA LYS A 939 -45.80 6.73 -42.10
C LYS A 939 -44.83 5.71 -41.48
N ALA A 940 -44.22 4.85 -42.31
CA ALA A 940 -43.20 3.90 -41.88
C ALA A 940 -41.88 4.60 -41.49
N ILE A 941 -41.44 5.57 -42.31
CA ILE A 941 -40.32 6.48 -42.02
C ILE A 941 -40.63 7.29 -40.76
N TRP A 942 -41.87 7.78 -40.59
CA TRP A 942 -42.28 8.50 -39.38
C TRP A 942 -42.22 7.62 -38.13
N SER A 943 -42.71 6.37 -38.16
CA SER A 943 -42.62 5.46 -37.03
C SER A 943 -41.17 5.08 -36.69
N LEU A 944 -40.32 4.89 -37.70
CA LEU A 944 -38.90 4.59 -37.50
C LEU A 944 -38.16 5.80 -36.91
N LEU A 945 -38.33 6.99 -37.46
CA LEU A 945 -37.66 8.20 -36.97
C LEU A 945 -38.16 8.62 -35.58
N ASN A 946 -39.42 8.36 -35.24
CA ASN A 946 -39.97 8.60 -33.90
C ASN A 946 -39.46 7.59 -32.85
N SER A 947 -38.84 6.49 -33.28
CA SER A 947 -38.17 5.54 -32.36
C SER A 947 -36.83 6.07 -31.83
N PHE A 948 -36.21 7.04 -32.52
CA PHE A 948 -35.00 7.71 -32.04
C PHE A 948 -35.36 8.76 -30.98
N LYS A 949 -34.80 8.65 -29.77
CA LYS A 949 -35.00 9.68 -28.72
C LYS A 949 -34.23 10.97 -29.01
N SER A 950 -32.91 10.87 -29.00
CA SER A 950 -31.98 11.94 -29.35
C SER A 950 -30.66 11.33 -29.77
N ILE A 951 -30.05 11.89 -30.82
CA ILE A 951 -28.67 11.59 -31.19
C ILE A 951 -27.82 12.67 -30.53
N SER A 952 -26.95 12.29 -29.59
CA SER A 952 -25.96 13.16 -28.97
C SER A 952 -24.65 13.01 -29.71
N LEU A 953 -24.03 14.14 -30.06
CA LEU A 953 -22.69 14.20 -30.62
C LEU A 953 -21.88 15.21 -29.81
N ASP A 954 -20.75 14.77 -29.29
CA ASP A 954 -19.84 15.56 -28.48
C ASP A 954 -18.44 15.51 -29.12
N TYR A 955 -17.95 16.64 -29.60
CA TYR A 955 -16.59 16.81 -30.12
C TYR A 955 -15.80 17.71 -29.19
N LYS A 956 -14.60 17.29 -28.81
CA LYS A 956 -13.66 18.07 -27.97
C LYS A 956 -12.29 18.13 -28.65
N ASP A 957 -11.69 19.31 -28.67
CA ASP A 957 -10.30 19.55 -29.09
C ASP A 957 -9.62 20.38 -27.99
N ASP A 958 -8.83 19.68 -27.17
CA ASP A 958 -8.10 20.24 -26.05
C ASP A 958 -6.61 20.29 -26.41
N ALA A 959 -6.00 21.47 -26.35
CA ALA A 959 -4.59 21.66 -26.67
C ALA A 959 -3.88 22.41 -25.55
N THR A 960 -2.77 21.86 -25.06
CA THR A 960 -1.89 22.50 -24.07
C THR A 960 -0.55 22.81 -24.70
N TYR A 961 -0.09 24.03 -24.54
CA TYR A 961 1.18 24.55 -25.05
C TYR A 961 2.00 25.04 -23.87
N GLY A 962 3.16 24.43 -23.64
CA GLY A 962 4.12 24.85 -22.64
C GLY A 962 5.34 25.45 -23.33
N ASP A 963 5.65 26.71 -23.05
CA ASP A 963 6.80 27.44 -23.61
C ASP A 963 7.72 27.88 -22.46
N PHE A 964 9.02 27.55 -22.57
CA PHE A 964 10.03 27.82 -21.54
C PHE A 964 11.06 28.86 -22.03
N ASN A 965 11.77 29.51 -21.10
CA ASN A 965 12.79 30.54 -21.37
C ASN A 965 12.24 31.84 -21.98
N LEU A 966 11.05 32.27 -21.54
CA LEU A 966 10.45 33.56 -21.88
C LEU A 966 11.04 34.67 -21.01
N ARG A 967 11.17 35.88 -21.58
CA ARG A 967 11.60 37.09 -20.85
C ARG A 967 10.43 37.95 -20.37
N GLU A 968 9.38 38.04 -21.17
CA GLU A 968 8.19 38.86 -20.91
C GLU A 968 6.90 38.07 -21.17
N VAL A 969 5.77 38.65 -20.76
CA VAL A 969 4.46 38.02 -20.91
C VAL A 969 4.10 38.03 -22.41
N PRO A 970 3.72 36.88 -23.01
CA PRO A 970 3.25 36.80 -24.40
C PRO A 970 2.07 37.74 -24.70
N GLY A 971 1.86 38.10 -25.97
CA GLY A 971 0.76 38.98 -26.39
C GLY A 971 -0.64 38.47 -26.04
N TRP A 972 -1.64 39.36 -25.99
CA TRP A 972 -3.00 39.00 -25.58
C TRP A 972 -3.64 37.92 -26.46
N GLU A 973 -3.37 37.90 -27.77
CA GLU A 973 -3.88 36.86 -28.68
C GLU A 973 -3.43 35.44 -28.27
N TYR A 974 -2.20 35.33 -27.79
CA TYR A 974 -1.66 34.09 -27.23
C TYR A 974 -2.32 33.77 -25.88
N GLN A 975 -2.40 34.75 -24.96
CA GLN A 975 -3.03 34.54 -23.64
C GLN A 975 -4.51 34.14 -23.71
N PHE A 976 -5.24 34.63 -24.73
CA PHE A 976 -6.64 34.26 -24.97
C PHE A 976 -6.77 32.97 -25.80
N GLY A 977 -5.68 32.43 -26.34
CA GLY A 977 -5.66 31.22 -27.15
C GLY A 977 -6.21 31.39 -28.57
N PHE A 978 -6.27 32.62 -29.08
CA PHE A 978 -6.66 32.91 -30.48
C PHE A 978 -5.50 32.65 -31.44
N ASN A 979 -4.26 32.84 -30.97
CA ASN A 979 -3.03 32.43 -31.65
C ASN A 979 -2.28 31.43 -30.77
N THR A 980 -2.17 30.19 -31.23
CA THR A 980 -1.44 29.12 -30.53
C THR A 980 -0.09 28.81 -31.19
N GLY A 981 0.37 29.69 -32.10
CA GLY A 981 1.67 29.63 -32.76
C GLY A 981 2.81 30.01 -31.82
N ASP A 982 3.93 30.48 -32.37
CA ASP A 982 5.07 30.96 -31.58
C ASP A 982 4.65 32.15 -30.68
N PRO A 983 4.87 32.08 -29.35
CA PRO A 983 4.51 33.16 -28.43
C PRO A 983 5.23 34.49 -28.73
N SER A 984 6.33 34.48 -29.51
CA SER A 984 7.09 35.66 -29.93
C SER A 984 6.45 36.46 -31.08
N GLN A 985 5.42 35.90 -31.75
CA GLN A 985 4.70 36.57 -32.84
C GLN A 985 4.00 37.83 -32.32
N GLY A 986 4.64 38.99 -32.48
CA GLY A 986 4.15 40.30 -32.04
C GLY A 986 5.03 41.01 -31.01
N ASN A 987 6.05 40.36 -30.42
CA ASN A 987 7.06 40.99 -29.59
C ASN A 987 8.43 40.27 -29.78
N PRO A 988 9.35 40.81 -30.61
CA PRO A 988 10.62 40.16 -30.94
C PRO A 988 11.61 40.09 -29.77
N ASP A 989 11.39 40.82 -28.67
CA ASP A 989 12.28 40.84 -27.48
C ASP A 989 11.95 39.74 -26.46
N LEU A 990 11.10 38.77 -26.82
CA LEU A 990 10.59 37.72 -25.93
C LEU A 990 11.59 36.57 -25.64
N SER A 991 12.65 36.43 -26.43
CA SER A 991 13.70 35.41 -26.25
C SER A 991 15.01 36.01 -25.75
N PHE A 992 15.81 35.20 -25.05
CA PHE A 992 17.20 35.57 -24.73
C PHE A 992 18.02 35.56 -26.02
N ASP A 993 18.89 36.55 -26.23
CA ASP A 993 19.80 36.71 -27.39
C ASP A 993 20.72 35.48 -27.63
N LYS A 994 20.14 34.34 -28.07
CA LYS A 994 20.70 33.02 -28.50
C LYS A 994 20.08 31.76 -27.84
N VAL A 995 19.07 31.83 -26.97
CA VAL A 995 18.40 30.62 -26.42
C VAL A 995 17.04 30.41 -27.09
N ALA A 996 16.88 29.29 -27.80
CA ALA A 996 15.60 28.92 -28.41
C ALA A 996 14.55 28.62 -27.32
N ILE A 997 13.32 29.09 -27.54
CA ILE A 997 12.17 28.76 -26.68
C ILE A 997 11.92 27.26 -26.79
N ALA A 998 12.13 26.52 -25.70
CA ALA A 998 11.80 25.10 -25.66
C ALA A 998 10.28 24.98 -25.55
N ARG A 999 9.67 24.16 -26.41
CA ARG A 999 8.22 24.04 -26.52
C ARG A 999 7.74 22.61 -26.35
N SER A 1000 6.70 22.45 -25.53
CA SER A 1000 5.95 21.22 -25.36
C SER A 1000 4.50 21.43 -25.80
N ILE A 1001 3.93 20.47 -26.51
CA ILE A 1001 2.56 20.53 -27.03
C ILE A 1001 1.86 19.21 -26.73
N ARG A 1002 0.69 19.28 -26.12
CA ARG A 1002 -0.20 18.14 -25.92
C ARG A 1002 -1.56 18.44 -26.52
N LYS A 1003 -1.99 17.69 -27.53
CA LYS A 1003 -3.31 17.84 -28.17
C LYS A 1003 -4.14 16.59 -27.95
N THR A 1004 -5.38 16.75 -27.51
CA THR A 1004 -6.35 15.68 -27.33
C THR A 1004 -7.62 16.01 -28.10
N ARG A 1005 -7.96 15.17 -29.08
CA ARG A 1005 -9.18 15.30 -29.87
C ARG A 1005 -10.08 14.10 -29.58
N SER A 1006 -11.29 14.33 -29.10
CA SER A 1006 -12.27 13.27 -28.88
C SER A 1006 -13.57 13.52 -29.63
N LEU A 1007 -14.19 12.44 -30.09
CA LEU A 1007 -15.50 12.39 -30.71
C LEU A 1007 -16.30 11.29 -30.04
N ASP A 1008 -17.38 11.69 -29.38
CA ASP A 1008 -18.32 10.82 -28.69
C ASP A 1008 -19.69 10.94 -29.37
N GLY A 1009 -20.23 9.82 -29.84
CA GLY A 1009 -21.56 9.74 -30.41
C GLY A 1009 -22.41 8.78 -29.59
N SER A 1010 -23.66 9.13 -29.31
CA SER A 1010 -24.61 8.19 -28.72
C SER A 1010 -26.04 8.40 -29.20
N THR A 1011 -26.81 7.32 -29.26
CA THR A 1011 -28.24 7.38 -29.58
C THR A 1011 -28.99 6.26 -28.90
N GLN A 1012 -30.29 6.47 -28.66
CA GLN A 1012 -31.20 5.44 -28.16
C GLN A 1012 -32.38 5.27 -29.12
N LEU A 1013 -32.64 4.02 -29.49
CA LEU A 1013 -33.74 3.55 -30.33
C LEU A 1013 -34.74 2.78 -29.47
N ASP A 1014 -35.98 3.24 -29.40
CA ASP A 1014 -37.12 2.51 -28.83
C ASP A 1014 -37.92 1.88 -30.00
N LEU A 1015 -37.31 0.91 -30.71
CA LEU A 1015 -37.88 0.29 -31.94
C LEU A 1015 -39.26 -0.35 -31.70
N PHE A 1016 -39.45 -0.98 -30.53
CA PHE A 1016 -40.73 -1.52 -30.09
C PHE A 1016 -41.01 -1.06 -28.66
N ARG A 1017 -42.27 -1.10 -28.21
CA ARG A 1017 -42.67 -0.72 -26.82
C ARG A 1017 -41.84 -1.46 -25.76
N ASN A 1018 -41.33 -2.64 -26.12
CA ASN A 1018 -40.63 -3.54 -25.24
C ASN A 1018 -39.14 -3.73 -25.58
N MET A 1019 -38.59 -3.11 -26.64
CA MET A 1019 -37.18 -3.25 -27.04
C MET A 1019 -36.49 -1.88 -27.15
N LYS A 1020 -35.40 -1.71 -26.39
CA LYS A 1020 -34.57 -0.50 -26.38
C LYS A 1020 -33.15 -0.85 -26.82
N ILE A 1021 -32.61 -0.13 -27.80
CA ILE A 1021 -31.23 -0.27 -28.28
C ILE A 1021 -30.50 1.04 -28.05
N GLY A 1022 -29.47 1.04 -27.22
CA GLY A 1022 -28.51 2.13 -27.11
C GLY A 1022 -27.31 1.87 -28.02
N LEU A 1023 -26.85 2.88 -28.75
CA LEU A 1023 -25.63 2.83 -29.55
C LEU A 1023 -24.65 3.87 -29.03
N LYS A 1024 -23.35 3.53 -28.97
CA LYS A 1024 -22.27 4.42 -28.54
C LYS A 1024 -21.05 4.28 -29.44
N TYR A 1025 -20.45 5.39 -29.81
CA TYR A 1025 -19.19 5.45 -30.54
C TYR A 1025 -18.24 6.42 -29.83
N ASN A 1026 -16.99 6.02 -29.65
CA ASN A 1026 -15.94 6.88 -29.10
C ASN A 1026 -14.70 6.81 -30.01
N ARG A 1027 -14.09 7.96 -30.28
CA ARG A 1027 -12.76 8.06 -30.90
C ARG A 1027 -11.98 9.15 -30.21
N GLN A 1028 -10.76 8.86 -29.80
CA GLN A 1028 -9.87 9.81 -29.14
C GLN A 1028 -8.45 9.71 -29.74
N LYS A 1029 -7.85 10.86 -30.04
CA LYS A 1029 -6.47 11.00 -30.47
C LYS A 1029 -5.72 11.90 -29.49
N VAL A 1030 -4.57 11.46 -29.00
CA VAL A 1030 -3.68 12.22 -28.13
C VAL A 1030 -2.33 12.34 -28.81
N GLU A 1031 -1.83 13.56 -29.00
CA GLU A 1031 -0.51 13.85 -29.54
C GLU A 1031 0.31 14.58 -28.49
N ASN A 1032 1.49 14.06 -28.16
CA ASN A 1032 2.48 14.72 -27.33
C ASN A 1032 3.70 15.04 -28.21
N ILE A 1033 4.11 16.30 -28.22
CA ILE A 1033 5.27 16.79 -28.97
C ILE A 1033 6.15 17.54 -27.98
N SER A 1034 7.40 17.12 -27.85
CA SER A 1034 8.48 17.80 -27.14
C SER A 1034 9.68 17.91 -28.08
N SER A 1035 10.70 18.72 -27.75
CA SER A 1035 11.82 19.09 -28.64
C SER A 1035 12.34 17.95 -29.53
N ASP A 1036 12.47 16.74 -29.00
CA ASP A 1036 13.08 15.59 -29.70
C ASP A 1036 12.21 14.33 -29.76
N GLN A 1037 10.96 14.41 -29.28
CA GLN A 1037 10.06 13.27 -29.18
C GLN A 1037 8.62 13.63 -29.53
N ARG A 1038 8.05 12.85 -30.46
CA ARG A 1038 6.63 12.84 -30.80
C ARG A 1038 6.05 11.47 -30.47
N THR A 1039 5.01 11.48 -29.64
CA THR A 1039 4.23 10.28 -29.29
C THR A 1039 2.77 10.54 -29.63
N GLU A 1040 2.14 9.61 -30.31
CA GLU A 1040 0.75 9.73 -30.75
C GLU A 1040 -0.02 8.48 -30.32
N THR A 1041 -1.10 8.67 -29.57
CA THR A 1041 -2.00 7.60 -29.13
C THR A 1041 -3.36 7.78 -29.78
N VAL A 1042 -3.81 6.81 -30.56
CA VAL A 1042 -5.15 6.79 -31.17
C VAL A 1042 -5.94 5.68 -30.49
N SER A 1043 -7.17 5.99 -30.08
CA SER A 1043 -8.11 4.98 -29.59
C SER A 1043 -9.48 5.19 -30.21
N ASN A 1044 -10.18 4.10 -30.48
CA ASN A 1044 -11.53 4.14 -31.04
C ASN A 1044 -12.33 2.90 -30.68
N THR A 1045 -13.65 3.04 -30.74
CA THR A 1045 -14.55 1.90 -30.82
C THR A 1045 -14.21 1.09 -32.07
N VAL A 1046 -13.97 -0.20 -31.87
CA VAL A 1046 -13.59 -1.16 -32.92
C VAL A 1046 -14.51 -2.35 -32.83
N PHE A 1047 -14.76 -3.07 -33.93
CA PHE A 1047 -15.28 -4.43 -33.93
C PHE A 1047 -14.32 -5.34 -34.68
N PHE A 1048 -13.97 -6.47 -34.08
CA PHE A 1048 -13.09 -7.46 -34.69
C PHE A 1048 -13.60 -8.87 -34.40
N THR A 1049 -13.26 -9.78 -35.29
CA THR A 1049 -13.57 -11.22 -35.23
C THR A 1049 -12.32 -11.97 -35.67
N GLY A 1050 -11.90 -12.99 -34.92
CA GLY A 1050 -10.67 -13.76 -35.18
C GLY A 1050 -9.81 -13.93 -33.93
N ASP A 1051 -8.86 -14.86 -34.00
CA ASP A 1051 -8.04 -15.29 -32.86
C ASP A 1051 -6.74 -14.47 -32.70
N ASP A 1052 -6.36 -13.67 -33.70
CA ASP A 1052 -5.28 -12.69 -33.64
C ASP A 1052 -5.62 -11.43 -34.49
N PRO A 1053 -6.29 -10.41 -33.91
CA PRO A 1053 -6.71 -9.22 -34.66
C PRO A 1053 -5.54 -8.29 -35.07
N GLY A 1054 -4.35 -8.49 -34.51
CA GLY A 1054 -3.13 -7.73 -34.81
C GLY A 1054 -2.10 -8.49 -35.65
N GLY A 1055 -2.39 -9.74 -36.00
CA GLY A 1055 -1.52 -10.60 -36.82
C GLY A 1055 -1.25 -9.98 -38.19
N LEU A 1056 0.04 -9.93 -38.55
CA LEU A 1056 0.49 -9.56 -39.89
C LEU A 1056 -0.13 -10.56 -40.89
N PRO A 1057 -0.73 -10.12 -42.02
CA PRO A 1057 -1.05 -11.06 -43.09
C PRO A 1057 0.27 -11.69 -43.58
N GLU A 1058 0.36 -13.02 -43.55
CA GLU A 1058 1.56 -13.84 -43.85
C GLU A 1058 2.20 -13.63 -45.25
N THR A 1059 1.72 -12.68 -46.06
CA THR A 1059 2.15 -12.52 -47.47
C THR A 1059 2.51 -11.09 -47.87
N ALA A 1060 2.69 -10.18 -46.91
CA ALA A 1060 3.09 -8.81 -47.22
C ALA A 1060 4.62 -8.63 -47.19
N GLU A 1061 5.30 -8.95 -48.29
CA GLU A 1061 6.68 -8.53 -48.51
C GLU A 1061 6.80 -7.00 -48.41
N GLY A 1062 7.74 -6.57 -47.56
CA GLY A 1062 8.44 -5.28 -47.53
C GLY A 1062 7.89 -4.12 -48.35
N ASP A 1063 6.81 -3.49 -47.88
CA ASP A 1063 6.55 -2.03 -47.96
C ASP A 1063 5.16 -1.65 -47.39
N SER A 1064 4.31 -2.62 -47.06
CA SER A 1064 2.92 -2.37 -46.63
C SER A 1064 2.67 -2.36 -45.11
N LEU A 1065 3.71 -2.22 -44.29
CA LEU A 1065 3.57 -2.03 -42.82
C LEU A 1065 2.80 -0.75 -42.44
N LEU A 1066 2.55 0.14 -43.40
CA LEU A 1066 1.75 1.35 -43.22
C LEU A 1066 0.27 1.19 -43.65
N GLU A 1067 -0.11 0.16 -44.42
CA GLU A 1067 -1.47 0.05 -44.97
C GLU A 1067 -2.46 -0.71 -44.09
N ALA A 1068 -2.00 -1.52 -43.13
CA ALA A 1068 -2.87 -2.14 -42.12
C ALA A 1068 -3.51 -1.12 -41.14
N SER A 1069 -3.11 0.16 -41.22
CA SER A 1069 -3.62 1.28 -40.41
C SER A 1069 -4.82 2.03 -41.03
N GLN A 1070 -5.24 1.67 -42.25
CA GLN A 1070 -6.42 2.30 -42.88
C GLN A 1070 -7.71 1.81 -42.20
N PRO A 1071 -8.58 2.71 -41.73
CA PRO A 1071 -9.81 2.32 -41.04
C PRO A 1071 -10.77 1.61 -42.00
N GLY A 1072 -10.82 0.29 -41.94
CA GLY A 1072 -11.87 -0.49 -42.58
C GLY A 1072 -13.25 -0.18 -41.98
N TRP A 1073 -14.32 -0.61 -42.66
CA TRP A 1073 -15.72 -0.43 -42.23
C TRP A 1073 -16.02 -0.95 -40.81
N TRP A 1074 -15.21 -1.88 -40.31
CA TRP A 1074 -15.28 -2.44 -38.95
C TRP A 1074 -14.88 -1.46 -37.83
N ASN A 1075 -14.18 -0.36 -38.15
CA ASN A 1075 -13.89 0.75 -37.23
C ASN A 1075 -15.04 1.77 -37.07
N LEU A 1076 -16.17 1.53 -37.74
CA LEU A 1076 -17.36 2.40 -37.72
C LEU A 1076 -18.56 1.76 -37.00
N ILE A 1077 -18.43 0.54 -36.50
CA ILE A 1077 -19.51 -0.16 -35.80
C ILE A 1077 -19.59 0.39 -34.37
N PRO A 1078 -20.69 1.06 -33.97
CA PRO A 1078 -20.84 1.53 -32.60
C PRO A 1078 -21.05 0.33 -31.66
N ASP A 1079 -20.65 0.50 -30.41
CA ASP A 1079 -21.05 -0.38 -29.33
C ASP A 1079 -22.56 -0.32 -29.11
N TRP A 1080 -23.15 -1.43 -28.68
CA TRP A 1080 -24.59 -1.52 -28.49
C TRP A 1080 -24.97 -2.08 -27.13
N ARG A 1081 -26.15 -1.65 -26.65
CA ARG A 1081 -26.83 -2.22 -25.49
C ARG A 1081 -28.29 -2.42 -25.82
N ILE A 1082 -28.73 -3.67 -25.82
CA ILE A 1082 -30.08 -4.09 -26.14
C ILE A 1082 -30.77 -4.51 -24.84
N ASN A 1083 -31.89 -3.88 -24.52
CA ASN A 1083 -32.76 -4.21 -23.40
C ASN A 1083 -34.13 -4.58 -23.94
N LEU A 1084 -34.52 -5.85 -23.78
CA LEU A 1084 -35.81 -6.39 -24.16
C LEU A 1084 -36.62 -6.68 -22.89
N SER A 1085 -37.74 -5.99 -22.73
CA SER A 1085 -38.73 -6.21 -21.67
C SER A 1085 -39.94 -6.96 -22.24
N GLY A 1086 -40.87 -7.42 -21.40
CA GLY A 1086 -42.08 -8.07 -21.90
C GLY A 1086 -41.84 -9.47 -22.48
N VAL A 1087 -40.68 -10.07 -22.20
CA VAL A 1087 -40.27 -11.38 -22.72
C VAL A 1087 -41.14 -12.49 -22.11
N GLU A 1088 -41.82 -12.20 -20.99
CA GLU A 1088 -42.81 -13.10 -20.37
C GLU A 1088 -43.97 -13.46 -21.31
N LYS A 1089 -44.22 -12.69 -22.38
CA LYS A 1089 -45.28 -13.00 -23.36
C LYS A 1089 -44.85 -14.03 -24.42
N LEU A 1090 -43.57 -14.38 -24.50
CA LEU A 1090 -43.09 -15.41 -25.41
C LEU A 1090 -43.54 -16.80 -24.91
N PRO A 1091 -43.82 -17.75 -25.81
CA PRO A 1091 -44.35 -19.08 -25.45
C PRO A 1091 -43.49 -19.88 -24.45
N LEU A 1092 -42.19 -19.57 -24.37
CA LEU A 1092 -41.27 -20.23 -23.45
C LEU A 1092 -41.37 -19.69 -22.00
N PHE A 1093 -41.73 -18.41 -21.83
CA PHE A 1093 -41.69 -17.71 -20.54
C PHE A 1093 -43.07 -17.48 -19.92
N ASN A 1094 -44.14 -17.50 -20.71
CA ASN A 1094 -45.51 -17.26 -20.24
C ASN A 1094 -46.01 -18.28 -19.20
N MET A 1095 -45.44 -19.50 -19.21
CA MET A 1095 -45.77 -20.56 -18.26
C MET A 1095 -45.11 -20.36 -16.88
N ILE A 1096 -44.04 -19.57 -16.79
CA ILE A 1096 -43.19 -19.49 -15.59
C ILE A 1096 -42.95 -18.07 -15.08
N ALA A 1097 -43.06 -17.03 -15.92
CA ALA A 1097 -42.70 -15.65 -15.59
C ALA A 1097 -43.91 -14.74 -15.33
N LYS A 1098 -43.90 -13.99 -14.23
CA LYS A 1098 -44.74 -12.79 -14.04
C LYS A 1098 -44.20 -11.60 -14.83
N THR A 1099 -42.88 -11.43 -14.82
CA THR A 1099 -42.16 -10.40 -15.57
C THR A 1099 -40.80 -10.96 -15.97
N ALA A 1100 -40.36 -10.77 -17.21
CA ALA A 1100 -39.03 -11.14 -17.66
C ALA A 1100 -38.40 -10.05 -18.54
N SER A 1101 -37.10 -9.80 -18.33
CA SER A 1101 -36.31 -8.89 -19.16
C SER A 1101 -34.98 -9.52 -19.55
N LEU A 1102 -34.63 -9.36 -20.82
CA LEU A 1102 -33.36 -9.77 -21.40
C LEU A 1102 -32.49 -8.53 -21.67
N GLU A 1103 -31.21 -8.62 -21.36
CA GLU A 1103 -30.19 -7.61 -21.59
C GLU A 1103 -29.02 -8.23 -22.36
N HIS A 1104 -28.48 -7.49 -23.31
CA HIS A 1104 -27.25 -7.83 -24.04
C HIS A 1104 -26.47 -6.54 -24.26
N SER A 1105 -25.17 -6.54 -23.98
CA SER A 1105 -24.33 -5.40 -24.28
C SER A 1105 -22.94 -5.81 -24.76
N ARG A 1106 -22.36 -4.94 -25.59
CA ARG A 1106 -21.06 -5.12 -26.21
C ARG A 1106 -20.29 -3.81 -26.15
N ASN A 1107 -19.01 -3.86 -25.81
CA ASN A 1107 -18.08 -2.74 -25.76
C ASN A 1107 -16.72 -3.15 -26.34
N GLY A 1108 -16.29 -2.53 -27.43
CA GLY A 1108 -15.00 -2.80 -28.07
C GLY A 1108 -14.09 -1.57 -28.12
N LYS A 1109 -12.80 -1.74 -27.86
CA LYS A 1109 -11.80 -0.66 -27.88
C LYS A 1109 -10.52 -1.11 -28.60
N TYR A 1110 -10.07 -0.30 -29.56
CA TYR A 1110 -8.72 -0.33 -30.11
C TYR A 1110 -7.94 0.84 -29.51
N SER A 1111 -6.67 0.63 -29.19
CA SER A 1111 -5.76 1.69 -28.78
C SER A 1111 -4.37 1.40 -29.35
N GLU A 1112 -3.76 2.38 -30.00
CA GLU A 1112 -2.44 2.29 -30.61
C GLU A 1112 -1.60 3.47 -30.16
N THR A 1113 -0.37 3.22 -29.75
CA THR A 1113 0.61 4.26 -29.45
C THR A 1113 1.75 4.14 -30.45
N THR A 1114 2.07 5.24 -31.12
CA THR A 1114 3.24 5.37 -31.97
C THR A 1114 4.24 6.33 -31.34
N ARG A 1115 5.53 6.00 -31.43
CA ARG A 1115 6.66 6.83 -30.98
C ARG A 1115 7.55 7.10 -32.19
N ARG A 1116 7.81 8.37 -32.49
CA ARG A 1116 8.57 8.80 -33.70
C ARG A 1116 8.02 8.24 -35.03
N GLY A 1117 6.70 7.99 -35.08
CA GLY A 1117 6.03 7.43 -36.27
C GLY A 1117 6.09 5.91 -36.39
N GLN A 1118 6.79 5.21 -35.49
CA GLN A 1118 6.77 3.74 -35.41
C GLN A 1118 5.79 3.28 -34.32
N ARG A 1119 5.09 2.15 -34.54
CA ARG A 1119 4.22 1.53 -33.53
C ARG A 1119 5.06 1.06 -32.34
N ASP A 1120 4.64 1.42 -31.13
CA ASP A 1120 5.28 1.06 -29.85
C ASP A 1120 4.45 -0.02 -29.12
N GLN A 1121 3.14 0.20 -29.07
CA GLN A 1121 2.17 -0.72 -28.48
C GLN A 1121 0.81 -0.60 -29.16
N ALA A 1122 0.06 -1.70 -29.23
CA ALA A 1122 -1.33 -1.72 -29.65
C ALA A 1122 -2.14 -2.66 -28.74
N SER A 1123 -3.38 -2.30 -28.43
CA SER A 1123 -4.27 -3.13 -27.62
C SER A 1123 -5.65 -3.22 -28.27
N PHE A 1124 -6.23 -4.40 -28.26
CA PHE A 1124 -7.61 -4.66 -28.68
C PHE A 1124 -8.37 -5.24 -27.50
N THR A 1125 -9.56 -4.73 -27.21
CA THR A 1125 -10.41 -5.26 -26.14
C THR A 1125 -11.84 -5.42 -26.65
N MET A 1126 -12.46 -6.55 -26.33
CA MET A 1126 -13.83 -6.89 -26.67
C MET A 1126 -14.55 -7.41 -25.42
N ASN A 1127 -15.50 -6.63 -24.92
CA ASN A 1127 -16.29 -6.95 -23.73
C ASN A 1127 -17.75 -7.20 -24.08
N TYR A 1128 -18.30 -8.32 -23.62
CA TYR A 1128 -19.72 -8.63 -23.61
C TYR A 1128 -20.21 -8.70 -22.16
N GLN A 1129 -20.81 -7.61 -21.66
CA GLN A 1129 -21.14 -7.45 -20.24
C GLN A 1129 -22.55 -6.87 -20.06
N PRO A 1130 -23.61 -7.70 -20.06
CA PRO A 1130 -23.59 -9.14 -20.24
C PRO A 1130 -23.65 -9.54 -21.73
N PHE A 1131 -23.03 -10.67 -22.07
CA PHE A 1131 -23.29 -11.41 -23.32
C PHE A 1131 -24.75 -11.86 -23.37
N ILE A 1132 -25.29 -12.37 -22.26
CA ILE A 1132 -26.73 -12.54 -22.08
C ILE A 1132 -27.09 -12.34 -20.62
N GLY A 1133 -28.05 -11.46 -20.33
CA GLY A 1133 -28.55 -11.17 -19.00
C GLY A 1133 -30.06 -11.38 -18.95
N LEU A 1134 -30.55 -12.32 -18.15
CA LEU A 1134 -31.97 -12.57 -17.94
C LEU A 1134 -32.34 -12.23 -16.50
N THR A 1135 -33.31 -11.35 -16.31
CA THR A 1135 -33.95 -11.12 -15.01
C THR A 1135 -35.39 -11.58 -15.10
N ILE A 1136 -35.79 -12.52 -14.24
CA ILE A 1136 -37.12 -13.13 -14.24
C ILE A 1136 -37.70 -13.10 -12.83
N ASN A 1137 -38.94 -12.63 -12.71
CA ASN A 1137 -39.77 -12.86 -11.53
C ASN A 1137 -40.80 -13.93 -11.89
N THR A 1138 -40.81 -15.05 -11.19
CA THR A 1138 -41.67 -16.18 -11.53
C THR A 1138 -43.08 -16.06 -10.94
N ILE A 1139 -44.02 -16.86 -11.47
CA ILE A 1139 -45.38 -16.98 -10.92
C ILE A 1139 -45.40 -17.43 -9.45
N TRP A 1140 -44.34 -18.12 -9.01
CA TRP A 1140 -44.14 -18.60 -7.64
C TRP A 1140 -43.40 -17.62 -6.72
N ASN A 1141 -43.29 -16.33 -7.07
CA ASN A 1141 -42.57 -15.30 -6.29
C ASN A 1141 -41.06 -15.58 -6.11
N VAL A 1142 -40.43 -16.26 -7.07
CA VAL A 1142 -38.96 -16.39 -7.12
C VAL A 1142 -38.42 -15.29 -8.02
N THR A 1143 -37.46 -14.51 -7.54
CA THR A 1143 -36.70 -13.55 -8.36
C THR A 1143 -35.36 -14.17 -8.71
N ALA A 1144 -35.09 -14.38 -10.00
CA ALA A 1144 -33.84 -14.92 -10.49
C ALA A 1144 -33.17 -13.98 -11.51
N THR A 1145 -31.84 -13.87 -11.42
CA THR A 1145 -30.98 -13.17 -12.36
C THR A 1145 -29.94 -14.14 -12.87
N ILE A 1146 -29.81 -14.26 -14.19
CA ILE A 1146 -28.82 -15.09 -14.88
C ILE A 1146 -28.00 -14.15 -15.76
N ARG A 1147 -26.68 -14.16 -15.64
CA ARG A 1147 -25.78 -13.31 -16.41
C ARG A 1147 -24.60 -14.12 -16.93
N SER A 1148 -24.36 -14.06 -18.23
CA SER A 1148 -23.12 -14.52 -18.85
C SER A 1148 -22.32 -13.32 -19.33
N ASN A 1149 -21.04 -13.27 -18.99
CA ASN A 1149 -20.09 -12.26 -19.42
C ASN A 1149 -18.96 -12.93 -20.20
N ARG A 1150 -18.42 -12.23 -21.20
CA ARG A 1150 -17.23 -12.66 -21.95
C ARG A 1150 -16.34 -11.44 -22.23
N SER A 1151 -15.04 -11.55 -22.02
CA SER A 1151 -14.05 -10.52 -22.32
C SER A 1151 -12.86 -11.17 -23.03
N ILE A 1152 -12.39 -10.53 -24.09
CA ILE A 1152 -11.17 -10.91 -24.80
C ILE A 1152 -10.33 -9.66 -24.96
N SER A 1153 -9.06 -9.71 -24.57
CA SER A 1153 -8.11 -8.62 -24.79
C SER A 1153 -6.80 -9.12 -25.39
N PHE A 1154 -6.23 -8.33 -26.27
CA PHE A 1154 -4.93 -8.54 -26.89
C PHE A 1154 -4.07 -7.32 -26.63
N ASP A 1155 -2.82 -7.52 -26.22
CA ASP A 1155 -1.83 -6.48 -26.00
C ASP A 1155 -0.56 -6.81 -26.78
N TYR A 1156 -0.28 -6.03 -27.81
CA TYR A 1156 0.88 -6.12 -28.69
C TYR A 1156 1.92 -5.09 -28.27
N ARG A 1157 3.18 -5.51 -28.17
CA ARG A 1157 4.32 -4.63 -27.86
C ARG A 1157 5.42 -4.85 -28.88
N THR A 1158 6.11 -3.76 -29.24
CA THR A 1158 7.25 -3.84 -30.17
C THR A 1158 8.48 -4.50 -29.53
N ALA A 1159 8.60 -4.41 -28.19
CA ALA A 1159 9.60 -5.12 -27.41
C ALA A 1159 8.90 -5.94 -26.31
N GLY A 1160 9.13 -7.26 -26.31
CA GLY A 1160 8.50 -8.23 -25.40
C GLY A 1160 7.39 -9.05 -26.05
N ALA A 1161 6.86 -10.03 -25.32
CA ALA A 1161 5.82 -10.92 -25.82
C ALA A 1161 4.46 -10.22 -25.96
N THR A 1162 3.68 -10.64 -26.96
CA THR A 1162 2.28 -10.27 -27.15
C THR A 1162 1.40 -11.13 -26.26
N THR A 1163 0.47 -10.52 -25.52
CA THR A 1163 -0.39 -11.27 -24.59
C THR A 1163 -1.85 -11.27 -25.03
N ARG A 1164 -2.51 -12.42 -24.93
CA ARG A 1164 -3.96 -12.58 -25.13
C ARG A 1164 -4.59 -13.04 -23.83
N ARG A 1165 -5.68 -12.40 -23.42
CA ARG A 1165 -6.42 -12.74 -22.21
C ARG A 1165 -7.87 -12.98 -22.51
N GLU A 1166 -8.37 -14.11 -22.06
CA GLU A 1166 -9.76 -14.50 -22.19
C GLU A 1166 -10.39 -14.68 -20.82
N GLN A 1167 -11.56 -14.07 -20.63
CA GLN A 1167 -12.32 -14.20 -19.41
C GLN A 1167 -13.78 -14.50 -19.76
N SER A 1168 -14.35 -15.49 -19.10
CA SER A 1168 -15.78 -15.74 -19.14
C SER A 1168 -16.33 -15.91 -17.75
N GLY A 1169 -17.54 -15.40 -17.54
CA GLY A 1169 -18.23 -15.47 -16.27
C GLY A 1169 -19.68 -15.87 -16.48
N PHE A 1170 -20.21 -16.68 -15.58
CA PHE A 1170 -21.60 -17.07 -15.56
C PHE A 1170 -22.12 -17.03 -14.12
N ASN A 1171 -23.07 -16.15 -13.86
CA ASN A 1171 -23.67 -15.95 -12.55
C ASN A 1171 -25.16 -16.25 -12.60
N ILE A 1172 -25.65 -17.01 -11.63
CA ILE A 1172 -27.07 -17.19 -11.32
C ILE A 1172 -27.28 -16.75 -9.88
N SER A 1173 -28.22 -15.82 -9.66
CA SER A 1173 -28.71 -15.48 -8.33
C SER A 1173 -30.22 -15.65 -8.28
N ALA A 1174 -30.75 -16.52 -7.43
CA ALA A 1174 -32.19 -16.70 -7.23
C ALA A 1174 -32.57 -16.48 -5.77
N SER A 1175 -33.71 -15.85 -5.51
CA SER A 1175 -34.23 -15.61 -4.17
C SER A 1175 -35.74 -15.86 -4.11
N TYR A 1176 -36.19 -16.45 -3.01
CA TYR A 1176 -37.59 -16.75 -2.72
C TYR A 1176 -37.89 -16.44 -1.27
N SER A 1177 -38.86 -15.56 -1.01
CA SER A 1177 -39.24 -15.18 0.35
C SER A 1177 -40.68 -15.57 0.62
N VAL A 1178 -40.92 -16.22 1.77
CA VAL A 1178 -42.25 -16.60 2.23
C VAL A 1178 -42.49 -16.08 3.65
N THR A 1179 -43.63 -15.40 3.84
CA THR A 1179 -44.10 -14.95 5.14
C THR A 1179 -45.34 -15.76 5.51
N LYS A 1180 -45.17 -16.89 6.20
CA LYS A 1180 -46.27 -17.72 6.69
C LYS A 1180 -46.14 -17.88 8.21
N GLY A 1181 -47.14 -17.43 8.96
CA GLY A 1181 -47.15 -17.55 10.42
C GLY A 1181 -47.52 -18.97 10.87
N PHE A 1182 -46.76 -19.51 11.82
CA PHE A 1182 -47.05 -20.78 12.51
C PHE A 1182 -47.25 -20.50 14.00
N SER A 1183 -48.21 -21.19 14.63
CA SER A 1183 -48.44 -21.12 16.08
C SER A 1183 -47.69 -22.24 16.81
N LEU A 1184 -46.64 -21.90 17.56
CA LEU A 1184 -46.06 -22.85 18.53
C LEU A 1184 -47.04 -23.08 19.69
N PRO A 1185 -47.45 -24.33 20.00
CA PRO A 1185 -48.20 -24.63 21.20
C PRO A 1185 -47.22 -24.83 22.36
N LEU A 1186 -46.65 -23.74 22.89
CA LEU A 1186 -45.89 -23.79 24.15
C LEU A 1186 -46.85 -23.57 25.33
N PRO A 1187 -46.81 -24.39 26.40
CA PRO A 1187 -47.80 -24.37 27.49
C PRO A 1187 -47.93 -23.03 28.24
N PHE A 1188 -46.90 -22.19 28.18
CA PHE A 1188 -46.79 -20.94 28.94
C PHE A 1188 -46.96 -19.65 28.10
N LEU A 1189 -47.17 -19.76 26.78
CA LEU A 1189 -47.39 -18.61 25.89
C LEU A 1189 -48.73 -18.73 25.17
N LYS A 1190 -49.77 -18.07 25.70
CA LYS A 1190 -51.08 -17.95 25.02
C LYS A 1190 -50.92 -17.25 23.66
N LYS A 1191 -51.29 -17.96 22.58
CA LYS A 1191 -51.64 -17.48 21.21
C LYS A 1191 -50.90 -16.24 20.69
N SER A 1192 -49.56 -16.26 20.67
CA SER A 1192 -48.79 -15.26 19.90
C SER A 1192 -48.61 -15.75 18.46
N LYS A 1193 -49.21 -15.05 17.47
CA LYS A 1193 -48.92 -15.28 16.04
C LYS A 1193 -47.54 -14.69 15.73
N LEU A 1194 -46.55 -15.56 15.52
CA LEU A 1194 -45.25 -15.13 15.03
C LEU A 1194 -45.32 -14.98 13.50
N ASN A 1195 -45.10 -13.77 13.01
CA ASN A 1195 -44.93 -13.52 11.57
C ASN A 1195 -43.51 -13.98 11.19
N ASN A 1196 -43.41 -15.24 10.80
CA ASN A 1196 -42.13 -15.83 10.42
C ASN A 1196 -41.85 -15.51 8.96
N GLU A 1197 -40.70 -14.89 8.70
CA GLU A 1197 -40.20 -14.60 7.36
C GLU A 1197 -39.03 -15.55 7.07
N ILE A 1198 -39.15 -16.34 6.00
CA ILE A 1198 -38.12 -17.25 5.53
C ILE A 1198 -37.70 -16.81 4.13
N GLN A 1199 -36.41 -16.55 3.95
CA GLN A 1199 -35.81 -16.20 2.68
C GLN A 1199 -34.83 -17.29 2.25
N PHE A 1200 -35.14 -17.97 1.15
CA PHE A 1200 -34.24 -18.88 0.46
C PHE A 1200 -33.47 -18.07 -0.59
N SER A 1201 -32.15 -18.24 -0.64
CA SER A 1201 -31.28 -17.61 -1.64
C SER A 1201 -30.32 -18.64 -2.22
N LEU A 1202 -30.10 -18.60 -3.52
CA LEU A 1202 -29.18 -19.45 -4.25
C LEU A 1202 -28.26 -18.54 -5.07
N ALA A 1203 -26.96 -18.66 -4.86
CA ALA A 1203 -25.95 -18.06 -5.72
C ALA A 1203 -25.12 -19.17 -6.39
N PHE A 1204 -24.94 -19.06 -7.70
CA PHE A 1204 -24.01 -19.88 -8.46
C PHE A 1204 -23.14 -18.95 -9.31
N ASP A 1205 -21.84 -19.07 -9.17
CA ASP A 1205 -20.85 -18.29 -9.88
C ASP A 1205 -19.89 -19.26 -10.56
N LYS A 1206 -19.68 -19.12 -11.87
CA LYS A 1206 -18.62 -19.79 -12.62
C LYS A 1206 -17.77 -18.73 -13.30
N SER A 1207 -16.46 -18.85 -13.20
CA SER A 1207 -15.49 -17.95 -13.84
C SER A 1207 -14.37 -18.76 -14.45
N ASN A 1208 -14.07 -18.51 -15.72
CA ASN A 1208 -12.91 -19.04 -16.40
C ASN A 1208 -12.02 -17.88 -16.85
N SER A 1209 -10.71 -18.00 -16.61
CA SER A 1209 -9.69 -17.05 -17.07
C SER A 1209 -8.55 -17.83 -17.69
N SER A 1210 -8.20 -17.49 -18.91
CA SER A 1210 -7.04 -18.05 -19.62
C SER A 1210 -6.15 -16.91 -20.09
N ASN A 1211 -4.86 -17.02 -19.81
CA ASN A 1211 -3.84 -16.08 -20.25
C ASN A 1211 -2.93 -16.81 -21.25
N PHE A 1212 -2.62 -16.15 -22.35
CA PHE A 1212 -1.74 -16.63 -23.39
C PHE A 1212 -0.68 -15.58 -23.71
N SER A 1213 0.46 -16.01 -24.19
CA SER A 1213 1.58 -15.18 -24.62
C SER A 1213 2.19 -15.73 -25.90
N LYS A 1214 2.72 -14.83 -26.73
CA LYS A 1214 3.36 -15.14 -28.01
C LYS A 1214 4.63 -14.31 -28.11
N SER A 1215 5.80 -14.94 -28.18
CA SER A 1215 7.05 -14.20 -28.44
C SER A 1215 7.05 -13.62 -29.86
N VAL A 1216 8.01 -12.73 -30.15
CA VAL A 1216 8.15 -12.11 -31.47
C VAL A 1216 8.49 -13.14 -32.56
N THR A 1217 9.15 -14.24 -32.16
CA THR A 1217 9.59 -15.35 -33.02
C THR A 1217 8.52 -16.41 -33.23
N ASP A 1218 7.52 -16.48 -32.36
CA ASP A 1218 6.58 -17.61 -32.34
C ASP A 1218 5.44 -17.38 -33.33
N THR A 1219 4.90 -18.47 -33.89
CA THR A 1219 3.77 -18.43 -34.82
C THR A 1219 2.42 -18.48 -34.08
N GLU A 1220 2.37 -19.09 -32.89
CA GLU A 1220 1.14 -19.34 -32.14
C GLU A 1220 1.20 -18.76 -30.70
N PHE A 1221 0.03 -18.60 -30.08
CA PHE A 1221 -0.09 -18.14 -28.70
C PHE A 1221 0.04 -19.33 -27.74
N GLN A 1222 1.07 -19.33 -26.92
CA GLN A 1222 1.31 -20.30 -25.86
C GLN A 1222 0.50 -19.95 -24.61
N GLU A 1223 0.00 -20.95 -23.91
CA GLU A 1223 -0.79 -20.77 -22.68
C GLU A 1223 0.13 -20.48 -21.50
N LEU A 1224 -0.18 -19.49 -20.66
CA LEU A 1224 0.63 -19.13 -19.47
C LEU A 1224 -0.05 -19.47 -18.14
N ASP A 1225 -1.38 -19.40 -18.10
CA ASP A 1225 -2.17 -19.71 -16.92
C ASP A 1225 -3.64 -19.94 -17.31
N VAL A 1226 -4.24 -20.95 -16.69
CA VAL A 1226 -5.68 -21.24 -16.82
C VAL A 1226 -6.26 -21.49 -15.45
N SER A 1227 -7.38 -20.83 -15.19
CA SER A 1227 -8.14 -20.98 -13.96
C SER A 1227 -9.64 -21.11 -14.26
N ASP A 1228 -10.24 -22.26 -13.95
CA ASP A 1228 -11.70 -22.48 -13.94
C ASP A 1228 -12.18 -22.62 -12.49
N THR A 1229 -13.05 -21.73 -12.05
CA THR A 1229 -13.62 -21.75 -10.70
C THR A 1229 -15.12 -21.71 -10.76
N TRP A 1230 -15.78 -22.57 -9.98
CA TRP A 1230 -17.21 -22.43 -9.72
C TRP A 1230 -17.54 -22.53 -8.24
N LYS A 1231 -18.54 -21.75 -7.83
CA LYS A 1231 -19.04 -21.62 -6.46
C LYS A 1231 -20.56 -21.73 -6.45
N LEU A 1232 -21.09 -22.60 -5.61
CA LEU A 1232 -22.52 -22.80 -5.36
C LEU A 1232 -22.81 -22.51 -3.89
N ARG A 1233 -23.74 -21.60 -3.61
CA ARG A 1233 -24.10 -21.18 -2.26
C ARG A 1233 -25.61 -21.06 -2.06
N PRO A 1234 -26.33 -22.17 -1.80
CA PRO A 1234 -27.66 -22.13 -1.22
C PRO A 1234 -27.63 -21.64 0.23
N SER A 1235 -28.58 -20.79 0.59
CA SER A 1235 -28.78 -20.31 1.97
C SER A 1235 -30.25 -20.12 2.29
N VAL A 1236 -30.59 -20.27 3.57
CA VAL A 1236 -31.92 -20.09 4.12
C VAL A 1236 -31.80 -19.17 5.33
N THR A 1237 -32.36 -17.98 5.22
CA THR A 1237 -32.44 -17.01 6.32
C THR A 1237 -33.82 -17.06 6.94
N TYR A 1238 -33.89 -17.33 8.24
CA TYR A 1238 -35.08 -17.34 9.04
C TYR A 1238 -35.05 -16.20 10.05
N ARG A 1239 -36.11 -15.38 10.07
CA ARG A 1239 -36.25 -14.29 11.04
C ARG A 1239 -37.07 -14.76 12.24
N PHE A 1240 -36.40 -15.03 13.35
CA PHE A 1240 -37.02 -15.45 14.61
C PHE A 1240 -37.75 -14.31 15.33
N SER A 1241 -37.20 -13.08 15.27
CA SER A 1241 -37.83 -11.88 15.82
C SER A 1241 -37.31 -10.60 15.14
N GLN A 1242 -37.71 -9.42 15.61
CA GLN A 1242 -37.09 -8.16 15.18
C GLN A 1242 -35.61 -8.05 15.59
N LYS A 1243 -35.18 -8.81 16.59
CA LYS A 1243 -33.82 -8.77 17.15
C LYS A 1243 -32.96 -9.98 16.79
N VAL A 1244 -33.56 -11.06 16.29
CA VAL A 1244 -32.87 -12.34 16.05
C VAL A 1244 -33.20 -12.84 14.66
N ASN A 1245 -32.19 -13.04 13.82
CA ASN A 1245 -32.26 -13.76 12.56
C ASN A 1245 -31.16 -14.82 12.51
N GLY A 1246 -31.47 -15.96 11.89
CA GLY A 1246 -30.49 -17.02 11.66
C GLY A 1246 -30.43 -17.37 10.18
N THR A 1247 -29.23 -17.60 9.65
CA THR A 1247 -28.97 -17.99 8.28
C THR A 1247 -28.23 -19.31 8.28
N ALA A 1248 -28.85 -20.36 7.76
CA ALA A 1248 -28.16 -21.59 7.39
C ALA A 1248 -27.65 -21.48 5.96
N PHE A 1249 -26.42 -21.91 5.68
CA PHE A 1249 -25.87 -21.92 4.32
C PHE A 1249 -25.04 -23.19 4.09
N TYR A 1250 -25.00 -23.63 2.85
CA TYR A 1250 -24.05 -24.60 2.35
C TYR A 1250 -23.28 -23.93 1.20
N GLU A 1251 -21.97 -23.99 1.23
CA GLU A 1251 -21.10 -23.46 0.19
C GLU A 1251 -20.24 -24.59 -0.36
N GLN A 1252 -20.22 -24.71 -1.69
CA GLN A 1252 -19.30 -25.59 -2.38
C GLN A 1252 -18.55 -24.77 -3.42
N ASN A 1253 -17.23 -24.79 -3.33
CA ASN A 1253 -16.33 -24.14 -4.28
C ASN A 1253 -15.39 -25.21 -4.87
N LYS A 1254 -15.23 -25.21 -6.18
CA LYS A 1254 -14.22 -26.01 -6.86
C LYS A 1254 -13.44 -25.08 -7.78
N SER A 1255 -12.15 -24.98 -7.55
CA SER A 1255 -11.22 -24.21 -8.38
C SER A 1255 -10.22 -25.17 -9.00
N PHE A 1256 -10.03 -25.07 -10.30
CA PHE A 1256 -8.96 -25.71 -11.04
C PHE A 1256 -8.02 -24.62 -11.52
N ASN A 1257 -6.73 -24.79 -11.27
CA ASN A 1257 -5.67 -24.00 -11.90
C ASN A 1257 -4.64 -24.97 -12.48
N LYS A 1258 -4.10 -24.69 -13.67
CA LYS A 1258 -3.17 -25.59 -14.36
C LYS A 1258 -1.92 -25.90 -13.51
N ARG A 1259 -1.38 -24.91 -12.78
CA ARG A 1259 -0.21 -25.05 -11.88
C ARG A 1259 -0.53 -25.78 -10.57
N THR A 1260 -1.63 -25.43 -9.90
CA THR A 1260 -1.92 -25.96 -8.55
C THR A 1260 -2.87 -27.16 -8.53
N GLY A 1261 -3.42 -27.53 -9.69
CA GLY A 1261 -4.42 -28.58 -9.83
C GLY A 1261 -5.81 -28.20 -9.30
N THR A 1262 -6.62 -29.21 -8.98
CA THR A 1262 -8.00 -29.03 -8.49
C THR A 1262 -8.06 -28.92 -6.98
N SER A 1263 -8.59 -27.81 -6.46
CA SER A 1263 -9.01 -27.64 -5.07
C SER A 1263 -10.52 -27.68 -4.94
N THR A 1264 -11.03 -28.34 -3.90
CA THR A 1264 -12.46 -28.39 -3.58
C THR A 1264 -12.68 -28.04 -2.12
N TYR A 1265 -13.53 -27.05 -1.88
CA TYR A 1265 -13.94 -26.59 -0.56
C TYR A 1265 -15.45 -26.82 -0.38
N LYS A 1266 -15.84 -27.33 0.79
CA LYS A 1266 -17.23 -27.53 1.17
C LYS A 1266 -17.42 -27.01 2.59
N GLU A 1267 -18.40 -26.14 2.78
CA GLU A 1267 -18.73 -25.56 4.09
C GLU A 1267 -20.23 -25.68 4.33
N PHE A 1268 -20.59 -26.01 5.57
CA PHE A 1268 -21.94 -25.87 6.06
C PHE A 1268 -21.89 -25.06 7.35
N GLY A 1269 -22.70 -24.01 7.43
CA GLY A 1269 -22.68 -23.09 8.57
C GLY A 1269 -24.07 -22.58 8.92
N ILE A 1270 -24.25 -22.24 10.20
CA ILE A 1270 -25.44 -21.56 10.71
C ILE A 1270 -24.97 -20.29 11.42
N ASN A 1271 -25.30 -19.13 10.87
CA ASN A 1271 -25.00 -17.84 11.45
C ASN A 1271 -26.23 -17.30 12.16
N VAL A 1272 -26.14 -16.98 13.45
CA VAL A 1272 -27.21 -16.33 14.21
C VAL A 1272 -26.76 -14.92 14.55
N ASN A 1273 -27.52 -13.92 14.12
CA ASN A 1273 -27.28 -12.53 14.48
C ASN A 1273 -28.34 -12.08 15.49
N ILE A 1274 -27.85 -11.61 16.64
CA ILE A 1274 -28.63 -11.14 17.77
C ILE A 1274 -28.29 -9.67 18.00
N ALA A 1275 -29.23 -8.78 17.69
CA ALA A 1275 -29.10 -7.36 17.98
C ALA A 1275 -29.43 -7.09 19.45
N ILE A 1276 -28.41 -6.89 20.28
CA ILE A 1276 -28.52 -6.49 21.69
C ILE A 1276 -28.48 -4.95 21.75
N ARG A 1277 -29.44 -4.34 22.44
CA ARG A 1277 -29.47 -2.91 22.77
C ARG A 1277 -29.37 -2.75 24.27
#